data_AF-A0A964H9U8-F1
#
_entry.id   AF-A0A964H9U8-F1
#
_cell.length_a   1.000
_cell.length_b   1.000
_cell.length_c   1.000
_cell.angle_alpha   90.00
_cell.angle_beta   90.00
_cell.angle_gamma   90.00
#
_symmetry.space_group_name_H-M   'P 1'
#
loop_
_entity.id
_entity.type
_entity.pdbx_description
1 polymer ?
#
loop_
_entity_poly.entity_id
_entity_poly.type
_entity_poly.pdbx_seq_one_letter_code
_entity_poly.pdbx_strand_id
1 'polypeptide(L)'
;RTIEALVKMGHRAGEINGEGDGCGVLTDIPRLLWREALEEAGRKGELAESPCFALGHVLVPRVALTENPVLQEKILRRFAERGVEVLTERHGPVRSETLAASARRGEPLFWQLALLCPNPKGAPALLAGLALELEEEFPIHVASLSRDSVVYKVHGAPEILPRYYPELKRRDFLSTVTIGHSRYSTNTLPTVLRAQPFGLLAHNGEINTIERLRDESRMMGIRLPHGGSDSQDLNRLLEGLMFRHGFSLFAAMEMVFPPAFSEADRLPAELRAMYALFRRFLSASAQGPAAVIARSGERCVFSVDALGLRPLWFGETEEEYFASSELGVVPHGEILSDPRPLAPGEKIGVRLTPGGVTRIFLHHELIAETLASLRKKFDPALHDRELFAAAGLPDAPSEASTSFRRMQGLGQENLLAANAWKTSDLLSLRQSAKNGREPIASLGYDGPLAALSTMRQNLSDFFKEQVAVVTNPAIDREREMEHFSTRVMLGPRPVPGRGGRDAVLLELPLLLGGRRGEPVRTDGETAGKAGTCTLEALLGFFSAVRGRSRTLSCTLRPGETVPACLERLRSEALSAVSRGCRLLLLDDGSAFVGTLGYLDPGLAVASVHRALRDTAAANGESLRRRVSLVVRSGALRNLHDLVFMLGMGADALCPYLMWEVADSEDDGMRKLVSVLRTGLEKVISTMGTHEIGGYGRYFAAVGLSAEVAEVFDAPNFCGARDRGLTFAALEADGRERRAVARSRSRKAIEPQFRIYPRIWKMVGQVAKMEENYAELSRLVRRLEEETPLAVRHLADFRFREDIAVDPDEVDASVGGHDLPILISAMSFGSQGETPFRIYAEAARRLNIVCMNGEGGEIADMLGNYRKNRGQQVASGRFGVTMEYLNSTDFLEIKVGQGAKPGEGGHLPGFKVTEKIAAARHAVPGVTLISPSNNHDIYSIEDLAQIVEELRTANPRARISVKVPSVAGIGTISLGIAKAGADIITISGYDGGTGAARRHAVKYVGFPVEIGVREAHCALTEAGMRDRVEIWADGGMKTGRDVVKLMLLGADRVGFGTMAMVVIGCTVCRGCHLGTCHVGIATQIETPEESRARGLKRFVPRVLENGVIYQTTFFRALGREIRTLTAKLGFRRTRDLVGQAHLLEQTRGLDRLDLSRLLAPPPAGATRREEDAVRIIRKPLNYLTSLISGLMTEAFAGGDDRVHYDDDSASSSDRAIGTYLAGALIRARREGRLAGAREALLHFRRDSIPGNGLGAFNIAPVTILV
;
A
#
# COMPACT_ATOMS: atom_id res chain seq x y z
N ARG A 1 -2.89 -8.86 34.91
CA ARG A 1 -1.95 -9.32 33.86
C ARG A 1 -2.21 -8.78 32.45
N THR A 2 -3.19 -9.26 31.67
CA THR A 2 -3.37 -8.80 30.25
C THR A 2 -3.51 -7.28 30.10
N ILE A 3 -4.25 -6.61 30.99
CA ILE A 3 -4.36 -5.14 30.97
C ILE A 3 -3.01 -4.46 31.26
N GLU A 4 -2.21 -4.98 32.18
CA GLU A 4 -0.86 -4.46 32.47
C GLU A 4 0.09 -4.66 31.29
N ALA A 5 -0.01 -5.82 30.61
CA ALA A 5 0.73 -6.06 29.38
C ALA A 5 0.36 -5.07 28.26
N LEU A 6 -0.94 -4.72 28.12
CA LEU A 6 -1.36 -3.69 27.18
C LEU A 6 -0.80 -2.31 27.51
N VAL A 7 -0.74 -1.95 28.80
CA VAL A 7 -0.12 -0.69 29.25
C VAL A 7 1.37 -0.66 28.90
N LYS A 8 2.10 -1.76 29.12
CA LYS A 8 3.51 -1.89 28.71
C LYS A 8 3.72 -1.77 27.20
N MET A 9 2.72 -2.13 26.39
CA MET A 9 2.77 -1.97 24.92
C MET A 9 2.20 -0.64 24.42
N GLY A 10 1.86 0.31 25.32
CA GLY A 10 1.29 1.60 24.97
C GLY A 10 2.14 2.41 23.98
N HIS A 11 3.46 2.22 23.99
CA HIS A 11 4.39 2.85 23.05
C HIS A 11 4.26 2.40 21.59
N ARG A 12 3.49 1.33 21.32
CA ARG A 12 3.16 0.85 19.96
C ARG A 12 1.77 1.29 19.49
N ALA A 13 1.06 2.10 20.28
CA ALA A 13 -0.29 2.55 19.96
C ALA A 13 -0.29 3.98 19.42
N GLY A 14 -1.29 4.30 18.59
CA GLY A 14 -1.46 5.65 18.07
C GLY A 14 -2.07 6.55 19.14
N GLU A 15 -1.49 7.74 19.35
CA GLU A 15 -1.99 8.72 20.31
C GLU A 15 -1.98 10.13 19.69
N ILE A 16 -3.05 10.90 19.93
CA ILE A 16 -3.07 12.34 19.67
C ILE A 16 -3.36 13.06 21.00
N ASN A 17 -2.44 13.89 21.47
CA ASN A 17 -2.63 14.75 22.65
C ASN A 17 -3.05 14.00 23.94
N GLY A 18 -2.53 12.79 24.21
CA GLY A 18 -2.94 11.98 25.37
C GLY A 18 -4.10 11.01 25.12
N GLU A 19 -4.70 11.04 23.93
CA GLU A 19 -5.85 10.23 23.56
C GLU A 19 -5.45 9.09 22.61
N GLY A 20 -5.58 7.85 23.06
CA GLY A 20 -5.24 6.66 22.28
C GLY A 20 -6.32 6.26 21.27
N ASP A 21 -5.91 5.68 20.16
CA ASP A 21 -6.78 5.31 19.03
C ASP A 21 -7.82 4.21 19.32
N GLY A 22 -7.66 3.46 20.42
CA GLY A 22 -8.60 2.45 20.90
C GLY A 22 -7.95 1.16 21.40
N CYS A 23 -8.50 0.60 22.47
CA CYS A 23 -8.03 -0.65 23.07
C CYS A 23 -9.20 -1.51 23.56
N GLY A 24 -8.93 -2.79 23.85
CA GLY A 24 -9.94 -3.70 24.36
C GLY A 24 -9.38 -5.01 24.88
N VAL A 25 -10.26 -5.78 25.52
CA VAL A 25 -9.98 -7.12 26.04
C VAL A 25 -11.14 -8.06 25.73
N LEU A 26 -10.80 -9.26 25.25
CA LEU A 26 -11.69 -10.41 25.15
C LEU A 26 -11.46 -11.30 26.37
N THR A 27 -12.54 -11.74 27.01
CA THR A 27 -12.52 -12.61 28.20
C THR A 27 -13.52 -13.75 28.04
N ASP A 28 -13.49 -14.72 28.95
CA ASP A 28 -14.63 -15.60 29.19
C ASP A 28 -15.88 -14.78 29.57
N ILE A 29 -17.05 -15.37 29.37
CA ILE A 29 -18.27 -14.86 30.00
C ILE A 29 -18.10 -14.86 31.53
N PRO A 30 -18.21 -13.72 32.23
CA PRO A 30 -18.06 -13.66 33.68
C PRO A 30 -19.35 -14.20 34.34
N ARG A 31 -19.48 -15.53 34.41
CA ARG A 31 -20.73 -16.21 34.81
C ARG A 31 -21.22 -15.83 36.21
N LEU A 32 -20.31 -15.57 37.16
CA LEU A 32 -20.68 -15.14 38.51
C LEU A 32 -21.37 -13.77 38.52
N LEU A 33 -20.89 -12.82 37.71
CA LEU A 33 -21.52 -11.50 37.54
C LEU A 33 -22.91 -11.62 36.91
N TRP A 34 -23.06 -12.52 35.94
CA TRP A 34 -24.34 -12.70 35.25
C TRP A 34 -25.34 -13.52 36.04
N ARG A 35 -24.88 -14.37 36.96
CA ARG A 35 -25.76 -15.00 37.95
C ARG A 35 -26.46 -13.94 38.81
N GLU A 36 -25.68 -13.02 39.38
CA GLU A 36 -26.20 -11.87 40.15
C GLU A 36 -27.14 -11.01 39.31
N ALA A 37 -26.72 -10.62 38.09
CA ALA A 37 -27.55 -9.79 37.20
C ALA A 37 -28.88 -10.45 36.78
N LEU A 38 -28.90 -11.78 36.63
CA LEU A 38 -30.13 -12.52 36.34
C LEU A 38 -31.05 -12.58 37.56
N GLU A 39 -30.51 -12.81 38.75
CA GLU A 39 -31.27 -12.81 40.01
C GLU A 39 -31.89 -11.44 40.28
N GLU A 40 -31.14 -10.35 40.07
CA GLU A 40 -31.65 -8.96 40.14
C GLU A 40 -32.79 -8.71 39.14
N ALA A 41 -32.74 -9.33 37.96
CA ALA A 41 -33.79 -9.25 36.94
C ALA A 41 -34.96 -10.22 37.18
N GLY A 42 -35.02 -10.91 38.33
CA GLY A 42 -36.08 -11.86 38.66
C GLY A 42 -36.03 -13.17 37.87
N ARG A 43 -34.87 -13.51 37.30
CA ARG A 43 -34.60 -14.77 36.59
C ARG A 43 -33.79 -15.72 37.49
N LYS A 44 -33.75 -17.00 37.13
CA LYS A 44 -32.94 -18.00 37.83
C LYS A 44 -31.46 -17.78 37.53
N GLY A 45 -30.67 -17.53 38.57
CA GLY A 45 -29.23 -17.31 38.45
C GLY A 45 -28.49 -18.49 37.81
N GLU A 46 -28.94 -19.74 38.03
CA GLU A 46 -28.29 -20.95 37.47
C GLU A 46 -28.35 -21.00 35.93
N LEU A 47 -29.23 -20.20 35.30
CA LEU A 47 -29.25 -20.06 33.84
C LEU A 47 -27.92 -19.53 33.32
N ALA A 48 -27.17 -18.75 34.10
CA ALA A 48 -25.84 -18.28 33.73
C ALA A 48 -24.82 -19.41 33.56
N GLU A 49 -25.10 -20.64 34.02
CA GLU A 49 -24.25 -21.84 33.85
C GLU A 49 -24.76 -22.78 32.76
N SER A 50 -25.93 -22.50 32.18
CA SER A 50 -26.51 -23.32 31.12
C SER A 50 -25.59 -23.36 29.89
N PRO A 51 -25.44 -24.53 29.22
CA PRO A 51 -24.76 -24.62 27.93
C PRO A 51 -25.52 -23.91 26.81
N CYS A 52 -26.77 -23.49 27.03
CA CYS A 52 -27.55 -22.66 26.11
C CYS A 52 -27.42 -21.16 26.40
N PHE A 53 -26.81 -20.77 27.52
CA PHE A 53 -26.64 -19.36 27.88
C PHE A 53 -25.64 -18.67 26.95
N ALA A 54 -25.99 -17.49 26.48
CA ALA A 54 -25.16 -16.65 25.64
C ALA A 54 -25.23 -15.19 26.10
N LEU A 55 -24.20 -14.42 25.75
CA LEU A 55 -24.18 -12.98 25.94
C LEU A 55 -23.96 -12.25 24.61
N GLY A 56 -24.68 -11.15 24.44
CA GLY A 56 -24.47 -10.18 23.38
C GLY A 56 -23.95 -8.87 23.94
N HIS A 57 -22.79 -8.41 23.47
CA HIS A 57 -22.33 -7.04 23.66
C HIS A 57 -22.49 -6.28 22.35
N VAL A 58 -23.34 -5.26 22.37
CA VAL A 58 -23.68 -4.44 21.21
C VAL A 58 -23.30 -2.98 21.50
N LEU A 59 -22.55 -2.38 20.59
CA LEU A 59 -22.24 -0.94 20.63
C LEU A 59 -23.18 -0.23 19.67
N VAL A 60 -24.07 0.60 20.21
CA VAL A 60 -25.05 1.36 19.43
C VAL A 60 -24.62 2.82 19.37
N PRO A 61 -24.25 3.36 18.19
CA PRO A 61 -23.94 4.79 18.05
C PRO A 61 -25.10 5.67 18.53
N ARG A 62 -24.82 6.75 19.27
CA ARG A 62 -25.86 7.68 19.75
C ARG A 62 -26.68 8.30 18.61
N VAL A 63 -26.04 8.55 17.47
CA VAL A 63 -26.71 9.05 16.26
C VAL A 63 -27.78 8.07 15.79
N ALA A 64 -27.49 6.76 15.79
CA ALA A 64 -28.45 5.74 15.38
C ALA A 64 -29.68 5.67 16.30
N LEU A 65 -29.49 5.85 17.62
CA LEU A 65 -30.61 5.92 18.58
C LEU A 65 -31.46 7.18 18.37
N THR A 66 -30.83 8.29 18.03
CA THR A 66 -31.52 9.57 17.77
C THR A 66 -32.33 9.49 16.48
N GLU A 67 -31.78 8.87 15.44
CA GLU A 67 -32.46 8.69 14.14
C GLU A 67 -33.58 7.64 14.19
N ASN A 68 -33.46 6.62 15.05
CA ASN A 68 -34.47 5.56 15.19
C ASN A 68 -34.67 5.16 16.67
N PRO A 69 -35.63 5.81 17.38
CA PRO A 69 -35.86 5.56 18.80
C PRO A 69 -36.31 4.13 19.15
N VAL A 70 -36.90 3.39 18.21
CA VAL A 70 -37.35 1.99 18.39
C VAL A 70 -36.31 0.98 17.89
N LEU A 71 -35.05 1.39 17.69
CA LEU A 71 -33.99 0.54 17.16
C LEU A 71 -33.73 -0.68 18.04
N GLN A 72 -33.67 -0.50 19.37
CA GLN A 72 -33.44 -1.61 20.31
C GLN A 72 -34.56 -2.65 20.23
N GLU A 73 -35.83 -2.23 20.18
CA GLU A 73 -36.98 -3.13 20.05
C GLU A 73 -36.92 -3.96 18.75
N LYS A 74 -36.53 -3.33 17.63
CA LYS A 74 -36.34 -4.02 16.34
C LYS A 74 -35.25 -5.07 16.43
N ILE A 75 -34.14 -4.77 17.11
CA ILE A 75 -33.04 -5.71 17.33
C ILE A 75 -33.51 -6.89 18.19
N LEU A 76 -34.19 -6.64 19.31
CA LEU A 76 -34.73 -7.70 20.18
C LEU A 76 -35.71 -8.62 19.44
N ARG A 77 -36.54 -8.07 18.55
CA ARG A 77 -37.43 -8.87 17.70
C ARG A 77 -36.67 -9.85 16.82
N ARG A 78 -35.50 -9.49 16.27
CA ARG A 78 -34.67 -10.41 15.47
C ARG A 78 -34.15 -11.61 16.27
N PHE A 79 -33.80 -11.41 17.54
CA PHE A 79 -33.45 -12.53 18.43
C PHE A 79 -34.63 -13.48 18.59
N ALA A 80 -35.83 -12.96 18.86
CA ALA A 80 -37.04 -13.76 19.02
C ALA A 80 -37.42 -14.53 17.73
N GLU A 81 -37.33 -13.89 16.56
CA GLU A 81 -37.60 -14.52 15.25
C GLU A 81 -36.64 -15.68 14.95
N ARG A 82 -35.43 -15.65 15.51
CA ARG A 82 -34.44 -16.73 15.42
C ARG A 82 -34.55 -17.77 16.53
N GLY A 83 -35.57 -17.66 17.38
CA GLY A 83 -35.81 -18.57 18.51
C GLY A 83 -34.80 -18.41 19.65
N VAL A 84 -34.12 -17.26 19.74
CA VAL A 84 -33.24 -16.92 20.86
C VAL A 84 -34.05 -16.13 21.89
N GLU A 85 -34.22 -16.68 23.08
CA GLU A 85 -34.92 -16.00 24.17
C GLU A 85 -34.00 -14.94 24.80
N VAL A 86 -34.52 -13.73 24.98
CA VAL A 86 -33.83 -12.67 25.72
C VAL A 86 -34.27 -12.76 27.19
N LEU A 87 -33.36 -13.19 28.06
CA LEU A 87 -33.63 -13.37 29.49
C LEU A 87 -33.75 -12.01 30.21
N THR A 88 -32.80 -11.12 29.91
CA THR A 88 -32.76 -9.73 30.37
C THR A 88 -31.82 -8.90 29.47
N GLU A 89 -32.02 -7.59 29.48
CA GLU A 89 -31.16 -6.61 28.83
C GLU A 89 -30.76 -5.51 29.82
N ARG A 90 -29.55 -4.96 29.69
CA ARG A 90 -29.11 -3.82 30.50
C ARG A 90 -28.13 -2.92 29.77
N HIS A 91 -28.08 -1.67 30.18
CA HIS A 91 -26.97 -0.78 29.82
C HIS A 91 -25.77 -1.18 30.69
N GLY A 92 -24.64 -1.51 30.06
CA GLY A 92 -23.46 -1.91 30.80
C GLY A 92 -22.90 -0.72 31.60
N PRO A 93 -22.39 -0.94 32.83
CA PRO A 93 -21.88 0.14 33.65
C PRO A 93 -20.62 0.74 33.04
N VAL A 94 -20.67 2.03 32.68
CA VAL A 94 -19.55 2.79 32.11
C VAL A 94 -19.31 4.10 32.88
N ARG A 95 -18.07 4.60 32.85
CA ARG A 95 -17.67 5.88 33.44
C ARG A 95 -17.23 6.87 32.37
N SER A 96 -18.19 7.51 31.70
CA SER A 96 -17.97 8.43 30.58
C SER A 96 -17.07 9.63 30.94
N GLU A 97 -17.01 10.01 32.22
CA GLU A 97 -16.16 11.08 32.73
C GLU A 97 -14.65 10.79 32.58
N THR A 98 -14.29 9.52 32.40
CA THR A 98 -12.89 9.08 32.18
C THR A 98 -12.42 9.28 30.73
N LEU A 99 -13.34 9.51 29.79
CA LEU A 99 -13.03 9.73 28.38
C LEU A 99 -12.63 11.18 28.14
N ALA A 100 -11.66 11.37 27.24
CA ALA A 100 -11.33 12.68 26.68
C ALA A 100 -12.51 13.25 25.86
N ALA A 101 -12.50 14.56 25.62
CA ALA A 101 -13.60 15.25 24.93
C ALA A 101 -13.90 14.67 23.54
N SER A 102 -12.88 14.26 22.78
CA SER A 102 -13.09 13.67 21.44
C SER A 102 -13.72 12.28 21.52
N ALA A 103 -13.19 11.38 22.35
CA ALA A 103 -13.74 10.05 22.59
C ALA A 103 -15.17 10.11 23.14
N ARG A 104 -15.48 11.08 24.02
CA ARG A 104 -16.81 11.27 24.58
C ARG A 104 -17.84 11.68 23.52
N ARG A 105 -17.46 12.47 22.51
CA ARG A 105 -18.35 12.81 21.37
C ARG A 105 -18.76 11.56 20.57
N GLY A 106 -17.85 10.60 20.44
CA GLY A 106 -18.06 9.35 19.70
C GLY A 106 -18.49 8.15 20.56
N GLU A 107 -18.83 8.37 21.84
CA GLU A 107 -19.16 7.30 22.80
C GLU A 107 -20.50 6.62 22.43
N PRO A 108 -20.52 5.29 22.15
CA PRO A 108 -21.74 4.56 21.87
C PRO A 108 -22.43 4.14 23.17
N LEU A 109 -23.71 3.76 23.07
CA LEU A 109 -24.37 2.98 24.11
C LEU A 109 -23.74 1.57 24.14
N PHE A 110 -23.20 1.17 25.29
CA PHE A 110 -22.77 -0.19 25.55
C PHE A 110 -23.93 -1.01 26.10
N TRP A 111 -24.52 -1.86 25.25
CA TRP A 111 -25.71 -2.63 25.54
C TRP A 111 -25.38 -4.11 25.71
N GLN A 112 -25.80 -4.70 26.83
CA GLN A 112 -25.55 -6.10 27.18
C GLN A 112 -26.86 -6.89 27.19
N LEU A 113 -26.85 -8.04 26.53
CA LEU A 113 -28.01 -8.92 26.37
C LEU A 113 -27.70 -10.30 26.96
N ALA A 114 -28.51 -10.76 27.92
CA ALA A 114 -28.49 -12.14 28.40
C ALA A 114 -29.47 -12.98 27.60
N LEU A 115 -28.98 -14.06 27.01
CA LEU A 115 -29.70 -14.82 26.00
C LEU A 115 -29.74 -16.31 26.35
N LEU A 116 -30.81 -16.98 25.95
CA LEU A 116 -30.94 -18.43 26.01
C LEU A 116 -31.21 -18.98 24.61
N CYS A 117 -30.25 -19.75 24.09
CA CYS A 117 -30.38 -20.39 22.80
C CYS A 117 -31.24 -21.66 22.86
N PRO A 118 -31.88 -22.07 21.75
CA PRO A 118 -32.82 -23.20 21.76
C PRO A 118 -32.13 -24.54 21.96
N ASN A 119 -30.89 -24.70 21.50
CA ASN A 119 -30.10 -25.92 21.73
C ASN A 119 -28.59 -25.62 21.72
N PRO A 120 -27.79 -26.39 22.46
CA PRO A 120 -26.37 -26.08 22.63
C PRO A 120 -25.49 -26.48 21.43
N LYS A 121 -25.94 -27.35 20.53
CA LYS A 121 -25.11 -27.78 19.39
C LYS A 121 -25.15 -26.77 18.23
N GLY A 122 -26.32 -26.19 17.96
CA GLY A 122 -26.52 -25.20 16.90
C GLY A 122 -26.29 -23.75 17.32
N ALA A 123 -26.23 -23.46 18.63
CA ALA A 123 -26.11 -22.10 19.13
C ALA A 123 -24.94 -21.28 18.55
N PRO A 124 -23.70 -21.80 18.40
CA PRO A 124 -22.61 -21.01 17.83
C PRO A 124 -22.89 -20.52 16.40
N ALA A 125 -23.44 -21.39 15.54
CA ALA A 125 -23.77 -21.03 14.18
C ALA A 125 -24.97 -20.07 14.10
N LEU A 126 -25.97 -20.26 14.96
CA LEU A 126 -27.12 -19.36 15.09
C LEU A 126 -26.68 -17.95 15.49
N LEU A 127 -25.84 -17.83 16.52
CA LEU A 127 -25.36 -16.55 17.04
C LEU A 127 -24.45 -15.83 16.06
N ALA A 128 -23.54 -16.55 15.39
CA ALA A 128 -22.69 -15.97 14.36
C ALA A 128 -23.51 -15.46 13.15
N GLY A 129 -24.50 -16.23 12.69
CA GLY A 129 -25.42 -15.79 11.65
C GLY A 129 -26.22 -14.55 12.05
N LEU A 130 -26.73 -14.54 13.28
CA LEU A 130 -27.46 -13.39 13.81
C LEU A 130 -26.58 -12.14 13.97
N ALA A 131 -25.33 -12.28 14.38
CA ALA A 131 -24.40 -11.14 14.44
C ALA A 131 -24.21 -10.47 13.07
N LEU A 132 -24.05 -11.27 12.01
CA LEU A 132 -23.94 -10.77 10.64
C LEU A 132 -25.23 -10.09 10.17
N GLU A 133 -26.38 -10.70 10.43
CA GLU A 133 -27.69 -10.14 10.07
C GLU A 133 -27.95 -8.79 10.77
N LEU A 134 -27.59 -8.68 12.04
CA LEU A 134 -27.77 -7.45 12.82
C LEU A 134 -26.87 -6.31 12.32
N GLU A 135 -25.59 -6.57 12.01
CA GLU A 135 -24.67 -5.55 11.49
C GLU A 135 -24.97 -5.16 10.03
N GLU A 136 -25.66 -6.04 9.28
CA GLU A 136 -26.15 -5.72 7.95
C GLU A 136 -27.41 -4.84 8.00
N GLU A 137 -28.37 -5.19 8.85
CA GLU A 137 -29.67 -4.52 8.88
C GLU A 137 -29.64 -3.21 9.68
N PHE A 138 -28.80 -3.13 10.71
CA PHE A 138 -28.80 -2.01 11.65
C PHE A 138 -27.42 -1.33 11.73
N PRO A 139 -27.37 0.00 11.94
CA PRO A 139 -26.12 0.75 12.08
C PRO A 139 -25.51 0.56 13.49
N ILE A 140 -25.22 -0.69 13.85
CA ILE A 140 -24.65 -1.11 15.14
C ILE A 140 -23.35 -1.89 14.94
N HIS A 141 -22.59 -2.08 16.02
CA HIS A 141 -21.45 -3.00 16.04
C HIS A 141 -21.69 -4.09 17.06
N VAL A 142 -21.66 -5.35 16.64
CA VAL A 142 -21.77 -6.51 17.53
C VAL A 142 -20.36 -6.88 17.99
N ALA A 143 -19.98 -6.36 19.17
CA ALA A 143 -18.64 -6.56 19.75
C ALA A 143 -18.36 -8.02 20.05
N SER A 144 -19.35 -8.73 20.59
CA SER A 144 -19.33 -10.17 20.80
C SER A 144 -20.76 -10.70 20.90
N LEU A 145 -21.02 -11.86 20.32
CA LEU A 145 -22.29 -12.57 20.48
C LEU A 145 -21.98 -14.07 20.57
N SER A 146 -21.85 -14.59 21.79
CA SER A 146 -21.19 -15.87 22.06
C SER A 146 -21.68 -16.50 23.37
N ARG A 147 -21.42 -17.80 23.53
CA ARG A 147 -21.65 -18.57 24.77
C ARG A 147 -20.40 -18.75 25.61
N ASP A 148 -19.26 -18.38 25.05
CA ASP A 148 -17.95 -18.71 25.62
C ASP A 148 -17.18 -17.44 25.99
N SER A 149 -17.33 -16.36 25.22
CA SER A 149 -16.50 -15.15 25.33
C SER A 149 -17.29 -13.85 25.19
N VAL A 150 -16.78 -12.79 25.80
CA VAL A 150 -17.27 -11.41 25.64
C VAL A 150 -16.14 -10.43 25.42
N VAL A 151 -16.45 -9.28 24.82
CA VAL A 151 -15.46 -8.25 24.51
C VAL A 151 -15.83 -6.90 25.13
N TYR A 152 -14.85 -6.25 25.77
CA TYR A 152 -14.92 -4.89 26.30
C TYR A 152 -13.93 -3.99 25.56
N LYS A 153 -14.40 -2.86 25.01
CA LYS A 153 -13.56 -1.96 24.18
C LYS A 153 -13.82 -0.50 24.46
N VAL A 154 -12.78 0.32 24.39
CA VAL A 154 -12.89 1.76 24.62
C VAL A 154 -12.06 2.54 23.60
N HIS A 155 -12.52 3.73 23.23
CA HIS A 155 -11.69 4.70 22.51
C HIS A 155 -10.79 5.40 23.54
N GLY A 156 -9.51 5.02 23.57
CA GLY A 156 -8.55 5.54 24.52
C GLY A 156 -7.35 4.63 24.70
N ALA A 157 -6.41 5.07 25.53
CA ALA A 157 -5.22 4.31 25.90
C ALA A 157 -5.56 3.14 26.85
N PRO A 158 -4.73 2.07 26.90
CA PRO A 158 -4.99 0.88 27.72
C PRO A 158 -5.30 1.14 29.20
N GLU A 159 -4.74 2.18 29.81
CA GLU A 159 -4.93 2.51 31.22
C GLU A 159 -6.39 2.91 31.54
N ILE A 160 -7.14 3.35 30.52
CA ILE A 160 -8.52 3.81 30.66
C ILE A 160 -9.48 2.63 30.74
N LEU A 161 -9.16 1.48 30.15
CA LEU A 161 -10.06 0.33 30.05
C LEU A 161 -10.69 -0.10 31.39
N PRO A 162 -9.93 -0.36 32.49
CA PRO A 162 -10.53 -0.70 33.79
C PRO A 162 -11.10 0.51 34.55
N ARG A 163 -10.83 1.74 34.09
CA ARG A 163 -11.45 2.95 34.66
C ARG A 163 -12.82 3.20 34.05
N TYR A 164 -12.95 2.97 32.75
CA TYR A 164 -14.17 3.12 31.98
C TYR A 164 -15.16 2.00 32.25
N TYR A 165 -14.69 0.74 32.38
CA TYR A 165 -15.51 -0.41 32.76
C TYR A 165 -15.25 -0.85 34.21
N PRO A 166 -16.08 -0.46 35.20
CA PRO A 166 -15.85 -0.79 36.61
C PRO A 166 -15.88 -2.29 36.88
N GLU A 167 -16.62 -3.06 36.08
CA GLU A 167 -16.76 -4.52 36.24
C GLU A 167 -15.43 -5.25 36.08
N LEU A 168 -14.52 -4.76 35.24
CA LEU A 168 -13.18 -5.33 35.03
C LEU A 168 -12.30 -5.26 36.29
N LYS A 169 -12.71 -4.49 37.32
CA LYS A 169 -12.01 -4.40 38.61
C LYS A 169 -12.61 -5.31 39.68
N ARG A 170 -13.75 -5.97 39.43
CA ARG A 170 -14.36 -6.85 40.42
C ARG A 170 -13.55 -8.15 40.54
N ARG A 171 -13.44 -8.68 41.76
CA ARG A 171 -12.65 -9.90 42.05
C ARG A 171 -13.30 -11.18 41.52
N ASP A 172 -14.61 -11.16 41.32
CA ASP A 172 -15.41 -12.26 40.76
C ASP A 172 -15.50 -12.22 39.22
N PHE A 173 -14.80 -11.27 38.58
CA PHE A 173 -14.56 -11.31 37.14
C PHE A 173 -13.47 -12.34 36.83
N LEU A 174 -13.87 -13.60 36.65
CA LEU A 174 -12.98 -14.73 36.37
C LEU A 174 -12.90 -15.05 34.88
N SER A 175 -11.69 -15.38 34.39
CA SER A 175 -11.47 -15.75 32.99
C SER A 175 -10.26 -16.68 32.87
N THR A 176 -10.40 -17.74 32.07
CA THR A 176 -9.35 -18.71 31.75
C THR A 176 -8.50 -18.24 30.57
N VAL A 177 -9.10 -17.54 29.60
CA VAL A 177 -8.39 -16.95 28.46
C VAL A 177 -8.72 -15.48 28.33
N THR A 178 -7.67 -14.68 28.18
CA THR A 178 -7.77 -13.24 27.98
C THR A 178 -6.92 -12.82 26.78
N ILE A 179 -7.52 -12.06 25.86
CA ILE A 179 -6.81 -11.50 24.69
C ILE A 179 -6.92 -9.99 24.75
N GLY A 180 -5.80 -9.30 24.82
CA GLY A 180 -5.74 -7.84 24.79
C GLY A 180 -5.30 -7.32 23.42
N HIS A 181 -5.81 -6.16 23.02
CA HIS A 181 -5.27 -5.45 21.85
C HIS A 181 -5.31 -3.93 22.03
N SER A 182 -4.29 -3.24 21.53
CA SER A 182 -4.24 -1.77 21.42
C SER A 182 -3.95 -1.39 19.97
N ARG A 183 -4.72 -0.43 19.42
CA ARG A 183 -4.71 -0.10 18.00
C ARG A 183 -3.81 1.09 17.68
N TYR A 184 -3.19 1.08 16.50
CA TYR A 184 -2.65 2.26 15.83
C TYR A 184 -3.44 2.45 14.53
N SER A 185 -4.14 3.58 14.39
CA SER A 185 -4.97 3.86 13.22
C SER A 185 -4.12 4.42 12.09
N THR A 186 -3.98 3.65 11.03
CA THR A 186 -3.14 3.90 9.85
C THR A 186 -3.92 4.39 8.64
N ASN A 187 -5.12 3.86 8.45
CA ASN A 187 -5.92 4.02 7.21
C ASN A 187 -7.35 4.50 7.47
N THR A 188 -7.76 4.61 8.73
CA THR A 188 -9.12 5.03 9.10
C THR A 188 -9.14 5.95 10.32
N LEU A 189 -10.19 6.77 10.44
CA LEU A 189 -10.41 7.57 11.65
C LEU A 189 -10.60 6.66 12.89
N PRO A 190 -10.05 7.02 14.06
CA PRO A 190 -10.17 6.22 15.28
C PRO A 190 -11.62 6.24 15.78
N THR A 191 -12.19 5.05 15.96
CA THR A 191 -13.53 4.86 16.53
C THR A 191 -13.53 3.62 17.41
N VAL A 192 -14.35 3.60 18.48
CA VAL A 192 -14.46 2.43 19.36
C VAL A 192 -14.99 1.19 18.65
N LEU A 193 -15.80 1.36 17.59
CA LEU A 193 -16.33 0.25 16.80
C LEU A 193 -15.20 -0.54 16.11
N ARG A 194 -14.12 0.16 15.74
CA ARG A 194 -12.92 -0.41 15.11
C ARG A 194 -11.85 -0.83 16.12
N ALA A 195 -12.05 -0.57 17.42
CA ALA A 195 -11.17 -1.08 18.44
C ALA A 195 -11.25 -2.62 18.47
N GLN A 196 -10.15 -3.25 18.86
CA GLN A 196 -9.97 -4.69 18.91
C GLN A 196 -9.77 -5.15 20.36
N PRO A 197 -9.94 -6.45 20.68
CA PRO A 197 -10.27 -7.58 19.79
C PRO A 197 -11.66 -7.52 19.15
N PHE A 198 -11.91 -8.31 18.12
CA PHE A 198 -13.26 -8.67 17.65
C PHE A 198 -13.73 -9.97 18.33
N GLY A 199 -14.94 -10.45 18.00
CA GLY A 199 -15.55 -11.61 18.68
C GLY A 199 -14.74 -12.91 18.58
N LEU A 200 -13.89 -13.03 17.55
CA LEU A 200 -12.98 -14.15 17.32
C LEU A 200 -11.51 -13.72 17.35
N LEU A 201 -11.17 -12.56 16.75
CA LEU A 201 -9.82 -12.23 16.29
C LEU A 201 -9.25 -10.96 16.95
N ALA A 202 -7.97 -11.02 17.36
CA ALA A 202 -7.11 -9.86 17.53
C ALA A 202 -5.97 -9.92 16.50
N HIS A 203 -5.78 -8.83 15.76
CA HIS A 203 -4.87 -8.74 14.63
C HIS A 203 -4.00 -7.48 14.76
N ASN A 204 -2.68 -7.70 14.90
CA ASN A 204 -1.67 -6.66 14.75
C ASN A 204 -1.05 -6.75 13.36
N GLY A 205 -1.26 -5.71 12.55
CA GLY A 205 -0.80 -5.67 11.16
C GLY A 205 -1.83 -5.06 10.23
N GLU A 206 -1.69 -5.33 8.93
CA GLU A 206 -2.56 -4.86 7.85
C GLU A 206 -2.73 -5.96 6.81
N ILE A 207 -3.98 -6.23 6.40
CA ILE A 207 -4.26 -7.23 5.35
C ILE A 207 -4.28 -6.54 3.98
N ASN A 208 -3.17 -6.64 3.26
CA ASN A 208 -3.00 -6.05 1.93
C ASN A 208 -4.06 -6.55 0.96
N THR A 209 -4.42 -7.84 1.03
CA THR A 209 -5.36 -8.53 0.11
C THR A 209 -6.83 -8.39 0.50
N ILE A 210 -7.17 -7.47 1.42
CA ILE A 210 -8.52 -7.36 1.98
C ILE A 210 -9.61 -7.14 0.93
N GLU A 211 -9.30 -6.38 -0.11
CA GLU A 211 -10.21 -6.11 -1.22
C GLU A 211 -10.67 -7.43 -1.87
N ARG A 212 -9.75 -8.36 -2.13
CA ARG A 212 -10.10 -9.67 -2.67
C ARG A 212 -10.79 -10.58 -1.68
N LEU A 213 -10.43 -10.52 -0.40
CA LEU A 213 -11.13 -11.27 0.64
C LEU A 213 -12.59 -10.82 0.79
N ARG A 214 -12.88 -9.53 0.60
CA ARG A 214 -14.25 -8.99 0.56
C ARG A 214 -15.03 -9.53 -0.63
N ASP A 215 -14.42 -9.56 -1.81
CA ASP A 215 -15.02 -10.18 -3.00
C ASP A 215 -15.29 -11.69 -2.75
N GLU A 216 -14.34 -12.44 -2.19
CA GLU A 216 -14.51 -13.86 -1.85
C GLU A 216 -15.62 -14.09 -0.84
N SER A 217 -15.65 -13.29 0.23
CA SER A 217 -16.71 -13.32 1.25
C SER A 217 -18.09 -13.12 0.62
N ARG A 218 -18.24 -12.06 -0.19
CA ARG A 218 -19.48 -11.77 -0.93
C ARG A 218 -19.86 -12.93 -1.85
N MET A 219 -18.88 -13.50 -2.57
CA MET A 219 -19.10 -14.62 -3.48
C MET A 219 -19.54 -15.90 -2.76
N MET A 220 -19.13 -16.12 -1.50
CA MET A 220 -19.59 -17.22 -0.65
C MET A 220 -20.95 -16.94 0.03
N GLY A 221 -21.49 -15.72 -0.12
CA GLY A 221 -22.70 -15.29 0.55
C GLY A 221 -22.48 -14.92 2.03
N ILE A 222 -21.23 -14.69 2.44
CA ILE A 222 -20.86 -14.16 3.75
C ILE A 222 -20.86 -12.62 3.62
N ARG A 223 -21.92 -11.98 4.12
CA ARG A 223 -22.09 -10.53 4.00
C ARG A 223 -21.29 -9.83 5.10
N LEU A 224 -20.46 -8.87 4.69
CA LEU A 224 -19.57 -8.13 5.59
C LEU A 224 -20.22 -6.81 6.03
N PRO A 225 -19.90 -6.30 7.24
CA PRO A 225 -20.42 -5.03 7.73
C PRO A 225 -20.06 -3.84 6.85
N HIS A 226 -20.94 -2.83 6.79
CA HIS A 226 -20.65 -1.61 6.06
C HIS A 226 -19.52 -0.80 6.71
N GLY A 227 -18.46 -0.51 5.94
CA GLY A 227 -17.35 0.34 6.41
C GLY A 227 -16.44 -0.31 7.46
N GLY A 228 -16.47 -1.64 7.57
CA GLY A 228 -15.60 -2.43 8.44
C GLY A 228 -14.11 -2.23 8.17
N SER A 229 -13.28 -2.41 9.20
CA SER A 229 -11.82 -2.48 9.00
C SER A 229 -11.43 -3.82 8.38
N ASP A 230 -10.21 -3.90 7.84
CA ASP A 230 -9.63 -5.14 7.31
C ASP A 230 -9.72 -6.31 8.30
N SER A 231 -9.42 -6.03 9.57
CA SER A 231 -9.40 -6.96 10.68
C SER A 231 -10.82 -7.40 11.08
N GLN A 232 -11.80 -6.50 10.98
CA GLN A 232 -13.22 -6.81 11.24
C GLN A 232 -13.77 -7.72 10.17
N ASP A 233 -13.48 -7.40 8.91
CA ASP A 233 -13.94 -8.18 7.77
C ASP A 233 -13.29 -9.57 7.75
N LEU A 234 -12.02 -9.66 8.13
CA LEU A 234 -11.33 -10.94 8.31
C LEU A 234 -11.95 -11.78 9.42
N ASN A 235 -12.31 -11.16 10.56
CA ASN A 235 -13.04 -11.83 11.64
C ASN A 235 -14.35 -12.45 11.12
N ARG A 236 -15.14 -11.67 10.37
CA ARG A 236 -16.44 -12.14 9.81
C ARG A 236 -16.25 -13.23 8.75
N LEU A 237 -15.20 -13.15 7.93
CA LEU A 237 -14.85 -14.20 6.97
C LEU A 237 -14.52 -15.52 7.69
N LEU A 238 -13.70 -15.49 8.74
CA LEU A 238 -13.36 -16.66 9.55
C LEU A 238 -14.59 -17.28 10.21
N GLU A 239 -15.47 -16.46 10.80
CA GLU A 239 -16.76 -16.91 11.34
C GLU A 239 -17.61 -17.59 10.25
N GLY A 240 -17.68 -17.01 9.05
CA GLY A 240 -18.40 -17.61 7.92
C GLY A 240 -17.82 -18.95 7.47
N LEU A 241 -16.50 -19.07 7.37
CA LEU A 241 -15.83 -20.35 7.05
C LEU A 241 -16.15 -21.42 8.11
N MET A 242 -16.15 -21.05 9.39
CA MET A 242 -16.40 -21.98 10.48
C MET A 242 -17.86 -22.41 10.57
N PHE A 243 -18.78 -21.45 10.58
CA PHE A 243 -20.17 -21.71 10.95
C PHE A 243 -21.08 -21.97 9.74
N ARG A 244 -20.77 -21.40 8.56
CA ARG A 244 -21.53 -21.67 7.33
C ARG A 244 -20.96 -22.85 6.54
N HIS A 245 -19.64 -22.92 6.43
CA HIS A 245 -18.96 -23.97 5.65
C HIS A 245 -18.42 -25.13 6.51
N GLY A 246 -18.52 -25.02 7.84
CA GLY A 246 -18.21 -26.11 8.76
C GLY A 246 -16.73 -26.37 8.95
N PHE A 247 -15.84 -25.43 8.66
CA PHE A 247 -14.41 -25.61 8.96
C PHE A 247 -14.13 -25.47 10.48
N SER A 248 -13.11 -26.17 10.99
CA SER A 248 -12.63 -25.90 12.36
C SER A 248 -11.84 -24.59 12.38
N LEU A 249 -11.60 -24.01 13.56
CA LEU A 249 -10.74 -22.83 13.68
C LEU A 249 -9.35 -23.07 13.06
N PHE A 250 -8.76 -24.25 13.28
CA PHE A 250 -7.44 -24.59 12.73
C PHE A 250 -7.49 -24.66 11.20
N ALA A 251 -8.51 -25.31 10.62
CA ALA A 251 -8.70 -25.34 9.17
C ALA A 251 -8.97 -23.96 8.56
N ALA A 252 -9.77 -23.12 9.22
CA ALA A 252 -10.04 -21.77 8.74
C ALA A 252 -8.76 -20.92 8.76
N MET A 253 -7.94 -21.03 9.81
CA MET A 253 -6.66 -20.33 9.89
C MET A 253 -5.63 -20.83 8.86
N GLU A 254 -5.54 -22.13 8.60
CA GLU A 254 -4.67 -22.68 7.54
C GLU A 254 -5.14 -22.34 6.12
N MET A 255 -6.45 -22.11 5.94
CA MET A 255 -7.01 -21.67 4.66
C MET A 255 -6.75 -20.17 4.42
N VAL A 256 -6.87 -19.35 5.46
CA VAL A 256 -6.71 -17.90 5.38
C VAL A 256 -5.23 -17.49 5.35
N PHE A 257 -4.38 -18.13 6.15
CA PHE A 257 -2.92 -17.93 6.20
C PHE A 257 -2.18 -19.21 5.78
N PRO A 258 -2.29 -19.65 4.51
CA PRO A 258 -1.60 -20.85 4.03
C PRO A 258 -0.08 -20.61 3.90
N PRO A 259 0.75 -21.67 3.93
CA PRO A 259 2.16 -21.59 3.55
C PRO A 259 2.30 -21.17 2.08
N ALA A 260 3.42 -20.56 1.69
CA ALA A 260 3.65 -20.14 0.31
C ALA A 260 3.57 -21.33 -0.67
N PHE A 261 3.26 -21.08 -1.96
CA PHE A 261 3.12 -22.18 -2.95
C PHE A 261 4.36 -23.08 -3.04
N SER A 262 5.56 -22.50 -2.99
CA SER A 262 6.83 -23.24 -3.03
C SER A 262 7.04 -24.14 -1.83
N GLU A 263 6.59 -23.71 -0.65
CA GLU A 263 6.59 -24.52 0.58
C GLU A 263 5.54 -25.62 0.49
N ALA A 264 4.32 -25.27 0.06
CA ALA A 264 3.23 -26.21 -0.10
C ALA A 264 3.60 -27.35 -1.07
N ASP A 265 4.30 -27.05 -2.18
CA ASP A 265 4.73 -28.05 -3.16
C ASP A 265 5.69 -29.10 -2.59
N ARG A 266 6.45 -28.74 -1.54
CA ARG A 266 7.42 -29.61 -0.85
C ARG A 266 6.77 -30.51 0.21
N LEU A 267 5.49 -30.30 0.52
CA LEU A 267 4.78 -31.09 1.53
C LEU A 267 4.44 -32.51 1.03
N PRO A 268 4.18 -33.46 1.95
CA PRO A 268 3.61 -34.77 1.63
C PRO A 268 2.32 -34.68 0.81
N ALA A 269 2.05 -35.68 -0.03
CA ALA A 269 0.95 -35.67 -0.99
C ALA A 269 -0.43 -35.37 -0.37
N GLU A 270 -0.69 -35.90 0.83
CA GLU A 270 -1.96 -35.68 1.53
C GLU A 270 -2.16 -34.22 1.96
N LEU A 271 -1.07 -33.55 2.35
CA LEU A 271 -1.08 -32.13 2.71
C LEU A 271 -1.14 -31.24 1.47
N ARG A 272 -0.48 -31.63 0.37
CA ARG A 272 -0.63 -30.93 -0.91
C ARG A 272 -2.08 -30.94 -1.39
N ALA A 273 -2.75 -32.08 -1.30
CA ALA A 273 -4.17 -32.19 -1.64
C ALA A 273 -5.05 -31.29 -0.75
N MET A 274 -4.75 -31.20 0.55
CA MET A 274 -5.44 -30.29 1.47
C MET A 274 -5.25 -28.82 1.10
N TYR A 275 -4.01 -28.37 0.86
CA TYR A 275 -3.76 -26.97 0.48
C TYR A 275 -4.25 -26.64 -0.93
N ALA A 276 -4.18 -27.58 -1.88
CA ALA A 276 -4.78 -27.43 -3.20
C ALA A 276 -6.29 -27.20 -3.09
N LEU A 277 -6.98 -27.95 -2.24
CA LEU A 277 -8.39 -27.70 -1.91
C LEU A 277 -8.61 -26.31 -1.33
N PHE A 278 -7.84 -25.92 -0.30
CA PHE A 278 -7.98 -24.60 0.35
C PHE A 278 -7.82 -23.46 -0.65
N ARG A 279 -6.74 -23.48 -1.44
CA ARG A 279 -6.43 -22.46 -2.44
C ARG A 279 -7.43 -22.42 -3.60
N ARG A 280 -8.05 -23.56 -3.90
CA ARG A 280 -9.11 -23.62 -4.91
C ARG A 280 -10.45 -23.15 -4.36
N PHE A 281 -10.72 -23.36 -3.07
CA PHE A 281 -11.94 -22.94 -2.38
C PHE A 281 -11.95 -21.44 -2.09
N LEU A 282 -10.84 -20.93 -1.55
CA LEU A 282 -10.57 -19.52 -1.28
C LEU A 282 -9.34 -19.11 -2.10
N SER A 283 -9.57 -18.45 -3.24
CA SER A 283 -8.49 -18.10 -4.19
C SER A 283 -7.54 -17.02 -3.70
N ALA A 284 -8.00 -16.19 -2.76
CA ALA A 284 -7.23 -15.13 -2.16
C ALA A 284 -6.89 -15.50 -0.72
N SER A 285 -5.60 -15.63 -0.42
CA SER A 285 -5.08 -15.73 0.94
C SER A 285 -5.02 -14.35 1.60
N ALA A 286 -5.06 -14.30 2.94
CA ALA A 286 -4.70 -13.11 3.69
C ALA A 286 -3.18 -12.92 3.61
N GLN A 287 -2.76 -11.83 2.98
CA GLN A 287 -1.34 -11.46 2.84
C GLN A 287 -1.14 -10.04 3.33
N GLY A 288 0.10 -9.71 3.68
CA GLY A 288 0.47 -8.50 4.40
C GLY A 288 0.92 -8.84 5.81
N PRO A 289 1.48 -7.85 6.55
CA PRO A 289 1.96 -8.11 7.89
C PRO A 289 0.82 -8.53 8.80
N ALA A 290 0.95 -9.67 9.46
CA ALA A 290 -0.06 -10.10 10.43
C ALA A 290 0.56 -10.92 11.56
N ALA A 291 0.29 -10.50 12.79
CA ALA A 291 0.34 -11.34 13.98
C ALA A 291 -1.07 -11.44 14.54
N VAL A 292 -1.59 -12.65 14.64
CA VAL A 292 -3.01 -12.91 14.89
C VAL A 292 -3.19 -13.87 16.05
N ILE A 293 -4.11 -13.52 16.94
CA ILE A 293 -4.57 -14.36 18.04
C ILE A 293 -6.07 -14.55 17.84
N ALA A 294 -6.50 -15.79 17.70
CA ALA A 294 -7.90 -16.13 17.48
C ALA A 294 -8.41 -17.12 18.53
N ARG A 295 -9.66 -16.97 18.97
CA ARG A 295 -10.30 -17.90 19.90
C ARG A 295 -11.72 -18.25 19.49
N SER A 296 -12.03 -19.55 19.50
CA SER A 296 -13.41 -20.05 19.39
C SER A 296 -13.65 -21.19 20.37
N GLY A 297 -14.52 -20.93 21.35
CA GLY A 297 -14.76 -21.85 22.47
C GLY A 297 -13.47 -22.19 23.20
N GLU A 298 -13.17 -23.50 23.24
CA GLU A 298 -11.99 -24.07 23.90
C GLU A 298 -10.71 -24.06 23.04
N ARG A 299 -10.75 -23.53 21.81
CA ARG A 299 -9.60 -23.51 20.91
C ARG A 299 -9.04 -22.10 20.74
N CYS A 300 -7.74 -21.97 20.85
CA CYS A 300 -6.99 -20.77 20.48
C CYS A 300 -5.98 -21.08 19.37
N VAL A 301 -5.71 -20.10 18.52
CA VAL A 301 -4.65 -20.15 17.51
C VAL A 301 -3.83 -18.87 17.59
N PHE A 302 -2.52 -19.03 17.61
CA PHE A 302 -1.52 -17.98 17.47
C PHE A 302 -0.85 -18.17 16.11
N SER A 303 -0.87 -17.16 15.27
CA SER A 303 -0.39 -17.26 13.88
C SER A 303 0.34 -15.99 13.49
N VAL A 304 1.34 -16.15 12.62
CA VAL A 304 1.87 -15.05 11.81
C VAL A 304 1.50 -15.25 10.35
N ASP A 305 1.66 -14.22 9.52
CA ASP A 305 1.52 -14.32 8.07
C ASP A 305 2.61 -15.21 7.45
N ALA A 306 2.43 -15.58 6.17
CA ALA A 306 3.34 -16.47 5.46
C ALA A 306 4.81 -16.00 5.42
N LEU A 307 5.05 -14.70 5.58
CA LEU A 307 6.38 -14.08 5.58
C LEU A 307 6.86 -13.66 6.98
N GLY A 308 6.02 -13.81 8.01
CA GLY A 308 6.38 -13.51 9.40
C GLY A 308 6.74 -12.04 9.63
N LEU A 309 6.01 -11.12 9.01
CA LEU A 309 6.37 -9.68 9.00
C LEU A 309 6.04 -8.97 10.32
N ARG A 310 5.35 -9.63 11.25
CA ARG A 310 5.04 -9.12 12.60
C ARG A 310 5.51 -10.10 13.67
N PRO A 311 6.12 -9.59 14.76
CA PRO A 311 6.59 -10.45 15.84
C PRO A 311 5.42 -10.98 16.66
N LEU A 312 5.48 -12.28 16.99
CA LEU A 312 4.64 -12.92 17.98
C LEU A 312 5.48 -13.96 18.74
N TRP A 313 5.60 -13.75 20.04
CA TRP A 313 6.36 -14.59 20.96
C TRP A 313 5.38 -15.47 21.73
N PHE A 314 5.68 -16.75 21.88
CA PHE A 314 4.90 -17.70 22.68
C PHE A 314 5.78 -18.21 23.82
N GLY A 315 5.32 -18.09 25.06
CA GLY A 315 6.06 -18.50 26.25
C GLY A 315 5.15 -19.05 27.33
N GLU A 316 5.77 -19.45 28.43
CA GLU A 316 5.09 -20.03 29.59
C GLU A 316 5.69 -19.51 30.91
N THR A 317 4.84 -19.47 31.92
CA THR A 317 5.18 -19.23 33.33
C THR A 317 4.73 -20.44 34.15
N GLU A 318 4.92 -20.41 35.47
CA GLU A 318 4.41 -21.47 36.35
C GLU A 318 2.88 -21.65 36.30
N GLU A 319 2.13 -20.59 35.99
CA GLU A 319 0.67 -20.58 36.08
C GLU A 319 -0.05 -20.54 34.72
N GLU A 320 0.61 -20.06 33.66
CA GLU A 320 -0.06 -19.73 32.40
C GLU A 320 0.85 -19.79 31.17
N TYR A 321 0.21 -19.96 30.00
CA TYR A 321 0.82 -19.72 28.69
C TYR A 321 0.49 -18.32 28.21
N PHE A 322 1.46 -17.64 27.60
CA PHE A 322 1.25 -16.29 27.06
C PHE A 322 1.74 -16.18 25.62
N ALA A 323 1.12 -15.27 24.87
CA ALA A 323 1.61 -14.82 23.59
C ALA A 323 1.59 -13.29 23.49
N SER A 324 2.65 -12.69 22.92
CA SER A 324 2.81 -11.24 22.90
C SER A 324 3.63 -10.75 21.71
N SER A 325 3.38 -9.51 21.29
CA SER A 325 4.16 -8.87 20.23
C SER A 325 5.55 -8.38 20.67
N GLU A 326 5.83 -8.33 21.97
CA GLU A 326 7.16 -8.08 22.56
C GLU A 326 7.41 -9.03 23.74
N LEU A 327 8.68 -9.35 23.97
CA LEU A 327 9.13 -10.24 25.03
C LEU A 327 8.88 -9.66 26.45
N GLY A 328 9.19 -8.38 26.67
CA GLY A 328 9.20 -7.75 28.00
C GLY A 328 7.83 -7.46 28.62
N VAL A 329 6.75 -8.09 28.15
CA VAL A 329 5.43 -7.97 28.79
C VAL A 329 5.34 -8.80 30.07
N VAL A 330 6.02 -9.95 30.12
CA VAL A 330 6.19 -10.80 31.32
C VAL A 330 7.58 -10.50 31.91
N PRO A 331 7.71 -10.31 33.23
CA PRO A 331 9.01 -10.16 33.89
C PRO A 331 9.91 -11.36 33.64
N HIS A 332 11.21 -11.15 33.39
CA HIS A 332 12.13 -12.22 33.04
C HIS A 332 12.16 -13.34 34.09
N GLY A 333 12.24 -13.01 35.38
CA GLY A 333 12.21 -13.98 36.47
C GLY A 333 10.94 -14.84 36.61
N GLU A 334 9.83 -14.51 35.92
CA GLU A 334 8.62 -15.35 35.89
C GLU A 334 8.57 -16.32 34.70
N ILE A 335 9.47 -16.15 33.73
CA ILE A 335 9.50 -16.93 32.49
C ILE A 335 10.24 -18.24 32.74
N LEU A 336 9.59 -19.38 32.47
CA LEU A 336 10.20 -20.71 32.70
C LEU A 336 11.18 -21.14 31.62
N SER A 337 10.95 -20.67 30.39
CA SER A 337 11.76 -21.01 29.21
C SER A 337 11.78 -19.85 28.24
N ASP A 338 12.88 -19.69 27.49
CA ASP A 338 13.03 -18.63 26.50
C ASP A 338 11.82 -18.61 25.55
N PRO A 339 11.03 -17.52 25.54
CA PRO A 339 9.83 -17.46 24.72
C PRO A 339 10.20 -17.60 23.25
N ARG A 340 9.44 -18.42 22.55
CA ARG A 340 9.69 -18.78 21.17
C ARG A 340 9.08 -17.75 20.23
N PRO A 341 9.86 -17.08 19.37
CA PRO A 341 9.28 -16.27 18.28
C PRO A 341 8.73 -17.22 17.22
N LEU A 342 7.53 -16.91 16.71
CA LEU A 342 6.95 -17.65 15.59
C LEU A 342 7.71 -17.33 14.29
N ALA A 343 8.13 -18.36 13.58
CA ALA A 343 8.76 -18.25 12.27
C ALA A 343 7.72 -17.90 11.18
N PRO A 344 8.13 -17.44 9.97
CA PRO A 344 7.22 -17.20 8.85
C PRO A 344 6.25 -18.36 8.58
N GLY A 345 4.95 -18.06 8.46
CA GLY A 345 3.87 -19.03 8.25
C GLY A 345 3.52 -19.92 9.46
N GLU A 346 4.28 -19.81 10.56
CA GLU A 346 4.13 -20.68 11.72
C GLU A 346 2.85 -20.40 12.50
N LYS A 347 2.28 -21.47 13.06
CA LYS A 347 1.10 -21.40 13.94
C LYS A 347 1.26 -22.31 15.14
N ILE A 348 0.69 -21.89 16.27
CA ILE A 348 0.57 -22.70 17.48
C ILE A 348 -0.93 -22.79 17.81
N GLY A 349 -1.40 -24.02 18.03
CA GLY A 349 -2.77 -24.28 18.48
C GLY A 349 -2.80 -24.62 19.95
N VAL A 350 -3.81 -24.13 20.65
CA VAL A 350 -4.09 -24.53 22.03
C VAL A 350 -5.52 -25.04 22.13
N ARG A 351 -5.70 -26.15 22.83
CA ARG A 351 -7.01 -26.69 23.20
C ARG A 351 -7.10 -26.79 24.71
N LEU A 352 -8.03 -26.03 25.26
CA LEU A 352 -8.37 -26.05 26.67
C LEU A 352 -9.21 -27.30 26.96
N THR A 353 -9.01 -27.89 28.13
CA THR A 353 -9.87 -28.97 28.64
C THR A 353 -10.40 -28.51 30.00
N PRO A 354 -11.72 -28.30 30.18
CA PRO A 354 -12.27 -27.93 31.48
C PRO A 354 -11.84 -28.94 32.56
N GLY A 355 -11.15 -28.48 33.60
CA GLY A 355 -10.63 -29.33 34.69
C GLY A 355 -9.54 -30.34 34.28
N GLY A 356 -8.99 -30.23 33.07
CA GLY A 356 -7.97 -31.13 32.53
C GLY A 356 -6.70 -30.40 32.07
N VAL A 357 -5.78 -31.15 31.45
CA VAL A 357 -4.51 -30.61 30.94
C VAL A 357 -4.75 -29.87 29.62
N THR A 358 -4.23 -28.65 29.53
CA THR A 358 -4.19 -27.85 28.29
C THR A 358 -3.27 -28.54 27.27
N ARG A 359 -3.77 -28.78 26.06
CA ARG A 359 -2.97 -29.39 24.99
C ARG A 359 -2.49 -28.34 24.00
N ILE A 360 -1.17 -28.28 23.81
CA ILE A 360 -0.51 -27.46 22.80
C ILE A 360 -0.29 -28.31 21.55
N PHE A 361 -0.50 -27.69 20.39
CA PHE A 361 -0.19 -28.24 19.08
C PHE A 361 0.83 -27.31 18.45
N LEU A 362 2.08 -27.75 18.32
CA LEU A 362 3.07 -27.04 17.52
C LEU A 362 2.68 -27.10 16.04
N HIS A 363 3.34 -26.30 15.21
CA HIS A 363 2.96 -26.07 13.81
C HIS A 363 2.60 -27.33 13.01
N HIS A 364 3.48 -28.34 13.00
CA HIS A 364 3.22 -29.58 12.27
C HIS A 364 2.10 -30.43 12.89
N GLU A 365 1.93 -30.39 14.21
CA GLU A 365 0.84 -31.10 14.90
C GLU A 365 -0.51 -30.44 14.64
N LEU A 366 -0.55 -29.10 14.57
CA LEU A 366 -1.75 -28.34 14.20
C LEU A 366 -2.19 -28.68 12.77
N ILE A 367 -1.23 -28.77 11.83
CA ILE A 367 -1.50 -29.17 10.44
C ILE A 367 -2.04 -30.60 10.39
N ALA A 368 -1.42 -31.54 11.13
CA ALA A 368 -1.87 -32.92 11.17
C ALA A 368 -3.30 -33.06 11.76
N GLU A 369 -3.58 -32.34 12.85
CA GLU A 369 -4.92 -32.28 13.45
C GLU A 369 -5.96 -31.67 12.48
N THR A 370 -5.54 -30.68 11.70
CA THR A 370 -6.39 -30.06 10.66
C THR A 370 -6.77 -31.07 9.58
N LEU A 371 -5.79 -31.80 9.03
CA LEU A 371 -6.03 -32.85 8.03
C LEU A 371 -6.92 -33.97 8.61
N ALA A 372 -6.64 -34.42 9.83
CA ALA A 372 -7.42 -35.45 10.51
C ALA A 372 -8.89 -35.01 10.72
N SER A 373 -9.11 -33.75 11.08
CA SER A 373 -10.45 -33.18 11.22
C SER A 373 -11.20 -33.08 9.89
N LEU A 374 -10.52 -32.78 8.78
CA LEU A 374 -11.13 -32.72 7.45
C LEU A 374 -11.53 -34.11 6.95
N ARG A 375 -10.66 -35.11 7.13
CA ARG A 375 -10.91 -36.50 6.71
C ARG A 375 -12.15 -37.13 7.34
N LYS A 376 -12.55 -36.68 8.53
CA LYS A 376 -13.80 -37.08 9.17
C LYS A 376 -15.05 -36.61 8.40
N LYS A 377 -14.91 -35.60 7.54
CA LYS A 377 -16.01 -35.01 6.76
C LYS A 377 -15.97 -35.42 5.29
N PHE A 378 -14.80 -35.43 4.66
CA PHE A 378 -14.60 -35.85 3.27
C PHE A 378 -13.11 -36.05 2.96
N ASP A 379 -12.78 -36.71 1.84
CA ASP A 379 -11.41 -36.92 1.36
C ASP A 379 -10.91 -35.72 0.51
N PRO A 380 -9.88 -34.97 0.95
CA PRO A 380 -9.29 -33.89 0.16
C PRO A 380 -8.71 -34.36 -1.18
N ALA A 381 -8.26 -35.61 -1.29
CA ALA A 381 -7.64 -36.15 -2.51
C ALA A 381 -8.62 -36.24 -3.69
N LEU A 382 -9.93 -36.24 -3.43
CA LEU A 382 -10.95 -36.14 -4.48
C LEU A 382 -10.76 -34.87 -5.33
N HIS A 383 -10.49 -33.74 -4.68
CA HIS A 383 -10.40 -32.45 -5.35
C HIS A 383 -9.08 -32.23 -6.09
N ASP A 384 -8.02 -32.88 -5.62
CA ASP A 384 -6.70 -32.89 -6.27
C ASP A 384 -6.75 -33.62 -7.63
N ARG A 385 -7.45 -34.75 -7.70
CA ARG A 385 -7.68 -35.51 -8.96
C ARG A 385 -8.48 -34.75 -10.02
N GLU A 386 -9.22 -33.72 -9.62
CA GLU A 386 -10.00 -32.86 -10.52
C GLU A 386 -9.22 -31.62 -10.98
N LEU A 387 -7.96 -31.47 -10.57
CA LEU A 387 -7.09 -30.37 -10.95
C LEU A 387 -6.08 -30.84 -11.99
N PHE A 388 -6.19 -30.31 -13.21
CA PHE A 388 -5.35 -30.66 -14.34
C PHE A 388 -4.27 -29.60 -14.55
N ALA A 389 -3.02 -30.00 -14.76
CA ALA A 389 -1.95 -29.07 -15.13
C ALA A 389 -2.15 -28.58 -16.57
N ALA A 390 -2.09 -27.26 -16.80
CA ALA A 390 -2.28 -26.66 -18.13
C ALA A 390 -1.30 -27.22 -19.18
N ALA A 391 -0.04 -27.44 -18.80
CA ALA A 391 1.00 -27.97 -19.68
C ALA A 391 0.74 -29.43 -20.14
N GLY A 392 -0.13 -30.16 -19.44
CA GLY A 392 -0.53 -31.53 -19.78
C GLY A 392 -1.83 -31.62 -20.60
N LEU A 393 -2.43 -30.48 -20.96
CA LEU A 393 -3.63 -30.49 -21.80
C LEU A 393 -3.29 -30.91 -23.23
N PRO A 394 -4.13 -31.73 -23.88
CA PRO A 394 -3.93 -32.09 -25.28
C PRO A 394 -4.14 -30.88 -26.20
N ASP A 395 -3.43 -30.87 -27.32
CA ASP A 395 -3.65 -29.89 -28.37
C ASP A 395 -5.10 -29.98 -28.90
N ALA A 396 -5.73 -28.83 -29.12
CA ALA A 396 -7.09 -28.78 -29.61
C ALA A 396 -7.18 -29.02 -31.13
N PRO A 397 -8.35 -29.48 -31.64
CA PRO A 397 -8.57 -29.64 -33.08
C PRO A 397 -8.42 -28.31 -33.84
N SER A 398 -7.92 -28.38 -35.08
CA SER A 398 -7.68 -27.21 -35.96
C SER A 398 -8.88 -26.27 -36.09
N GLU A 399 -10.11 -26.81 -36.04
CA GLU A 399 -11.38 -26.06 -36.12
C GLU A 399 -11.56 -24.99 -35.02
N ALA A 400 -10.94 -25.18 -33.84
CA ALA A 400 -10.99 -24.19 -32.76
C ALA A 400 -10.29 -22.88 -33.14
N SER A 401 -9.23 -22.96 -33.97
CA SER A 401 -8.42 -21.82 -34.41
C SER A 401 -9.11 -20.96 -35.49
N THR A 402 -10.04 -21.52 -36.26
CA THR A 402 -10.71 -20.83 -37.37
C THR A 402 -11.49 -19.60 -36.90
N SER A 403 -12.02 -19.66 -35.67
CA SER A 403 -12.80 -18.58 -35.07
C SER A 403 -12.00 -17.28 -34.83
N PHE A 404 -10.68 -17.37 -34.69
CA PHE A 404 -9.79 -16.25 -34.38
C PHE A 404 -9.27 -15.47 -35.60
N ARG A 405 -9.49 -16.01 -36.80
CA ARG A 405 -8.94 -15.48 -38.07
C ARG A 405 -9.78 -14.37 -38.71
N ARG A 406 -10.86 -13.93 -38.06
CA ARG A 406 -11.82 -12.95 -38.61
C ARG A 406 -11.18 -11.62 -39.02
N MET A 407 -10.08 -11.22 -38.38
CA MET A 407 -9.32 -10.00 -38.69
C MET A 407 -8.05 -10.26 -39.52
N GLN A 408 -7.86 -11.45 -40.10
CA GLN A 408 -6.67 -11.79 -40.89
C GLN A 408 -6.44 -10.84 -42.08
N GLY A 409 -7.53 -10.36 -42.70
CA GLY A 409 -7.47 -9.41 -43.83
C GLY A 409 -7.17 -7.95 -43.44
N LEU A 410 -7.07 -7.61 -42.16
CA LEU A 410 -6.71 -6.26 -41.70
C LEU A 410 -5.21 -6.13 -41.46
N GLY A 411 -4.63 -5.00 -41.88
CA GLY A 411 -3.20 -4.73 -41.70
C GLY A 411 -2.81 -4.62 -40.22
N GLN A 412 -1.73 -5.31 -39.82
CA GLN A 412 -1.29 -5.37 -38.43
C GLN A 412 -1.05 -3.97 -37.84
N GLU A 413 -0.39 -3.07 -38.55
CA GLU A 413 -0.11 -1.72 -38.05
C GLU A 413 -1.36 -0.86 -37.85
N ASN A 414 -2.35 -0.99 -38.72
CA ASN A 414 -3.62 -0.29 -38.56
C ASN A 414 -4.38 -0.82 -37.34
N LEU A 415 -4.28 -2.12 -37.04
CA LEU A 415 -4.82 -2.71 -35.82
C LEU A 415 -4.07 -2.24 -34.57
N LEU A 416 -2.74 -2.15 -34.61
CA LEU A 416 -1.95 -1.60 -33.51
C LEU A 416 -2.37 -0.14 -33.24
N ALA A 417 -2.50 0.69 -34.28
CA ALA A 417 -2.96 2.07 -34.16
C ALA A 417 -4.40 2.15 -33.60
N ALA A 418 -5.32 1.32 -34.11
CA ALA A 418 -6.71 1.27 -33.65
C ALA A 418 -6.86 0.78 -32.19
N ASN A 419 -5.94 -0.07 -31.72
CA ASN A 419 -5.87 -0.52 -30.32
C ASN A 419 -5.02 0.42 -29.43
N ALA A 420 -4.76 1.65 -29.90
CA ALA A 420 -4.01 2.69 -29.20
C ALA A 420 -2.61 2.27 -28.72
N TRP A 421 -1.92 1.40 -29.46
CA TRP A 421 -0.48 1.19 -29.27
C TRP A 421 0.28 2.48 -29.57
N LYS A 422 1.33 2.78 -28.79
CA LYS A 422 2.25 3.90 -29.02
C LYS A 422 3.62 3.40 -29.47
N THR A 423 4.40 4.28 -30.11
CA THR A 423 5.77 3.96 -30.52
C THR A 423 6.63 3.50 -29.32
N SER A 424 6.41 4.10 -28.15
CA SER A 424 7.08 3.71 -26.91
C SER A 424 6.77 2.29 -26.46
N ASP A 425 5.53 1.82 -26.68
CA ASP A 425 5.10 0.48 -26.28
C ASP A 425 5.77 -0.56 -27.17
N LEU A 426 5.77 -0.33 -28.48
CA LEU A 426 6.44 -1.20 -29.46
C LEU A 426 7.96 -1.27 -29.25
N LEU A 427 8.62 -0.14 -29.00
CA LEU A 427 10.06 -0.10 -28.72
C LEU A 427 10.39 -0.91 -27.46
N SER A 428 9.55 -0.79 -26.43
CA SER A 428 9.72 -1.51 -25.16
C SER A 428 9.50 -3.01 -25.33
N LEU A 429 8.43 -3.40 -26.02
CA LEU A 429 8.11 -4.79 -26.30
C LEU A 429 9.20 -5.46 -27.14
N ARG A 430 9.63 -4.84 -28.26
CA ARG A 430 10.70 -5.38 -29.10
C ARG A 430 12.02 -5.49 -28.34
N GLN A 431 12.34 -4.51 -27.50
CA GLN A 431 13.53 -4.59 -26.63
C GLN A 431 13.44 -5.78 -25.66
N SER A 432 12.27 -6.03 -25.05
CA SER A 432 12.04 -7.18 -24.17
C SER A 432 12.10 -8.50 -24.92
N ALA A 433 11.44 -8.59 -26.08
CA ALA A 433 11.42 -9.79 -26.92
C ALA A 433 12.82 -10.13 -27.43
N LYS A 434 13.61 -9.13 -27.84
CA LYS A 434 14.98 -9.33 -28.32
C LYS A 434 15.93 -9.76 -27.19
N ASN A 435 15.90 -9.05 -26.06
CA ASN A 435 16.93 -9.18 -25.01
C ASN A 435 16.52 -10.10 -23.85
N GLY A 436 15.25 -10.51 -23.74
CA GLY A 436 14.74 -11.29 -22.60
C GLY A 436 14.83 -10.55 -21.25
N ARG A 437 14.83 -9.21 -21.27
CA ARG A 437 14.94 -8.37 -20.08
C ARG A 437 13.99 -7.18 -20.16
N GLU A 438 13.44 -6.81 -19.01
CA GLU A 438 12.59 -5.64 -18.90
C GLU A 438 13.36 -4.34 -19.18
N PRO A 439 12.78 -3.39 -19.94
CA PRO A 439 13.45 -2.14 -20.27
C PRO A 439 13.53 -1.20 -19.06
N ILE A 440 14.75 -0.74 -18.79
CA ILE A 440 15.03 0.33 -17.82
C ILE A 440 14.90 1.70 -18.50
N ALA A 441 14.46 2.68 -17.72
CA ALA A 441 14.33 4.08 -18.09
C ALA A 441 15.03 4.98 -17.06
N SER A 442 15.15 6.26 -17.40
CA SER A 442 15.63 7.30 -16.50
C SER A 442 14.92 8.62 -16.79
N LEU A 443 15.04 9.57 -15.85
CA LEU A 443 14.19 10.76 -15.71
C LEU A 443 12.73 10.39 -15.40
N GLY A 444 11.91 11.41 -15.15
CA GLY A 444 10.48 11.23 -14.86
C GLY A 444 9.62 11.14 -16.10
N TYR A 445 8.34 10.82 -15.90
CA TYR A 445 7.35 10.90 -16.96
C TYR A 445 6.86 12.33 -17.16
N ASP A 446 7.31 12.93 -18.25
CA ASP A 446 7.03 14.32 -18.66
C ASP A 446 6.08 14.39 -19.88
N GLY A 447 5.21 13.39 -20.02
CA GLY A 447 4.09 13.39 -20.97
C GLY A 447 2.75 13.62 -20.25
N PRO A 448 1.63 13.75 -20.99
CA PRO A 448 0.34 13.99 -20.38
C PRO A 448 -0.23 12.78 -19.64
N LEU A 449 -1.01 13.03 -18.58
CA LEU A 449 -2.01 12.08 -18.06
C LEU A 449 -2.99 11.68 -19.16
N ALA A 450 -3.55 10.46 -19.10
CA ALA A 450 -4.48 9.99 -20.12
C ALA A 450 -5.68 10.92 -20.32
N ALA A 451 -6.29 11.40 -19.22
CA ALA A 451 -7.40 12.35 -19.25
C ALA A 451 -7.05 13.72 -19.87
N LEU A 452 -5.77 14.06 -19.97
CA LEU A 452 -5.29 15.32 -20.56
C LEU A 452 -4.71 15.12 -21.96
N SER A 453 -4.45 13.88 -22.35
CA SER A 453 -3.79 13.53 -23.60
C SER A 453 -4.66 13.90 -24.79
N THR A 454 -4.05 14.51 -25.80
CA THR A 454 -4.67 14.71 -27.13
C THR A 454 -4.52 13.49 -28.03
N MET A 455 -3.71 12.52 -27.63
CA MET A 455 -3.52 11.26 -28.32
C MET A 455 -4.53 10.22 -27.84
N ARG A 456 -4.96 9.31 -28.73
CA ARG A 456 -5.87 8.20 -28.37
C ARG A 456 -5.32 7.38 -27.19
N GLN A 457 -6.15 7.10 -26.19
CA GLN A 457 -5.82 6.31 -24.99
C GLN A 457 -6.73 5.07 -24.91
N ASN A 458 -6.27 4.00 -24.27
CA ASN A 458 -7.17 2.94 -23.79
C ASN A 458 -7.65 3.28 -22.39
N LEU A 459 -8.73 2.64 -21.95
CA LEU A 459 -9.30 2.95 -20.65
C LEU A 459 -8.35 2.62 -19.49
N SER A 460 -7.51 1.60 -19.64
CA SER A 460 -6.43 1.27 -18.69
C SER A 460 -5.50 2.46 -18.44
N ASP A 461 -5.20 3.30 -19.45
CA ASP A 461 -4.29 4.43 -19.31
C ASP A 461 -4.81 5.52 -18.33
N PHE A 462 -6.11 5.53 -18.02
CA PHE A 462 -6.73 6.43 -17.03
C PHE A 462 -6.49 6.00 -15.59
N PHE A 463 -6.01 4.76 -15.38
CA PHE A 463 -5.74 4.20 -14.08
C PHE A 463 -4.25 4.26 -13.75
N LYS A 464 -3.96 4.56 -12.49
CA LYS A 464 -2.62 4.49 -11.91
C LYS A 464 -2.55 3.38 -10.89
N GLU A 465 -1.53 2.54 -11.01
CA GLU A 465 -1.22 1.51 -10.03
C GLU A 465 -0.86 2.16 -8.69
N GLN A 466 -1.49 1.65 -7.63
CA GLN A 466 -1.19 2.00 -6.25
C GLN A 466 -0.06 1.12 -5.72
N VAL A 467 0.60 1.58 -4.66
CA VAL A 467 1.67 0.82 -3.98
C VAL A 467 1.50 0.90 -2.48
N ALA A 468 2.12 -0.04 -1.77
CA ALA A 468 2.25 -0.02 -0.33
C ALA A 468 3.05 1.21 0.14
N VAL A 469 2.54 1.91 1.15
CA VAL A 469 3.17 3.11 1.72
C VAL A 469 2.99 3.12 3.23
N VAL A 470 4.08 2.93 3.98
CA VAL A 470 4.19 2.98 5.45
C VAL A 470 3.37 1.92 6.19
N THR A 471 2.06 1.90 5.98
CA THR A 471 1.08 1.05 6.66
C THR A 471 1.32 -0.43 6.41
N ASN A 472 1.89 -0.74 5.25
CA ASN A 472 2.35 -2.05 4.84
C ASN A 472 3.66 -1.93 4.03
N PRO A 473 4.52 -2.95 4.03
CA PRO A 473 5.75 -2.98 3.26
C PRO A 473 5.53 -3.53 1.85
N ALA A 474 6.32 -3.06 0.89
CA ALA A 474 6.55 -3.81 -0.34
C ALA A 474 7.47 -5.02 -0.05
N ILE A 475 7.43 -6.05 -0.90
CA ILE A 475 8.29 -7.24 -0.77
C ILE A 475 9.42 -7.17 -1.82
N ASP A 476 10.64 -7.56 -1.46
CA ASP A 476 11.76 -7.59 -2.40
C ASP A 476 11.74 -8.87 -3.25
N ARG A 477 11.08 -8.81 -4.40
CA ARG A 477 11.02 -9.93 -5.36
C ARG A 477 12.39 -10.49 -5.74
N GLU A 478 13.44 -9.68 -5.82
CA GLU A 478 14.74 -10.18 -6.30
C GLU A 478 15.43 -11.07 -5.26
N ARG A 479 15.21 -10.81 -3.96
CA ARG A 479 15.81 -11.58 -2.85
C ARG A 479 14.87 -12.66 -2.31
N GLU A 480 13.57 -12.43 -2.40
CA GLU A 480 12.51 -13.25 -1.79
C GLU A 480 11.69 -14.00 -2.86
N MET A 481 12.30 -14.33 -3.99
CA MET A 481 11.59 -14.86 -5.17
C MET A 481 10.80 -16.15 -4.93
N GLU A 482 11.25 -17.00 -3.98
CA GLU A 482 10.59 -18.28 -3.70
C GLU A 482 9.16 -18.11 -3.14
N HIS A 483 8.83 -16.94 -2.58
CA HIS A 483 7.50 -16.67 -2.05
C HIS A 483 6.48 -16.29 -3.13
N PHE A 484 6.95 -15.87 -4.31
CA PHE A 484 6.07 -15.33 -5.34
C PHE A 484 5.41 -16.42 -6.18
N SER A 485 4.11 -16.25 -6.45
CA SER A 485 3.37 -17.12 -7.35
C SER A 485 2.41 -16.36 -8.24
N THR A 486 2.46 -16.67 -9.53
CA THR A 486 1.47 -16.23 -10.52
C THR A 486 0.46 -17.32 -10.86
N ARG A 487 0.36 -18.37 -10.04
CA ARG A 487 -0.56 -19.48 -10.27
C ARG A 487 -2.02 -19.05 -10.21
N VAL A 488 -2.82 -19.53 -11.15
CA VAL A 488 -4.28 -19.38 -11.18
C VAL A 488 -4.95 -20.70 -11.50
N MET A 489 -6.16 -20.90 -10.98
CA MET A 489 -6.96 -22.10 -11.23
C MET A 489 -8.23 -21.73 -11.98
N LEU A 490 -8.39 -22.27 -13.20
CA LEU A 490 -9.52 -22.02 -14.07
C LEU A 490 -10.59 -23.10 -13.94
N GLY A 491 -11.84 -22.72 -13.81
CA GLY A 491 -13.00 -23.60 -13.62
C GLY A 491 -13.78 -23.28 -12.35
N PRO A 492 -14.84 -24.06 -12.05
CA PRO A 492 -15.66 -23.83 -10.86
C PRO A 492 -14.88 -24.09 -9.56
N ARG A 493 -15.17 -23.30 -8.52
CA ARG A 493 -14.69 -23.51 -7.15
C ARG A 493 -15.22 -24.84 -6.59
N PRO A 494 -14.48 -25.59 -5.76
CA PRO A 494 -14.93 -26.85 -5.20
C PRO A 494 -16.06 -26.62 -4.20
N VAL A 495 -16.89 -27.65 -3.99
CA VAL A 495 -17.82 -27.73 -2.86
C VAL A 495 -17.32 -28.86 -1.97
N PRO A 496 -16.99 -28.60 -0.69
CA PRO A 496 -16.50 -29.62 0.21
C PRO A 496 -17.37 -30.88 0.20
N GLY A 497 -16.77 -32.04 -0.05
CA GLY A 497 -17.45 -33.34 -0.12
C GLY A 497 -18.22 -33.63 -1.41
N ARG A 498 -18.10 -32.81 -2.47
CA ARG A 498 -18.74 -33.05 -3.78
C ARG A 498 -17.75 -32.96 -4.94
N GLY A 499 -17.71 -33.98 -5.80
CA GLY A 499 -16.90 -34.01 -7.03
C GLY A 499 -17.60 -33.47 -8.28
N GLY A 500 -16.98 -33.72 -9.44
CA GLY A 500 -17.44 -33.36 -10.79
C GLY A 500 -17.11 -31.94 -11.22
N ARG A 501 -16.12 -31.30 -10.58
CA ARG A 501 -15.73 -29.91 -10.83
C ARG A 501 -14.31 -29.84 -11.39
N ASP A 502 -14.10 -30.31 -12.62
CA ASP A 502 -12.78 -30.19 -13.27
C ASP A 502 -12.29 -28.74 -13.33
N ALA A 503 -11.01 -28.52 -13.03
CA ALA A 503 -10.32 -27.25 -13.08
C ALA A 503 -8.92 -27.39 -13.70
N VAL A 504 -8.36 -26.30 -14.22
CA VAL A 504 -7.03 -26.26 -14.85
C VAL A 504 -6.12 -25.33 -14.06
N LEU A 505 -4.98 -25.81 -13.60
CA LEU A 505 -3.93 -25.02 -12.97
C LEU A 505 -2.99 -24.44 -14.04
N LEU A 506 -2.85 -23.11 -14.06
CA LEU A 506 -1.84 -22.41 -14.84
C LEU A 506 -0.78 -21.86 -13.89
N GLU A 507 0.50 -22.03 -14.21
CA GLU A 507 1.62 -21.39 -13.52
C GLU A 507 1.71 -19.89 -13.82
N LEU A 508 1.14 -19.47 -14.96
CA LEU A 508 1.14 -18.12 -15.47
C LEU A 508 -0.23 -17.81 -16.09
N PRO A 509 -0.91 -16.70 -15.74
CA PRO A 509 -2.26 -16.40 -16.23
C PRO A 509 -2.24 -15.81 -17.65
N LEU A 510 -1.25 -16.18 -18.46
CA LEU A 510 -1.06 -15.74 -19.84
C LEU A 510 -1.15 -16.96 -20.75
N LEU A 511 -2.10 -16.93 -21.67
CA LEU A 511 -2.32 -17.95 -22.68
C LEU A 511 -1.62 -17.55 -23.98
N LEU A 512 -0.96 -18.51 -24.61
CA LEU A 512 -0.41 -18.37 -25.96
C LEU A 512 -1.46 -18.77 -27.02
N GLY A 513 -1.11 -18.67 -28.30
CA GLY A 513 -2.05 -18.95 -29.39
C GLY A 513 -3.08 -17.82 -29.57
N GLY A 514 -4.29 -18.18 -30.00
CA GLY A 514 -5.37 -17.22 -30.26
C GLY A 514 -5.02 -16.20 -31.35
N ARG A 515 -4.11 -16.53 -32.27
CA ARG A 515 -3.59 -15.59 -33.28
C ARG A 515 -4.60 -15.33 -34.39
N ARG A 516 -4.40 -14.23 -35.15
CA ARG A 516 -5.19 -14.00 -36.38
C ARG A 516 -4.71 -14.84 -37.56
N GLY A 517 -3.46 -15.30 -37.53
CA GLY A 517 -2.86 -16.18 -38.53
C GLY A 517 -3.04 -17.67 -38.22
N GLU A 518 -2.34 -18.54 -38.96
CA GLU A 518 -2.29 -19.96 -38.67
C GLU A 518 -1.65 -20.21 -37.28
N PRO A 519 -2.10 -21.23 -36.54
CA PRO A 519 -1.45 -21.67 -35.31
C PRO A 519 0.03 -22.00 -35.56
N VAL A 520 0.92 -21.51 -34.69
CA VAL A 520 2.35 -21.82 -34.77
C VAL A 520 2.65 -22.96 -33.80
N ARG A 521 3.27 -24.04 -34.29
CA ARG A 521 3.61 -25.21 -33.46
C ARG A 521 4.42 -24.84 -32.21
N THR A 522 5.27 -23.82 -32.30
CA THR A 522 6.10 -23.34 -31.20
C THR A 522 5.29 -22.67 -30.08
N ASP A 523 4.04 -22.26 -30.32
CA ASP A 523 3.16 -21.68 -29.28
C ASP A 523 2.89 -22.73 -28.18
N GLY A 524 2.55 -23.96 -28.55
CA GLY A 524 2.29 -25.06 -27.62
C GLY A 524 3.54 -25.45 -26.82
N GLU A 525 4.69 -25.57 -27.49
CA GLU A 525 5.97 -25.87 -26.84
C GLU A 525 6.40 -24.77 -25.85
N THR A 526 6.22 -23.50 -26.23
CA THR A 526 6.53 -22.35 -25.37
C THR A 526 5.56 -22.30 -24.19
N ALA A 527 4.27 -22.60 -24.42
CA ALA A 527 3.25 -22.63 -23.37
C ALA A 527 3.58 -23.70 -22.32
N GLY A 528 3.87 -24.92 -22.75
CA GLY A 528 4.20 -26.03 -21.87
C GLY A 528 5.44 -25.74 -21.01
N LYS A 529 6.51 -25.19 -21.61
CA LYS A 529 7.72 -24.75 -20.87
C LYS A 529 7.42 -23.63 -19.86
N ALA A 530 6.42 -22.81 -20.14
CA ALA A 530 5.98 -21.74 -19.25
C ALA A 530 4.91 -22.19 -18.23
N GLY A 531 4.56 -23.48 -18.17
CA GLY A 531 3.55 -23.99 -17.25
C GLY A 531 2.13 -23.46 -17.52
N THR A 532 1.87 -23.05 -18.76
CA THR A 532 0.57 -22.59 -19.25
C THR A 532 0.14 -23.43 -20.46
N CYS A 533 -0.91 -23.03 -21.17
CA CYS A 533 -1.39 -23.66 -22.39
C CYS A 533 -1.73 -22.61 -23.47
N THR A 534 -2.08 -23.11 -24.66
CA THR A 534 -2.67 -22.26 -25.70
C THR A 534 -4.16 -22.03 -25.40
N LEU A 535 -4.70 -20.92 -25.89
CA LEU A 535 -6.13 -20.64 -25.77
C LEU A 535 -6.97 -21.74 -26.44
N GLU A 536 -6.50 -22.28 -27.57
CA GLU A 536 -7.11 -23.38 -28.28
C GLU A 536 -7.22 -24.64 -27.39
N ALA A 537 -6.11 -25.07 -26.77
CA ALA A 537 -6.09 -26.25 -25.88
C ALA A 537 -7.03 -26.07 -24.68
N LEU A 538 -7.05 -24.88 -24.07
CA LEU A 538 -7.95 -24.56 -22.97
C LEU A 538 -9.43 -24.65 -23.39
N LEU A 539 -9.78 -24.06 -24.53
CA LEU A 539 -11.14 -24.14 -25.07
C LEU A 539 -11.50 -25.59 -25.42
N GLY A 540 -10.58 -26.36 -25.98
CA GLY A 540 -10.75 -27.78 -26.28
C GLY A 540 -11.11 -28.58 -25.02
N PHE A 541 -10.37 -28.39 -23.94
CA PHE A 541 -10.62 -29.05 -22.65
C PHE A 541 -12.03 -28.78 -22.12
N PHE A 542 -12.44 -27.51 -22.02
CA PHE A 542 -13.78 -27.19 -21.51
C PHE A 542 -14.89 -27.54 -22.50
N SER A 543 -14.65 -27.48 -23.82
CA SER A 543 -15.66 -27.78 -24.83
C SER A 543 -15.88 -29.28 -25.06
N ALA A 544 -14.99 -30.14 -24.54
CA ALA A 544 -15.14 -31.60 -24.58
C ALA A 544 -16.48 -32.07 -23.99
N VAL A 545 -17.07 -31.28 -23.09
CA VAL A 545 -18.46 -31.45 -22.65
C VAL A 545 -19.30 -30.25 -23.11
N ARG A 546 -20.35 -30.53 -23.89
CA ARG A 546 -21.22 -29.51 -24.49
C ARG A 546 -21.76 -28.55 -23.43
N GLY A 547 -21.63 -27.25 -23.69
CA GLY A 547 -22.17 -26.18 -22.85
C GLY A 547 -21.26 -25.70 -21.71
N ARG A 548 -20.10 -26.34 -21.49
CA ARG A 548 -19.15 -25.92 -20.45
C ARG A 548 -18.27 -24.71 -20.85
N SER A 549 -18.22 -24.33 -22.12
CA SER A 549 -17.52 -23.13 -22.62
C SER A 549 -18.46 -22.23 -23.42
N ARG A 550 -18.22 -20.92 -23.40
CA ARG A 550 -18.96 -19.95 -24.23
C ARG A 550 -18.11 -18.73 -24.54
N THR A 551 -18.04 -18.36 -25.82
CA THR A 551 -17.42 -17.11 -26.28
C THR A 551 -18.45 -15.99 -26.35
N LEU A 552 -18.12 -14.85 -25.74
CA LEU A 552 -18.89 -13.61 -25.77
C LEU A 552 -18.13 -12.59 -26.63
N SER A 553 -18.79 -12.06 -27.66
CA SER A 553 -18.17 -11.07 -28.54
C SER A 553 -18.19 -9.69 -27.90
N CYS A 554 -16.99 -9.16 -27.59
CA CYS A 554 -16.78 -7.83 -27.02
C CYS A 554 -16.80 -6.76 -28.12
N THR A 555 -17.95 -6.61 -28.77
CA THR A 555 -18.13 -5.67 -29.87
C THR A 555 -19.46 -4.94 -29.77
N LEU A 556 -19.47 -3.69 -30.26
CA LEU A 556 -20.70 -2.91 -30.41
C LEU A 556 -21.42 -3.33 -31.69
N ARG A 557 -22.69 -3.69 -31.60
CA ARG A 557 -23.56 -3.92 -32.77
C ARG A 557 -23.93 -2.57 -33.42
N PRO A 558 -24.37 -2.57 -34.69
CA PRO A 558 -24.81 -1.33 -35.35
C PRO A 558 -25.95 -0.67 -34.57
N GLY A 559 -25.77 0.61 -34.21
CA GLY A 559 -26.75 1.36 -33.42
C GLY A 559 -26.82 1.00 -31.93
N GLU A 560 -26.00 0.06 -31.45
CA GLU A 560 -25.93 -0.32 -30.04
C GLU A 560 -25.06 0.68 -29.26
N THR A 561 -25.56 1.17 -28.14
CA THR A 561 -24.80 2.02 -27.21
C THR A 561 -23.91 1.17 -26.31
N VAL A 562 -22.87 1.76 -25.70
CA VAL A 562 -22.00 1.04 -24.75
C VAL A 562 -22.80 0.45 -23.58
N PRO A 563 -23.71 1.18 -22.90
CA PRO A 563 -24.53 0.60 -21.85
C PRO A 563 -25.39 -0.59 -22.31
N ALA A 564 -26.00 -0.51 -23.50
CA ALA A 564 -26.81 -1.61 -24.05
C ALA A 564 -25.95 -2.85 -24.36
N CYS A 565 -24.74 -2.63 -24.90
CA CYS A 565 -23.76 -3.69 -25.14
C CYS A 565 -23.33 -4.37 -23.85
N LEU A 566 -23.05 -3.59 -22.80
CA LEU A 566 -22.69 -4.11 -21.48
C LEU A 566 -23.84 -4.94 -20.89
N GLU A 567 -25.10 -4.48 -21.00
CA GLU A 567 -26.26 -5.25 -20.53
C GLU A 567 -26.42 -6.56 -21.29
N ARG A 568 -26.25 -6.54 -22.62
CA ARG A 568 -26.25 -7.75 -23.42
C ARG A 568 -25.17 -8.74 -22.95
N LEU A 569 -23.94 -8.28 -22.75
CA LEU A 569 -22.85 -9.14 -22.27
C LEU A 569 -23.13 -9.73 -20.89
N ARG A 570 -23.70 -8.93 -19.97
CA ARG A 570 -24.15 -9.41 -18.65
C ARG A 570 -25.20 -10.51 -18.79
N SER A 571 -26.27 -10.24 -19.54
CA SER A 571 -27.37 -11.17 -19.77
C SER A 571 -26.90 -12.48 -20.43
N GLU A 572 -26.04 -12.41 -21.45
CA GLU A 572 -25.47 -13.59 -22.10
C GLU A 572 -24.59 -14.42 -21.13
N ALA A 573 -23.76 -13.75 -20.32
CA ALA A 573 -22.91 -14.40 -19.33
C ALA A 573 -23.73 -15.11 -18.25
N LEU A 574 -24.70 -14.40 -17.63
CA LEU A 574 -25.58 -14.95 -16.59
C LEU A 574 -26.36 -16.16 -17.08
N SER A 575 -26.92 -16.08 -18.30
CA SER A 575 -27.65 -17.18 -18.93
C SER A 575 -26.75 -18.39 -19.18
N ALA A 576 -25.55 -18.18 -19.74
CA ALA A 576 -24.61 -19.26 -20.01
C ALA A 576 -24.17 -19.99 -18.72
N VAL A 577 -23.80 -19.23 -17.69
CA VAL A 577 -23.31 -19.79 -16.42
C VAL A 577 -24.41 -20.51 -15.66
N SER A 578 -25.63 -19.96 -15.68
CA SER A 578 -26.80 -20.62 -15.10
C SER A 578 -27.11 -21.97 -15.77
N ARG A 579 -26.77 -22.12 -17.06
CA ARG A 579 -26.90 -23.39 -17.82
C ARG A 579 -25.68 -24.32 -17.71
N GLY A 580 -24.75 -24.04 -16.81
CA GLY A 580 -23.60 -24.91 -16.53
C GLY A 580 -22.31 -24.57 -17.25
N CYS A 581 -22.21 -23.38 -17.88
CA CYS A 581 -20.95 -22.88 -18.42
C CYS A 581 -19.90 -22.70 -17.31
N ARG A 582 -18.70 -23.21 -17.54
CA ARG A 582 -17.54 -23.20 -16.62
C ARG A 582 -16.40 -22.31 -17.09
N LEU A 583 -16.40 -21.91 -18.36
CA LEU A 583 -15.41 -21.00 -18.95
C LEU A 583 -16.09 -20.02 -19.91
N LEU A 584 -15.97 -18.72 -19.63
CA LEU A 584 -16.36 -17.65 -20.54
C LEU A 584 -15.12 -17.05 -21.20
N LEU A 585 -15.13 -16.95 -22.53
CA LEU A 585 -14.13 -16.22 -23.30
C LEU A 585 -14.71 -14.89 -23.75
N LEU A 586 -14.17 -13.79 -23.25
CA LEU A 586 -14.41 -12.43 -23.75
C LEU A 586 -13.43 -12.16 -24.90
N ASP A 587 -13.97 -11.98 -26.12
CA ASP A 587 -13.14 -11.88 -27.33
C ASP A 587 -13.46 -10.62 -28.14
N ASP A 588 -12.45 -9.78 -28.37
CA ASP A 588 -12.51 -8.62 -29.26
C ASP A 588 -12.13 -8.95 -30.72
N GLY A 589 -11.89 -10.24 -31.04
CA GLY A 589 -11.42 -10.73 -32.33
C GLY A 589 -12.30 -10.45 -33.55
N SER A 590 -13.51 -9.95 -33.32
CA SER A 590 -14.45 -9.52 -34.37
C SER A 590 -14.60 -8.00 -34.43
N ALA A 591 -13.91 -7.25 -33.57
CA ALA A 591 -13.86 -5.80 -33.61
C ALA A 591 -13.38 -5.38 -35.00
N PHE A 592 -13.99 -4.32 -35.54
CA PHE A 592 -13.66 -3.75 -36.84
C PHE A 592 -14.07 -4.59 -38.08
N VAL A 593 -14.55 -5.82 -37.90
CA VAL A 593 -15.04 -6.69 -38.99
C VAL A 593 -16.51 -6.39 -39.28
N GLY A 594 -16.91 -6.42 -40.55
CA GLY A 594 -18.31 -6.22 -40.94
C GLY A 594 -18.84 -4.87 -40.46
N THR A 595 -19.92 -4.86 -39.70
CA THR A 595 -20.52 -3.64 -39.11
C THR A 595 -20.28 -3.50 -37.60
N LEU A 596 -19.46 -4.38 -37.01
CA LEU A 596 -19.18 -4.40 -35.58
C LEU A 596 -18.16 -3.33 -35.17
N GLY A 597 -18.43 -2.65 -34.06
CA GLY A 597 -17.60 -1.61 -33.45
C GLY A 597 -16.76 -2.11 -32.27
N TYR A 598 -15.82 -1.29 -31.84
CA TYR A 598 -14.94 -1.57 -30.70
C TYR A 598 -15.64 -1.28 -29.37
N LEU A 599 -15.55 -2.22 -28.43
CA LEU A 599 -15.82 -2.03 -27.02
C LEU A 599 -14.50 -2.20 -26.28
N ASP A 600 -14.18 -1.30 -25.33
CA ASP A 600 -12.99 -1.45 -24.51
C ASP A 600 -13.09 -2.77 -23.68
N PRO A 601 -12.09 -3.65 -23.75
CA PRO A 601 -12.15 -4.96 -23.08
C PRO A 601 -12.16 -4.83 -21.55
N GLY A 602 -11.60 -3.75 -20.98
CA GLY A 602 -11.66 -3.48 -19.54
C GLY A 602 -13.08 -3.27 -19.05
N LEU A 603 -13.90 -2.52 -19.81
CA LEU A 603 -15.33 -2.36 -19.52
C LEU A 603 -16.09 -3.68 -19.59
N ALA A 604 -15.81 -4.49 -20.61
CA ALA A 604 -16.46 -5.78 -20.78
C ALA A 604 -16.19 -6.72 -19.59
N VAL A 605 -14.91 -6.83 -19.19
CA VAL A 605 -14.49 -7.68 -18.07
C VAL A 605 -15.09 -7.22 -16.75
N ALA A 606 -14.95 -5.93 -16.41
CA ALA A 606 -15.44 -5.40 -15.14
C ALA A 606 -16.97 -5.56 -15.02
N SER A 607 -17.71 -5.25 -16.10
CA SER A 607 -19.18 -5.40 -16.13
C SER A 607 -19.63 -6.86 -15.97
N VAL A 608 -19.00 -7.80 -16.70
CA VAL A 608 -19.36 -9.23 -16.63
C VAL A 608 -18.94 -9.83 -15.29
N HIS A 609 -17.75 -9.49 -14.78
CA HIS A 609 -17.29 -9.93 -13.46
C HIS A 609 -18.27 -9.50 -12.37
N ARG A 610 -18.66 -8.23 -12.34
CA ARG A 610 -19.59 -7.66 -11.37
C ARG A 610 -20.96 -8.34 -11.44
N ALA A 611 -21.52 -8.51 -12.64
CA ALA A 611 -22.82 -9.17 -12.81
C ALA A 611 -22.80 -10.62 -12.29
N LEU A 612 -21.75 -11.37 -12.59
CA LEU A 612 -21.59 -12.73 -12.07
C LEU A 612 -21.38 -12.74 -10.56
N ARG A 613 -20.59 -11.81 -10.02
CA ARG A 613 -20.32 -11.66 -8.57
C ARG A 613 -21.61 -11.40 -7.80
N ASP A 614 -22.40 -10.45 -8.26
CA ASP A 614 -23.56 -9.93 -7.54
C ASP A 614 -24.82 -10.80 -7.74
N THR A 615 -24.81 -11.73 -8.70
CA THR A 615 -25.91 -12.69 -8.91
C THR A 615 -25.67 -13.98 -8.12
N ALA A 616 -26.53 -14.24 -7.14
CA ALA A 616 -26.50 -15.48 -6.36
C ALA A 616 -27.23 -16.63 -7.07
N ALA A 617 -26.71 -17.84 -6.90
CA ALA A 617 -27.40 -19.07 -7.25
C ALA A 617 -28.30 -19.56 -6.10
N ALA A 618 -29.04 -20.65 -6.33
CA ALA A 618 -30.00 -21.20 -5.37
C ALA A 618 -29.39 -21.57 -3.99
N ASN A 619 -28.09 -21.84 -3.92
CA ASN A 619 -27.39 -22.14 -2.66
C ASN A 619 -26.86 -20.89 -1.93
N GLY A 620 -27.18 -19.69 -2.42
CA GLY A 620 -26.73 -18.40 -1.87
C GLY A 620 -25.31 -17.99 -2.28
N GLU A 621 -24.58 -18.83 -3.00
CA GLU A 621 -23.26 -18.49 -3.56
C GLU A 621 -23.38 -17.79 -4.90
N SER A 622 -22.45 -16.88 -5.19
CA SER A 622 -22.34 -16.18 -6.45
C SER A 622 -22.14 -17.10 -7.67
N LEU A 623 -22.72 -16.74 -8.81
CA LEU A 623 -22.44 -17.39 -10.10
C LEU A 623 -20.96 -17.27 -10.51
N ARG A 624 -20.25 -16.24 -10.05
CA ARG A 624 -18.80 -16.09 -10.33
C ARG A 624 -17.96 -17.26 -9.80
N ARG A 625 -18.39 -17.96 -8.75
CA ARG A 625 -17.72 -19.16 -8.22
C ARG A 625 -17.87 -20.40 -9.12
N ARG A 626 -18.69 -20.33 -10.17
CA ARG A 626 -19.01 -21.47 -11.05
C ARG A 626 -18.28 -21.43 -12.39
N VAL A 627 -17.59 -20.33 -12.68
CA VAL A 627 -17.06 -20.03 -14.01
C VAL A 627 -15.73 -19.28 -13.92
N SER A 628 -14.86 -19.50 -14.90
CA SER A 628 -13.69 -18.65 -15.14
C SER A 628 -13.88 -17.68 -16.29
N LEU A 629 -13.30 -16.49 -16.16
CA LEU A 629 -13.31 -15.43 -17.16
C LEU A 629 -11.96 -15.33 -17.85
N VAL A 630 -11.90 -15.66 -19.14
CA VAL A 630 -10.70 -15.53 -19.98
C VAL A 630 -10.91 -14.41 -20.97
N VAL A 631 -9.86 -13.62 -21.22
CA VAL A 631 -9.93 -12.49 -22.15
C VAL A 631 -8.93 -12.65 -23.27
N ARG A 632 -9.40 -12.52 -24.51
CA ARG A 632 -8.56 -12.40 -25.70
C ARG A 632 -8.70 -10.99 -26.26
N SER A 633 -7.59 -10.25 -26.32
CA SER A 633 -7.63 -8.87 -26.82
C SER A 633 -6.35 -8.35 -27.45
N GLY A 634 -6.51 -7.51 -28.48
CA GLY A 634 -5.44 -6.77 -29.15
C GLY A 634 -5.07 -5.46 -28.45
N ALA A 635 -5.88 -5.02 -27.47
CA ALA A 635 -5.66 -3.84 -26.64
C ALA A 635 -4.76 -4.09 -25.42
N LEU A 636 -4.32 -5.34 -25.22
CA LEU A 636 -3.31 -5.70 -24.22
C LEU A 636 -1.92 -5.41 -24.78
N ARG A 637 -1.38 -4.21 -24.49
CA ARG A 637 -0.17 -3.68 -25.15
C ARG A 637 1.09 -3.88 -24.34
N ASN A 638 0.97 -3.88 -23.03
CA ASN A 638 2.08 -3.86 -22.09
C ASN A 638 1.67 -4.48 -20.74
N LEU A 639 2.63 -4.57 -19.81
CA LEU A 639 2.40 -5.15 -18.48
C LEU A 639 1.26 -4.49 -17.70
N HIS A 640 1.10 -3.16 -17.80
CA HIS A 640 0.04 -2.42 -17.11
C HIS A 640 -1.36 -2.88 -17.57
N ASP A 641 -1.55 -3.05 -18.88
CA ASP A 641 -2.82 -3.54 -19.41
C ASP A 641 -3.13 -4.97 -18.90
N LEU A 642 -2.10 -5.82 -18.72
CA LEU A 642 -2.28 -7.17 -18.19
C LEU A 642 -2.70 -7.16 -16.72
N VAL A 643 -1.98 -6.42 -15.86
CA VAL A 643 -2.30 -6.37 -14.41
C VAL A 643 -3.64 -5.67 -14.16
N PHE A 644 -3.97 -4.64 -14.96
CA PHE A 644 -5.28 -3.99 -14.92
C PHE A 644 -6.40 -5.00 -15.18
N MET A 645 -6.30 -5.80 -16.25
CA MET A 645 -7.35 -6.75 -16.61
C MET A 645 -7.53 -7.88 -15.60
N LEU A 646 -6.42 -8.37 -15.01
CA LEU A 646 -6.47 -9.34 -13.90
C LEU A 646 -7.16 -8.73 -12.67
N GLY A 647 -6.80 -7.49 -12.30
CA GLY A 647 -7.44 -6.76 -11.20
C GLY A 647 -8.94 -6.49 -11.44
N MET A 648 -9.36 -6.28 -12.70
CA MET A 648 -10.77 -6.10 -13.07
C MET A 648 -11.59 -7.40 -13.08
N GLY A 649 -10.96 -8.56 -12.83
CA GLY A 649 -11.64 -9.83 -12.59
C GLY A 649 -11.45 -10.90 -13.66
N ALA A 650 -10.54 -10.69 -14.62
CA ALA A 650 -10.11 -11.77 -15.52
C ALA A 650 -9.27 -12.81 -14.75
N ASP A 651 -9.46 -14.09 -15.06
CA ASP A 651 -8.67 -15.18 -14.49
C ASP A 651 -7.45 -15.54 -15.36
N ALA A 652 -7.53 -15.33 -16.68
CA ALA A 652 -6.40 -15.49 -17.61
C ALA A 652 -6.55 -14.62 -18.87
N LEU A 653 -5.43 -14.30 -19.53
CA LEU A 653 -5.36 -13.36 -20.64
C LEU A 653 -4.64 -13.95 -21.86
N CYS A 654 -5.13 -13.64 -23.06
CA CYS A 654 -4.52 -13.95 -24.35
C CYS A 654 -4.27 -12.65 -25.14
N PRO A 655 -3.08 -12.01 -24.98
CA PRO A 655 -2.74 -10.76 -25.65
C PRO A 655 -2.25 -11.00 -27.10
N TYR A 656 -3.14 -11.42 -27.99
CA TYR A 656 -2.75 -11.98 -29.29
C TYR A 656 -1.90 -11.04 -30.18
N LEU A 657 -2.16 -9.73 -30.19
CA LEU A 657 -1.31 -8.78 -30.96
C LEU A 657 0.08 -8.61 -30.35
N MET A 658 0.21 -8.73 -29.03
CA MET A 658 1.51 -8.69 -28.35
C MET A 658 2.38 -9.87 -28.81
N TRP A 659 1.78 -11.05 -28.92
CA TRP A 659 2.44 -12.25 -29.44
C TRP A 659 2.84 -12.10 -30.90
N GLU A 660 1.96 -11.60 -31.76
CA GLU A 660 2.29 -11.35 -33.17
C GLU A 660 3.47 -10.36 -33.35
N VAL A 661 3.62 -9.36 -32.47
CA VAL A 661 4.77 -8.44 -32.53
C VAL A 661 6.03 -9.10 -32.00
N ALA A 662 5.95 -9.86 -30.91
CA ALA A 662 7.10 -10.56 -30.33
C ALA A 662 7.68 -11.63 -31.26
N ASP A 663 6.84 -12.27 -32.07
CA ASP A 663 7.21 -13.31 -33.05
C ASP A 663 8.10 -12.79 -34.18
N SER A 664 8.18 -11.47 -34.36
CA SER A 664 9.09 -10.83 -35.32
C SER A 664 10.55 -10.80 -34.87
N GLU A 665 10.83 -11.14 -33.61
CA GLU A 665 12.17 -11.23 -33.04
C GLU A 665 12.55 -12.70 -32.81
N ASP A 666 13.83 -13.04 -32.97
CA ASP A 666 14.33 -14.40 -32.78
C ASP A 666 14.09 -14.90 -31.33
N ASP A 667 13.36 -16.01 -31.21
CA ASP A 667 12.90 -16.60 -29.94
C ASP A 667 12.16 -15.56 -29.03
N GLY A 668 11.56 -14.55 -29.67
CA GLY A 668 11.05 -13.35 -29.02
C GLY A 668 9.88 -13.61 -28.08
N MET A 669 9.00 -14.56 -28.43
CA MET A 669 7.88 -14.96 -27.58
C MET A 669 8.34 -15.55 -26.25
N ARG A 670 9.22 -16.55 -26.28
CA ARG A 670 9.69 -17.24 -25.06
C ARG A 670 10.38 -16.26 -24.11
N LYS A 671 11.22 -15.39 -24.68
CA LYS A 671 11.88 -14.30 -23.95
C LYS A 671 10.86 -13.34 -23.34
N LEU A 672 9.85 -12.92 -24.10
CA LEU A 672 8.81 -12.01 -23.61
C LEU A 672 7.94 -12.65 -22.51
N VAL A 673 7.56 -13.91 -22.64
CA VAL A 673 6.80 -14.65 -21.60
C VAL A 673 7.55 -14.64 -20.27
N SER A 674 8.86 -14.91 -20.29
CA SER A 674 9.71 -14.86 -19.10
C SER A 674 9.76 -13.46 -18.48
N VAL A 675 9.90 -12.41 -19.32
CA VAL A 675 9.88 -11.02 -18.87
C VAL A 675 8.54 -10.64 -18.25
N LEU A 676 7.43 -11.05 -18.84
CA LEU A 676 6.09 -10.73 -18.33
C LEU A 676 5.77 -11.47 -17.02
N ARG A 677 6.19 -12.73 -16.87
CA ARG A 677 6.08 -13.45 -15.58
C ARG A 677 6.79 -12.66 -14.47
N THR A 678 8.07 -12.34 -14.70
CA THR A 678 8.86 -11.52 -13.77
C THR A 678 8.21 -10.16 -13.52
N GLY A 679 7.61 -9.57 -14.56
CA GLY A 679 6.87 -8.32 -14.47
C GLY A 679 5.65 -8.40 -13.55
N LEU A 680 4.84 -9.46 -13.66
CA LEU A 680 3.68 -9.70 -12.80
C LEU A 680 4.11 -9.84 -11.33
N GLU A 681 5.12 -10.66 -11.05
CA GLU A 681 5.69 -10.84 -9.70
C GLU A 681 6.14 -9.50 -9.10
N LYS A 682 6.83 -8.67 -9.90
CA LYS A 682 7.29 -7.35 -9.46
C LYS A 682 6.18 -6.30 -9.34
N VAL A 683 5.01 -6.50 -9.91
CA VAL A 683 3.87 -5.60 -9.69
C VAL A 683 3.18 -5.97 -8.38
N ILE A 684 2.87 -7.26 -8.17
CA ILE A 684 2.23 -7.71 -6.93
C ILE A 684 3.11 -7.44 -5.69
N SER A 685 4.44 -7.48 -5.85
CA SER A 685 5.38 -7.18 -4.77
C SER A 685 5.29 -5.74 -4.26
N THR A 686 4.93 -4.76 -5.11
CA THR A 686 4.86 -3.34 -4.73
C THR A 686 3.70 -3.03 -3.78
N MET A 687 2.68 -3.89 -3.75
CA MET A 687 1.57 -3.83 -2.81
C MET A 687 1.79 -4.72 -1.57
N GLY A 688 2.96 -5.35 -1.45
CA GLY A 688 3.23 -6.29 -0.37
C GLY A 688 2.42 -7.58 -0.51
N THR A 689 2.12 -8.00 -1.74
CA THR A 689 1.45 -9.27 -2.04
C THR A 689 2.41 -10.21 -2.77
N HIS A 690 2.33 -11.50 -2.48
CA HIS A 690 3.19 -12.53 -3.05
C HIS A 690 2.43 -13.52 -3.94
N GLU A 691 1.09 -13.47 -3.99
CA GLU A 691 0.31 -14.34 -4.88
C GLU A 691 -0.67 -13.53 -5.73
N ILE A 692 -0.73 -13.83 -7.04
CA ILE A 692 -1.63 -13.12 -7.97
C ILE A 692 -3.11 -13.28 -7.60
N GLY A 693 -3.48 -14.38 -6.93
CA GLY A 693 -4.84 -14.61 -6.43
C GLY A 693 -5.29 -13.59 -5.37
N GLY A 694 -4.33 -13.00 -4.63
CA GLY A 694 -4.55 -11.91 -3.69
C GLY A 694 -4.46 -10.51 -4.32
N TYR A 695 -4.01 -10.39 -5.56
CA TYR A 695 -3.89 -9.09 -6.22
C TYR A 695 -5.28 -8.55 -6.60
N GLY A 696 -5.65 -7.44 -5.98
CA GLY A 696 -6.97 -6.82 -6.12
C GLY A 696 -7.00 -5.64 -7.08
N ARG A 697 -8.01 -4.79 -6.91
CA ARG A 697 -8.20 -3.54 -7.65
C ARG A 697 -7.32 -2.39 -7.09
N TYR A 698 -6.00 -2.58 -7.05
CA TYR A 698 -5.04 -1.55 -6.59
C TYR A 698 -4.78 -0.46 -7.63
N PHE A 699 -5.85 0.18 -8.08
CA PHE A 699 -5.81 1.20 -9.11
C PHE A 699 -6.61 2.43 -8.66
N ALA A 700 -6.17 3.62 -9.06
CA ALA A 700 -6.94 4.84 -8.94
C ALA A 700 -7.06 5.53 -10.29
N ALA A 701 -8.28 5.89 -10.67
CA ALA A 701 -8.57 6.57 -11.91
C ALA A 701 -8.50 8.09 -11.77
N VAL A 702 -8.16 8.76 -12.86
CA VAL A 702 -8.26 10.23 -12.99
C VAL A 702 -9.07 10.57 -14.23
N GLY A 703 -10.19 11.27 -14.06
CA GLY A 703 -10.96 11.85 -15.16
C GLY A 703 -11.96 10.91 -15.84
N LEU A 704 -12.44 9.87 -15.15
CA LEU A 704 -13.60 9.11 -15.63
C LEU A 704 -14.89 9.82 -15.20
N SER A 705 -15.90 9.83 -16.07
CA SER A 705 -17.24 10.24 -15.64
C SER A 705 -17.82 9.25 -14.62
N ALA A 706 -18.80 9.69 -13.83
CA ALA A 706 -19.43 8.84 -12.82
C ALA A 706 -19.98 7.53 -13.42
N GLU A 707 -20.65 7.60 -14.57
CA GLU A 707 -21.23 6.43 -15.26
C GLU A 707 -20.19 5.38 -15.68
N VAL A 708 -18.99 5.80 -16.05
CA VAL A 708 -17.89 4.90 -16.43
C VAL A 708 -17.19 4.38 -15.17
N ALA A 709 -16.93 5.25 -14.19
CA ALA A 709 -16.23 4.90 -12.96
C ALA A 709 -16.97 3.85 -12.13
N GLU A 710 -18.30 3.91 -12.08
CA GLU A 710 -19.16 2.97 -11.36
C GLU A 710 -18.99 1.51 -11.84
N VAL A 711 -18.47 1.27 -13.05
CA VAL A 711 -18.26 -0.09 -13.57
C VAL A 711 -17.07 -0.79 -12.88
N PHE A 712 -16.09 -0.04 -12.37
CA PHE A 712 -14.78 -0.57 -11.97
C PHE A 712 -14.59 -0.79 -10.47
N ASP A 713 -15.50 -0.32 -9.60
CA ASP A 713 -15.36 -0.39 -8.14
C ASP A 713 -13.97 0.11 -7.64
N ALA A 714 -13.41 1.16 -8.27
CA ALA A 714 -12.10 1.74 -7.98
C ALA A 714 -12.21 3.24 -7.68
N PRO A 715 -11.32 3.82 -6.83
CA PRO A 715 -11.29 5.27 -6.59
C PRO A 715 -11.14 6.06 -7.90
N ASN A 716 -11.98 7.09 -8.07
CA ASN A 716 -11.94 7.98 -9.23
C ASN A 716 -11.84 9.43 -8.78
N PHE A 717 -10.86 10.14 -9.33
CA PHE A 717 -10.55 11.52 -8.96
C PHE A 717 -10.75 12.46 -10.15
N CYS A 718 -11.14 13.70 -9.84
CA CYS A 718 -11.39 14.76 -10.82
C CYS A 718 -12.40 14.39 -11.92
N GLY A 719 -13.29 13.43 -11.65
CA GLY A 719 -14.41 13.06 -12.49
C GLY A 719 -15.73 13.62 -11.96
N ALA A 720 -16.71 13.85 -12.84
CA ALA A 720 -18.06 14.28 -12.47
C ALA A 720 -19.12 13.51 -13.28
N ARG A 721 -20.40 13.81 -13.06
CA ARG A 721 -21.50 13.14 -13.77
C ARG A 721 -21.49 13.44 -15.27
N ASP A 722 -21.18 14.67 -15.64
CA ASP A 722 -21.23 15.24 -16.99
C ASP A 722 -19.85 15.64 -17.54
N ARG A 723 -18.77 15.37 -16.79
CA ARG A 723 -17.39 15.72 -17.16
C ARG A 723 -16.46 14.51 -17.05
N GLY A 724 -15.47 14.46 -17.93
CA GLY A 724 -14.55 13.31 -18.03
C GLY A 724 -14.91 12.36 -19.16
N LEU A 725 -14.29 11.19 -19.14
CA LEU A 725 -14.53 10.16 -20.15
C LEU A 725 -15.92 9.54 -19.96
N THR A 726 -16.83 9.78 -20.90
CA THR A 726 -18.22 9.28 -20.92
C THR A 726 -18.37 8.07 -21.83
N PHE A 727 -19.48 7.35 -21.70
CA PHE A 727 -19.84 6.28 -22.64
C PHE A 727 -20.00 6.80 -24.07
N ALA A 728 -20.60 7.99 -24.24
CA ALA A 728 -20.75 8.62 -25.55
C ALA A 728 -19.39 8.93 -26.21
N ALA A 729 -18.40 9.38 -25.43
CA ALA A 729 -17.04 9.60 -25.93
C ALA A 729 -16.37 8.28 -26.35
N LEU A 730 -16.57 7.21 -25.58
CA LEU A 730 -16.07 5.86 -25.92
C LEU A 730 -16.71 5.30 -27.20
N GLU A 731 -18.01 5.54 -27.41
CA GLU A 731 -18.70 5.17 -28.65
C GLU A 731 -18.15 5.91 -29.86
N ALA A 732 -17.90 7.22 -29.71
CA ALA A 732 -17.30 8.04 -30.75
C ALA A 732 -15.87 7.58 -31.09
N ASP A 733 -15.04 7.35 -30.08
CA ASP A 733 -13.69 6.79 -30.23
C ASP A 733 -13.75 5.42 -30.92
N GLY A 734 -14.67 4.53 -30.52
CA GLY A 734 -14.87 3.22 -31.12
C GLY A 734 -15.18 3.27 -32.62
N ARG A 735 -15.97 4.25 -33.08
CA ARG A 735 -16.21 4.50 -34.51
C ARG A 735 -14.94 4.93 -35.24
N GLU A 736 -14.15 5.80 -34.62
CA GLU A 736 -12.90 6.26 -35.19
C GLU A 736 -11.84 5.14 -35.26
N ARG A 737 -11.73 4.31 -34.22
CA ARG A 737 -10.86 3.11 -34.21
C ARG A 737 -11.18 2.20 -35.38
N ARG A 738 -12.47 2.00 -35.67
CA ARG A 738 -12.92 1.21 -36.82
C ARG A 738 -12.49 1.83 -38.15
N ALA A 739 -12.55 3.15 -38.28
CA ALA A 739 -12.06 3.82 -39.48
C ALA A 739 -10.54 3.66 -39.65
N VAL A 740 -9.78 3.76 -38.55
CA VAL A 740 -8.32 3.53 -38.54
C VAL A 740 -7.98 2.09 -38.93
N ALA A 741 -8.59 1.10 -38.28
CA ALA A 741 -8.34 -0.32 -38.52
C ALA A 741 -8.59 -0.73 -39.98
N ARG A 742 -9.63 -0.16 -40.61
CA ARG A 742 -10.06 -0.48 -41.98
C ARG A 742 -9.46 0.42 -43.06
N SER A 743 -8.57 1.34 -42.68
CA SER A 743 -7.92 2.23 -43.64
C SER A 743 -7.19 1.43 -44.71
N ARG A 744 -7.36 1.79 -45.98
CA ARG A 744 -6.60 1.21 -47.10
C ARG A 744 -5.13 1.65 -47.07
N SER A 745 -4.86 2.84 -46.55
CA SER A 745 -3.49 3.31 -46.32
C SER A 745 -3.01 2.87 -44.93
N ARG A 746 -1.70 2.64 -44.81
CA ARG A 746 -1.02 2.45 -43.52
C ARG A 746 -1.22 3.69 -42.64
N LYS A 747 -1.64 3.49 -41.40
CA LYS A 747 -1.78 4.55 -40.39
C LYS A 747 -0.56 4.51 -39.46
N ALA A 748 0.06 5.66 -39.26
CA ALA A 748 1.23 5.79 -38.40
C ALA A 748 0.84 5.62 -36.93
N ILE A 749 1.73 4.98 -36.18
CA ILE A 749 1.62 4.84 -34.73
C ILE A 749 2.19 6.12 -34.10
N GLU A 750 1.36 6.83 -33.34
CA GLU A 750 1.69 8.16 -32.83
C GLU A 750 2.86 8.16 -31.83
N PRO A 751 3.83 9.10 -31.97
CA PRO A 751 4.87 9.31 -30.97
C PRO A 751 4.31 10.09 -29.77
N GLN A 752 4.82 9.78 -28.58
CA GLN A 752 4.35 10.40 -27.35
C GLN A 752 4.90 11.82 -27.16
N PHE A 753 4.04 12.77 -26.79
CA PHE A 753 4.45 14.13 -26.41
C PHE A 753 5.33 14.13 -25.15
N ARG A 754 6.38 14.97 -25.16
CA ARG A 754 7.36 15.15 -24.08
C ARG A 754 7.77 16.62 -23.99
N ILE A 755 7.68 17.25 -22.82
CA ILE A 755 7.93 18.70 -22.68
C ILE A 755 9.40 19.07 -22.59
N TYR A 756 10.22 18.32 -21.84
CA TYR A 756 11.62 18.69 -21.61
C TYR A 756 12.46 18.84 -22.90
N PRO A 757 12.30 17.97 -23.93
CA PRO A 757 12.96 18.16 -25.23
C PRO A 757 12.68 19.52 -25.90
N ARG A 758 11.57 20.18 -25.57
CA ARG A 758 11.15 21.47 -26.14
C ARG A 758 11.69 22.68 -25.38
N ILE A 759 12.12 22.51 -24.12
CA ILE A 759 12.49 23.64 -23.24
C ILE A 759 13.95 23.62 -22.76
N TRP A 760 14.65 22.47 -22.80
CA TRP A 760 15.97 22.36 -22.16
C TRP A 760 17.01 23.36 -22.67
N LYS A 761 16.97 23.72 -23.96
CA LYS A 761 17.87 24.73 -24.54
C LYS A 761 17.62 26.11 -23.93
N MET A 762 16.36 26.53 -23.88
CA MET A 762 15.95 27.80 -23.29
C MET A 762 16.31 27.88 -21.81
N VAL A 763 16.10 26.79 -21.05
CA VAL A 763 16.53 26.72 -19.64
C VAL A 763 18.04 26.97 -19.52
N GLY A 764 18.85 26.34 -20.38
CA GLY A 764 20.28 26.54 -20.41
C GLY A 764 20.71 27.97 -20.77
N GLN A 765 20.00 28.62 -21.69
CA GLN A 765 20.25 30.02 -22.06
C GLN A 765 19.91 30.98 -20.90
N VAL A 766 18.78 30.77 -20.23
CA VAL A 766 18.39 31.54 -19.03
C VAL A 766 19.40 31.37 -17.91
N ALA A 767 19.88 30.15 -17.66
CA ALA A 767 20.86 29.88 -16.61
C ALA A 767 22.19 30.62 -16.85
N LYS A 768 22.55 30.86 -18.12
CA LYS A 768 23.73 31.62 -18.53
C LYS A 768 23.50 33.13 -18.70
N MET A 769 22.28 33.61 -18.45
CA MET A 769 21.86 34.99 -18.73
C MET A 769 21.93 35.38 -20.23
N GLU A 770 21.89 34.40 -21.13
CA GLU A 770 21.74 34.62 -22.57
C GLU A 770 20.29 34.98 -22.95
N GLU A 771 19.32 34.59 -22.10
CA GLU A 771 17.89 34.80 -22.26
C GLU A 771 17.22 35.14 -20.92
N ASN A 772 16.00 35.69 -20.95
CA ASN A 772 15.25 36.06 -19.74
C ASN A 772 14.36 34.90 -19.23
N TYR A 773 14.36 34.69 -17.90
CA TYR A 773 13.45 33.76 -17.21
C TYR A 773 11.98 34.00 -17.54
N ALA A 774 11.55 35.26 -17.72
CA ALA A 774 10.18 35.59 -18.07
C ALA A 774 9.75 34.95 -19.41
N GLU A 775 10.65 34.91 -20.41
CA GLU A 775 10.37 34.26 -21.70
C GLU A 775 10.28 32.74 -21.56
N LEU A 776 11.15 32.13 -20.74
CA LEU A 776 11.04 30.71 -20.41
C LEU A 776 9.70 30.39 -19.73
N SER A 777 9.29 31.17 -18.73
CA SER A 777 8.02 30.98 -18.03
C SER A 777 6.83 31.09 -19.00
N ARG A 778 6.85 32.05 -19.93
CA ARG A 778 5.82 32.17 -20.99
C ARG A 778 5.84 31.01 -21.97
N LEU A 779 7.02 30.53 -22.38
CA LEU A 779 7.15 29.36 -23.25
C LEU A 779 6.58 28.10 -22.59
N VAL A 780 6.96 27.85 -21.34
CA VAL A 780 6.46 26.70 -20.56
C VAL A 780 4.94 26.80 -20.42
N ARG A 781 4.42 27.96 -20.04
CA ARG A 781 2.97 28.21 -19.93
C ARG A 781 2.24 27.90 -21.23
N ARG A 782 2.72 28.41 -22.36
CA ARG A 782 2.11 28.18 -23.68
C ARG A 782 2.05 26.68 -24.01
N LEU A 783 3.16 25.96 -23.81
CA LEU A 783 3.22 24.52 -24.06
C LEU A 783 2.25 23.75 -23.14
N GLU A 784 2.11 24.17 -21.89
CA GLU A 784 1.20 23.56 -20.91
C GLU A 784 -0.28 23.92 -21.13
N GLU A 785 -0.56 25.02 -21.84
CA GLU A 785 -1.91 25.39 -22.31
C GLU A 785 -2.28 24.61 -23.58
N GLU A 786 -1.36 24.49 -24.55
CA GLU A 786 -1.54 23.70 -25.77
C GLU A 786 -1.62 22.19 -25.51
N THR A 787 -0.84 21.69 -24.57
CA THR A 787 -0.79 20.27 -24.19
C THR A 787 -0.62 20.13 -22.68
N PRO A 788 -1.72 20.25 -21.92
CA PRO A 788 -1.71 20.07 -20.46
C PRO A 788 -1.16 18.69 -20.08
N LEU A 789 -0.30 18.65 -19.05
CA LEU A 789 0.37 17.42 -18.63
C LEU A 789 -0.10 16.92 -17.28
N ALA A 790 -0.39 17.85 -16.38
CA ALA A 790 -0.77 17.59 -14.99
C ALA A 790 -2.02 18.40 -14.62
N VAL A 791 -2.67 18.00 -13.52
CA VAL A 791 -3.94 18.58 -13.06
C VAL A 791 -3.82 20.09 -12.80
N ARG A 792 -2.71 20.55 -12.21
CA ARG A 792 -2.47 21.99 -11.97
C ARG A 792 -2.40 22.82 -13.24
N HIS A 793 -2.17 22.19 -14.40
CA HIS A 793 -2.21 22.85 -15.71
C HIS A 793 -3.65 23.03 -16.20
N LEU A 794 -4.70 22.83 -15.41
CA LEU A 794 -6.06 23.27 -15.78
C LEU A 794 -6.57 24.44 -14.92
N ALA A 795 -5.86 24.75 -13.85
CA ALA A 795 -6.17 25.86 -12.96
C ALA A 795 -5.33 27.11 -13.27
N ASP A 796 -5.87 28.30 -13.00
CA ASP A 796 -5.14 29.57 -12.96
C ASP A 796 -5.48 30.35 -11.68
N PHE A 797 -4.76 31.45 -11.45
CA PHE A 797 -4.89 32.28 -10.26
C PHE A 797 -6.05 33.27 -10.37
N ARG A 798 -6.78 33.43 -9.27
CA ARG A 798 -7.68 34.56 -9.04
C ARG A 798 -6.90 35.74 -8.48
N PHE A 799 -6.37 36.56 -9.37
CA PHE A 799 -5.67 37.79 -8.97
C PHE A 799 -6.66 38.84 -8.47
N ARG A 800 -6.20 39.71 -7.56
CA ARG A 800 -6.96 40.91 -7.17
C ARG A 800 -6.86 41.96 -8.29
N GLU A 801 -7.93 42.74 -8.47
CA GLU A 801 -7.97 43.80 -9.49
C GLU A 801 -6.96 44.91 -9.18
N ASP A 802 -6.74 45.24 -7.90
CA ASP A 802 -5.74 46.20 -7.44
C ASP A 802 -4.51 45.49 -6.83
N ILE A 803 -3.33 45.73 -7.41
CA ILE A 803 -2.04 45.28 -6.84
C ILE A 803 -1.60 46.31 -5.79
N ALA A 804 -1.83 46.01 -4.51
CA ALA A 804 -1.46 46.88 -3.39
C ALA A 804 -0.13 46.50 -2.70
N VAL A 805 0.58 45.47 -3.19
CA VAL A 805 1.82 44.96 -2.59
C VAL A 805 2.94 44.99 -3.63
N ASP A 806 4.08 45.57 -3.27
CA ASP A 806 5.29 45.51 -4.08
C ASP A 806 5.92 44.11 -3.96
N PRO A 807 6.23 43.41 -5.08
CA PRO A 807 6.98 42.16 -5.05
C PRO A 807 8.29 42.19 -4.24
N ASP A 808 8.97 43.34 -4.17
CA ASP A 808 10.22 43.47 -3.42
C ASP A 808 10.01 43.50 -1.90
N GLU A 809 8.80 43.84 -1.43
CA GLU A 809 8.39 43.77 -0.02
C GLU A 809 7.93 42.38 0.42
N VAL A 810 7.71 41.44 -0.52
CA VAL A 810 7.19 40.11 -0.18
C VAL A 810 8.24 39.26 0.53
N ASP A 811 7.94 38.78 1.72
CA ASP A 811 8.71 37.75 2.42
C ASP A 811 8.38 36.35 1.89
N ALA A 812 9.34 35.74 1.18
CA ALA A 812 9.23 34.38 0.66
C ALA A 812 9.87 33.32 1.59
N SER A 813 10.33 33.72 2.78
CA SER A 813 11.06 32.83 3.67
C SER A 813 10.18 31.74 4.30
N VAL A 814 10.80 30.59 4.59
CA VAL A 814 10.16 29.46 5.27
C VAL A 814 11.15 28.95 6.32
N GLY A 815 10.81 29.11 7.60
CA GLY A 815 11.75 28.79 8.69
C GLY A 815 13.01 29.64 8.58
N GLY A 816 14.19 29.01 8.55
CA GLY A 816 15.48 29.71 8.38
C GLY A 816 15.96 29.87 6.93
N HIS A 817 15.10 29.69 5.92
CA HIS A 817 15.46 29.65 4.50
C HIS A 817 14.75 30.73 3.68
N ASP A 818 15.39 31.27 2.65
CA ASP A 818 14.96 32.49 1.95
C ASP A 818 13.83 32.28 0.92
N LEU A 819 13.58 31.03 0.52
CA LEU A 819 12.60 30.67 -0.49
C LEU A 819 11.84 29.38 -0.12
N PRO A 820 10.58 29.22 -0.58
CA PRO A 820 9.75 28.04 -0.30
C PRO A 820 10.07 26.90 -1.30
N ILE A 821 11.35 26.71 -1.62
CA ILE A 821 11.81 25.71 -2.59
C ILE A 821 12.93 24.86 -1.99
N LEU A 822 13.15 23.70 -2.59
CA LEU A 822 14.31 22.86 -2.30
C LEU A 822 14.85 22.18 -3.57
N ILE A 823 16.11 21.77 -3.53
CA ILE A 823 16.66 20.83 -4.50
C ILE A 823 16.37 19.41 -3.99
N SER A 824 15.56 18.66 -4.75
CA SER A 824 15.12 17.32 -4.36
C SER A 824 16.28 16.32 -4.34
N ALA A 825 16.09 15.26 -3.57
CA ALA A 825 17.09 14.22 -3.32
C ALA A 825 17.59 13.54 -4.62
N MET A 826 18.91 13.55 -4.84
CA MET A 826 19.58 12.90 -5.97
C MET A 826 20.92 12.30 -5.54
N SER A 827 21.02 10.96 -5.49
CA SER A 827 22.15 10.26 -4.87
C SER A 827 23.50 10.48 -5.54
N PHE A 828 24.55 10.57 -4.70
CA PHE A 828 25.93 10.37 -5.15
C PHE A 828 26.07 8.94 -5.70
N GLY A 829 26.61 8.83 -6.91
CA GLY A 829 26.63 7.60 -7.70
C GLY A 829 25.62 7.65 -8.85
N SER A 830 24.37 8.06 -8.60
CA SER A 830 23.46 8.40 -9.71
C SER A 830 23.98 9.64 -10.44
N GLN A 831 24.27 10.69 -9.66
CA GLN A 831 24.99 11.88 -10.09
C GLN A 831 26.52 11.66 -9.97
N GLY A 832 27.27 12.30 -10.85
CA GLY A 832 28.71 12.48 -10.68
C GLY A 832 29.02 13.47 -9.55
N GLU A 833 30.28 13.51 -9.14
CA GLU A 833 30.74 14.34 -8.02
C GLU A 833 30.54 15.85 -8.25
N THR A 834 30.94 16.36 -9.42
CA THR A 834 30.83 17.79 -9.71
C THR A 834 29.38 18.30 -9.65
N PRO A 835 28.39 17.68 -10.34
CA PRO A 835 26.97 18.02 -10.15
C PRO A 835 26.52 17.96 -8.70
N PHE A 836 26.93 16.93 -7.97
CA PHE A 836 26.52 16.71 -6.58
C PHE A 836 26.99 17.83 -5.65
N ARG A 837 28.24 18.28 -5.82
CA ARG A 837 28.80 19.45 -5.12
C ARG A 837 28.13 20.76 -5.54
N ILE A 838 27.83 20.94 -6.83
CA ILE A 838 27.12 22.12 -7.36
C ILE A 838 25.80 22.35 -6.61
N TYR A 839 24.99 21.30 -6.41
CA TYR A 839 23.68 21.44 -5.78
C TYR A 839 23.79 21.92 -4.32
N ALA A 840 24.71 21.35 -3.54
CA ALA A 840 24.89 21.71 -2.13
C ALA A 840 25.38 23.16 -1.97
N GLU A 841 26.38 23.56 -2.75
CA GLU A 841 26.94 24.90 -2.69
C GLU A 841 25.95 25.95 -3.23
N ALA A 842 25.20 25.64 -4.29
CA ALA A 842 24.13 26.51 -4.78
C ALA A 842 23.02 26.70 -3.73
N ALA A 843 22.61 25.63 -3.05
CA ALA A 843 21.60 25.69 -2.01
C ALA A 843 22.03 26.56 -0.82
N ARG A 844 23.32 26.47 -0.42
CA ARG A 844 23.91 27.35 0.59
C ARG A 844 23.86 28.83 0.19
N ARG A 845 24.23 29.16 -1.06
CA ARG A 845 24.23 30.54 -1.58
C ARG A 845 22.83 31.12 -1.79
N LEU A 846 21.86 30.27 -2.03
CA LEU A 846 20.43 30.61 -2.13
C LEU A 846 19.72 30.61 -0.77
N ASN A 847 20.40 30.14 0.27
CA ASN A 847 19.83 29.80 1.57
C ASN A 847 18.52 28.98 1.46
N ILE A 848 18.59 27.85 0.75
CA ILE A 848 17.50 26.87 0.61
C ILE A 848 17.97 25.48 1.06
N VAL A 849 17.05 24.50 1.07
CA VAL A 849 17.36 23.11 1.41
C VAL A 849 17.74 22.32 0.14
N CYS A 850 18.69 21.38 0.27
CA CYS A 850 19.09 20.42 -0.75
C CYS A 850 19.30 19.02 -0.14
N MET A 851 18.59 18.02 -0.65
CA MET A 851 18.63 16.64 -0.12
C MET A 851 19.65 15.76 -0.85
N ASN A 852 20.37 14.87 -0.15
CA ASN A 852 21.47 14.10 -0.75
C ASN A 852 21.04 12.88 -1.54
N GLY A 853 19.91 12.28 -1.17
CA GLY A 853 19.49 10.99 -1.72
C GLY A 853 20.19 9.80 -1.09
N GLU A 854 19.81 8.60 -1.52
CA GLU A 854 20.15 7.29 -0.95
C GLU A 854 21.63 6.84 -1.06
N GLY A 855 22.57 7.74 -1.37
CA GLY A 855 23.93 7.38 -1.80
C GLY A 855 25.03 7.54 -0.77
N GLY A 856 24.71 7.89 0.48
CA GLY A 856 25.68 8.43 1.42
C GLY A 856 26.07 9.88 1.10
N GLU A 857 27.12 10.37 1.74
CA GLU A 857 27.67 11.72 1.54
C GLU A 857 29.19 11.63 1.31
N ILE A 858 29.75 12.59 0.60
CA ILE A 858 31.21 12.69 0.44
C ILE A 858 31.81 13.16 1.78
N ALA A 859 32.88 12.51 2.24
CA ALA A 859 33.44 12.70 3.57
C ALA A 859 33.75 14.17 3.91
N ASP A 860 34.34 14.91 2.98
CA ASP A 860 34.69 16.33 3.16
C ASP A 860 33.48 17.28 3.15
N MET A 861 32.29 16.80 2.78
CA MET A 861 31.06 17.59 2.81
C MET A 861 30.31 17.46 4.14
N LEU A 862 30.60 16.43 4.96
CA LEU A 862 29.84 16.09 6.15
C LEU A 862 29.78 17.23 7.18
N GLY A 863 28.63 17.91 7.20
CA GLY A 863 28.27 18.99 8.11
C GLY A 863 28.88 20.35 7.82
N ASN A 864 29.53 20.51 6.66
CA ASN A 864 29.87 21.83 6.12
C ASN A 864 28.63 22.61 5.63
N TYR A 865 27.50 21.92 5.44
CA TYR A 865 26.25 22.49 4.93
C TYR A 865 25.06 22.25 5.87
N ARG A 866 25.32 22.14 7.18
CA ARG A 866 24.37 21.62 8.18
C ARG A 866 22.91 22.12 8.03
N LYS A 867 22.72 23.43 7.83
CA LYS A 867 21.40 24.07 7.68
C LYS A 867 20.76 23.87 6.32
N ASN A 868 21.54 23.70 5.26
CA ASN A 868 21.06 23.69 3.86
C ASN A 868 21.05 22.28 3.26
N ARG A 869 21.64 21.29 3.92
CA ARG A 869 21.90 19.96 3.36
C ARG A 869 21.25 18.87 4.18
N GLY A 870 20.20 18.24 3.65
CA GLY A 870 19.54 17.12 4.30
C GLY A 870 20.11 15.76 3.91
N GLN A 871 20.08 14.84 4.86
CA GLN A 871 20.63 13.49 4.76
C GLN A 871 19.50 12.46 4.73
N GLN A 872 19.44 11.64 3.69
CA GLN A 872 18.40 10.65 3.48
C GLN A 872 18.77 9.29 4.08
N VAL A 873 17.82 8.65 4.74
CA VAL A 873 17.88 7.29 5.29
C VAL A 873 16.93 6.43 4.46
N ALA A 874 17.47 5.60 3.57
CA ALA A 874 16.71 4.75 2.64
C ALA A 874 16.98 3.26 2.93
N SER A 875 16.20 2.36 2.31
CA SER A 875 16.20 0.91 2.59
C SER A 875 17.57 0.24 2.64
N GLY A 876 18.50 0.63 1.77
CA GLY A 876 19.86 0.06 1.75
C GLY A 876 20.80 0.54 2.86
N ARG A 877 20.41 1.57 3.64
CA ARG A 877 21.21 2.21 4.71
C ARG A 877 22.65 2.59 4.30
N PHE A 878 22.89 2.82 3.01
CA PHE A 878 24.21 3.17 2.50
C PHE A 878 24.74 4.47 3.11
N GLY A 879 25.93 4.39 3.71
CA GLY A 879 26.61 5.54 4.32
C GLY A 879 25.93 6.11 5.58
N VAL A 880 24.94 5.41 6.15
CA VAL A 880 24.22 5.88 7.34
C VAL A 880 25.02 5.52 8.60
N THR A 881 25.77 6.48 9.11
CA THR A 881 26.56 6.39 10.34
C THR A 881 26.14 7.43 11.37
N MET A 882 26.55 7.30 12.64
CA MET A 882 26.24 8.32 13.66
C MET A 882 26.81 9.71 13.30
N GLU A 883 27.95 9.76 12.60
CA GLU A 883 28.53 10.99 12.07
C GLU A 883 27.69 11.61 10.95
N TYR A 884 27.20 10.78 10.03
CA TYR A 884 26.27 11.17 8.97
C TYR A 884 24.99 11.76 9.57
N LEU A 885 24.37 11.07 10.53
CA LEU A 885 23.14 11.52 11.19
C LEU A 885 23.32 12.85 11.90
N ASN A 886 24.47 13.08 12.54
CA ASN A 886 24.78 14.33 13.25
C ASN A 886 25.38 15.43 12.37
N SER A 887 25.49 15.21 11.06
CA SER A 887 26.04 16.18 10.10
C SER A 887 25.02 17.22 9.61
N THR A 888 23.75 17.08 9.95
CA THR A 888 22.65 17.86 9.36
C THR A 888 21.61 18.29 10.37
N ASP A 889 20.79 19.27 9.99
CA ASP A 889 19.55 19.64 10.66
C ASP A 889 18.29 19.00 10.01
N PHE A 890 18.44 18.20 8.95
CA PHE A 890 17.35 17.51 8.25
C PHE A 890 17.69 16.05 7.95
N LEU A 891 16.94 15.13 8.54
CA LEU A 891 17.00 13.70 8.22
C LEU A 891 15.74 13.31 7.46
N GLU A 892 15.86 12.64 6.31
CA GLU A 892 14.70 12.20 5.52
C GLU A 892 14.64 10.68 5.43
N ILE A 893 13.65 10.07 6.06
CA ILE A 893 13.31 8.66 5.86
C ILE A 893 12.66 8.53 4.48
N LYS A 894 13.28 7.77 3.58
CA LYS A 894 12.73 7.49 2.25
C LYS A 894 11.97 6.18 2.25
N VAL A 895 10.65 6.28 2.27
CA VAL A 895 9.75 5.13 2.08
C VAL A 895 9.59 4.82 0.59
N GLY A 896 9.49 5.86 -0.24
CA GLY A 896 9.41 5.67 -1.69
C GLY A 896 9.67 6.96 -2.48
N GLN A 897 9.61 6.85 -3.81
CA GLN A 897 9.73 7.99 -4.72
C GLN A 897 8.75 7.85 -5.89
N GLY A 898 8.30 8.96 -6.47
CA GLY A 898 7.25 8.94 -7.48
C GLY A 898 7.57 8.19 -8.78
N ALA A 899 8.84 8.14 -9.22
CA ALA A 899 9.23 7.49 -10.48
C ALA A 899 9.23 5.95 -10.43
N LYS A 900 9.30 5.39 -9.23
CA LYS A 900 9.31 3.95 -8.95
C LYS A 900 8.76 3.68 -7.55
N PRO A 901 7.47 3.97 -7.32
CA PRO A 901 6.84 3.71 -6.04
C PRO A 901 6.92 2.20 -5.73
N GLY A 902 7.21 1.84 -4.48
CA GLY A 902 7.30 0.43 -4.06
C GLY A 902 8.57 -0.33 -4.51
N GLU A 903 9.58 0.34 -5.07
CA GLU A 903 10.86 -0.26 -5.46
C GLU A 903 12.06 0.44 -4.81
N GLY A 904 13.12 -0.34 -4.55
CA GLY A 904 14.36 0.14 -4.00
C GLY A 904 15.23 0.98 -4.96
N GLY A 905 16.27 1.59 -4.41
CA GLY A 905 17.35 2.22 -5.15
C GLY A 905 18.03 1.25 -6.13
N HIS A 906 18.46 1.74 -7.30
CA HIS A 906 19.17 0.92 -8.29
C HIS A 906 20.35 1.72 -8.84
N LEU A 907 21.56 1.26 -8.56
CA LEU A 907 22.80 1.79 -9.10
C LEU A 907 23.59 0.67 -9.81
N PRO A 908 23.75 0.73 -11.15
CA PRO A 908 24.55 -0.25 -11.90
C PRO A 908 26.01 -0.31 -11.43
N GLY A 909 26.57 -1.52 -11.36
CA GLY A 909 27.91 -1.77 -10.79
C GLY A 909 29.05 -0.98 -11.44
N PHE A 910 29.00 -0.73 -12.75
CA PHE A 910 29.99 0.09 -13.45
C PHE A 910 29.96 1.60 -13.07
N LYS A 911 28.95 2.03 -12.29
CA LYS A 911 28.89 3.36 -11.64
C LYS A 911 29.31 3.32 -10.17
N VAL A 912 29.63 2.14 -9.63
CA VAL A 912 30.13 1.97 -8.26
C VAL A 912 31.66 1.99 -8.31
N THR A 913 32.20 3.18 -8.53
CA THR A 913 33.65 3.42 -8.49
C THR A 913 34.14 3.42 -7.03
N GLU A 914 35.46 3.47 -6.81
CA GLU A 914 36.05 3.46 -5.45
C GLU A 914 35.48 4.55 -4.54
N LYS A 915 35.33 5.78 -5.04
CA LYS A 915 34.73 6.88 -4.28
C LYS A 915 33.26 6.65 -3.92
N ILE A 916 32.49 6.00 -4.81
CA ILE A 916 31.09 5.66 -4.54
C ILE A 916 31.02 4.52 -3.53
N ALA A 917 31.88 3.52 -3.67
CA ALA A 917 32.00 2.40 -2.75
C ALA A 917 32.37 2.88 -1.34
N ALA A 918 33.34 3.80 -1.22
CA ALA A 918 33.72 4.43 0.04
C ALA A 918 32.56 5.18 0.70
N ALA A 919 31.85 6.04 -0.04
CA ALA A 919 30.71 6.81 0.50
C ALA A 919 29.53 5.92 0.95
N ARG A 920 29.45 4.69 0.44
CA ARG A 920 28.35 3.75 0.71
C ARG A 920 28.73 2.61 1.66
N HIS A 921 30.01 2.48 2.02
CA HIS A 921 30.56 1.27 2.64
C HIS A 921 30.24 0.00 1.84
N ALA A 922 30.44 0.06 0.52
CA ALA A 922 30.14 -1.01 -0.43
C ALA A 922 31.40 -1.50 -1.16
N VAL A 923 31.24 -2.52 -2.00
CA VAL A 923 32.33 -3.09 -2.82
C VAL A 923 32.34 -2.43 -4.21
N PRO A 924 33.50 -1.93 -4.72
CA PRO A 924 33.61 -1.38 -6.07
C PRO A 924 33.17 -2.37 -7.16
N GLY A 925 32.51 -1.86 -8.21
CA GLY A 925 32.07 -2.64 -9.37
C GLY A 925 30.79 -3.48 -9.16
N VAL A 926 30.30 -3.64 -7.93
CA VAL A 926 29.11 -4.44 -7.62
C VAL A 926 27.84 -3.61 -7.81
N THR A 927 26.84 -4.16 -8.51
CA THR A 927 25.54 -3.49 -8.68
C THR A 927 24.82 -3.40 -7.33
N LEU A 928 24.37 -2.20 -6.97
CA LEU A 928 23.63 -1.96 -5.73
C LEU A 928 22.14 -1.86 -6.03
N ILE A 929 21.41 -2.92 -5.72
CA ILE A 929 19.93 -2.95 -5.68
C ILE A 929 19.54 -2.90 -4.21
N SER A 930 18.91 -1.80 -3.80
CA SER A 930 18.40 -1.67 -2.43
C SER A 930 17.12 -2.49 -2.29
N PRO A 931 16.82 -3.01 -1.09
CA PRO A 931 15.53 -3.63 -0.82
C PRO A 931 14.35 -2.70 -1.15
N SER A 932 13.21 -3.27 -1.52
CA SER A 932 11.99 -2.51 -1.85
C SER A 932 11.38 -1.81 -0.65
N ASN A 933 11.54 -2.38 0.55
CA ASN A 933 11.08 -1.87 1.83
C ASN A 933 12.25 -1.53 2.75
N ASN A 934 11.97 -0.76 3.79
CA ASN A 934 12.87 -0.61 4.92
C ASN A 934 12.58 -1.79 5.87
N HIS A 935 13.56 -2.67 6.15
CA HIS A 935 13.35 -3.87 6.98
C HIS A 935 13.10 -3.57 8.47
N ASP A 936 13.26 -2.32 8.87
CA ASP A 936 12.89 -1.76 10.17
C ASP A 936 11.58 -0.94 10.11
N ILE A 937 10.84 -0.99 9.00
CA ILE A 937 9.53 -0.35 8.83
C ILE A 937 8.56 -1.31 8.12
N TYR A 938 7.85 -2.12 8.90
CA TYR A 938 6.78 -3.01 8.40
C TYR A 938 5.38 -2.50 8.71
N SER A 939 5.28 -1.45 9.51
CA SER A 939 4.03 -0.84 9.97
C SER A 939 4.28 0.60 10.44
N ILE A 940 3.21 1.31 10.81
CA ILE A 940 3.35 2.70 11.29
C ILE A 940 4.05 2.79 12.65
N GLU A 941 3.88 1.80 13.52
CA GLU A 941 4.55 1.76 14.81
C GLU A 941 6.06 1.54 14.66
N ASP A 942 6.48 0.84 13.60
CA ASP A 942 7.89 0.68 13.25
C ASP A 942 8.44 2.00 12.66
N LEU A 943 7.63 2.73 11.87
CA LEU A 943 7.99 4.10 11.46
C LEU A 943 8.18 5.01 12.67
N ALA A 944 7.29 4.95 13.66
CA ALA A 944 7.40 5.72 14.89
C ALA A 944 8.68 5.36 15.67
N GLN A 945 9.05 4.07 15.70
CA GLN A 945 10.29 3.61 16.29
C GLN A 945 11.52 4.22 15.61
N ILE A 946 11.64 4.14 14.28
CA ILE A 946 12.81 4.70 13.58
C ILE A 946 12.85 6.23 13.65
N VAL A 947 11.70 6.91 13.67
CA VAL A 947 11.63 8.36 13.91
C VAL A 947 12.20 8.70 15.28
N GLU A 948 11.83 7.93 16.31
CA GLU A 948 12.36 8.10 17.67
C GLU A 948 13.87 7.81 17.75
N GLU A 949 14.35 6.75 17.09
CA GLU A 949 15.77 6.42 17.03
C GLU A 949 16.60 7.51 16.35
N LEU A 950 16.14 8.04 15.21
CA LEU A 950 16.82 9.14 14.51
C LEU A 950 16.81 10.44 15.33
N ARG A 951 15.69 10.72 16.01
CA ARG A 951 15.57 11.87 16.92
C ARG A 951 16.48 11.72 18.14
N THR A 952 16.62 10.51 18.66
CA THR A 952 17.54 10.17 19.75
C THR A 952 18.99 10.32 19.31
N ALA A 953 19.32 9.84 18.10
CA ALA A 953 20.65 9.96 17.51
C ALA A 953 21.07 11.42 17.26
N ASN A 954 20.14 12.26 16.78
CA ASN A 954 20.34 13.70 16.56
C ASN A 954 19.11 14.52 16.99
N PRO A 955 19.06 15.02 18.24
CA PRO A 955 17.92 15.78 18.75
C PRO A 955 17.80 17.19 18.14
N ARG A 956 18.77 17.62 17.33
CA ARG A 956 18.74 18.92 16.61
C ARG A 956 18.16 18.80 15.20
N ALA A 957 17.98 17.59 14.67
CA ALA A 957 17.46 17.40 13.32
C ALA A 957 15.93 17.36 13.29
N ARG A 958 15.36 17.92 12.22
CA ARG A 958 13.97 17.68 11.83
C ARG A 958 13.88 16.41 11.01
N ILE A 959 12.88 15.58 11.31
CA ILE A 959 12.68 14.29 10.66
C ILE A 959 11.61 14.45 9.56
N SER A 960 12.00 14.18 8.33
CA SER A 960 11.14 14.13 7.14
C SER A 960 10.83 12.68 6.77
N VAL A 961 9.60 12.42 6.34
CA VAL A 961 9.20 11.12 5.77
C VAL A 961 8.75 11.34 4.33
N LYS A 962 9.49 10.75 3.39
CA LYS A 962 9.26 10.87 1.95
C LYS A 962 8.48 9.67 1.41
N VAL A 963 7.30 9.96 0.87
CA VAL A 963 6.33 8.99 0.37
C VAL A 963 5.87 9.35 -1.06
N PRO A 964 5.59 8.36 -1.92
CA PRO A 964 4.94 8.62 -3.19
C PRO A 964 3.47 9.01 -2.97
N SER A 965 2.92 9.84 -3.85
CA SER A 965 1.48 10.13 -3.88
C SER A 965 0.71 8.86 -4.28
N VAL A 966 -0.27 8.49 -3.46
CA VAL A 966 -1.20 7.37 -3.64
C VAL A 966 -2.61 7.82 -3.21
N ALA A 967 -3.64 7.10 -3.64
CA ALA A 967 -5.00 7.31 -3.16
C ALA A 967 -5.08 7.01 -1.65
N GLY A 968 -5.71 7.88 -0.87
CA GLY A 968 -5.81 7.71 0.59
C GLY A 968 -4.60 8.23 1.36
N ILE A 969 -3.69 8.97 0.72
CA ILE A 969 -2.50 9.56 1.36
C ILE A 969 -2.84 10.50 2.52
N GLY A 970 -4.07 11.03 2.58
CA GLY A 970 -4.55 11.82 3.72
C GLY A 970 -4.42 11.08 5.06
N THR A 971 -4.91 9.85 5.15
CA THR A 971 -4.86 9.07 6.40
C THR A 971 -3.44 8.58 6.71
N ILE A 972 -2.68 8.20 5.68
CA ILE A 972 -1.26 7.84 5.82
C ILE A 972 -0.48 9.03 6.38
N SER A 973 -0.75 10.25 5.90
CA SER A 973 -0.11 11.48 6.38
C SER A 973 -0.43 11.76 7.86
N LEU A 974 -1.66 11.48 8.30
CA LEU A 974 -2.03 11.53 9.70
C LEU A 974 -1.24 10.50 10.53
N GLY A 975 -1.10 9.27 10.05
CA GLY A 975 -0.26 8.25 10.67
C GLY A 975 1.20 8.69 10.83
N ILE A 976 1.79 9.23 9.76
CA ILE A 976 3.17 9.76 9.75
C ILE A 976 3.34 10.91 10.76
N ALA A 977 2.34 11.81 10.84
CA ALA A 977 2.36 12.89 11.82
C ALA A 977 2.28 12.37 13.26
N LYS A 978 1.43 11.35 13.53
CA LYS A 978 1.36 10.67 14.83
C LYS A 978 2.67 9.97 15.20
N ALA A 979 3.39 9.44 14.20
CA ALA A 979 4.69 8.80 14.38
C ALA A 979 5.81 9.80 14.76
N GLY A 980 5.51 11.11 14.80
CA GLY A 980 6.42 12.14 15.28
C GLY A 980 7.27 12.80 14.19
N ALA A 981 6.91 12.65 12.91
CA ALA A 981 7.59 13.34 11.82
C ALA A 981 7.33 14.86 11.85
N ASP A 982 8.35 15.65 11.54
CA ASP A 982 8.29 17.12 11.45
C ASP A 982 7.90 17.60 10.04
N ILE A 983 8.15 16.76 9.03
CA ILE A 983 7.97 17.05 7.61
C ILE A 983 7.41 15.79 6.91
N ILE A 984 6.44 15.98 6.01
CA ILE A 984 5.94 14.94 5.11
C ILE A 984 6.26 15.37 3.68
N THR A 985 7.13 14.63 2.98
CA THR A 985 7.46 14.87 1.57
C THR A 985 6.59 13.99 0.68
N ILE A 986 5.71 14.59 -0.13
CA ILE A 986 4.83 13.91 -1.08
C ILE A 986 5.39 14.04 -2.50
N SER A 987 5.70 12.91 -3.13
CA SER A 987 6.26 12.85 -4.48
C SER A 987 5.25 12.40 -5.52
N GLY A 988 5.01 13.23 -6.54
CA GLY A 988 4.19 12.89 -7.71
C GLY A 988 4.84 11.87 -8.65
N TYR A 989 4.01 11.12 -9.36
CA TYR A 989 4.43 10.09 -10.33
C TYR A 989 5.39 10.58 -11.43
N ASP A 990 5.37 11.87 -11.74
CA ASP A 990 6.23 12.55 -12.73
C ASP A 990 7.62 12.95 -12.16
N GLY A 991 7.94 12.52 -10.94
CA GLY A 991 9.26 12.66 -10.33
C GLY A 991 10.38 11.97 -11.12
N GLY A 992 11.62 12.45 -10.96
CA GLY A 992 12.78 11.93 -11.69
C GLY A 992 13.42 10.68 -11.08
N THR A 993 14.21 9.96 -11.88
CA THR A 993 15.05 8.83 -11.42
C THR A 993 16.31 8.65 -12.27
N GLY A 994 17.38 8.12 -11.68
CA GLY A 994 18.58 7.69 -12.41
C GLY A 994 18.38 6.37 -13.15
N ALA A 995 17.59 5.46 -12.58
CA ALA A 995 17.26 4.15 -13.12
C ALA A 995 15.96 3.61 -12.49
N ALA A 996 15.00 3.21 -13.32
CA ALA A 996 13.76 2.56 -12.91
C ALA A 996 13.19 1.70 -14.06
N ARG A 997 12.29 0.76 -13.74
CA ARG A 997 11.52 0.06 -14.77
C ARG A 997 10.69 1.05 -15.57
N ARG A 998 10.69 0.91 -16.90
CA ARG A 998 9.93 1.82 -17.77
C ARG A 998 8.42 1.75 -17.50
N HIS A 999 7.94 0.58 -17.09
CA HIS A 999 6.58 0.36 -16.60
C HIS A 999 6.24 1.30 -15.44
N ALA A 1000 7.03 1.24 -14.36
CA ALA A 1000 6.80 2.02 -13.14
C ALA A 1000 6.77 3.53 -13.42
N VAL A 1001 7.73 4.03 -14.20
CA VAL A 1001 7.82 5.47 -14.55
C VAL A 1001 6.54 6.01 -15.20
N LYS A 1002 5.82 5.20 -15.98
CA LYS A 1002 4.62 5.65 -16.72
C LYS A 1002 3.33 5.41 -15.94
N TYR A 1003 3.18 4.25 -15.28
CA TYR A 1003 1.88 3.76 -14.83
C TYR A 1003 1.70 3.72 -13.31
N VAL A 1004 2.78 3.81 -12.53
CA VAL A 1004 2.73 3.65 -11.07
C VAL A 1004 2.84 5.02 -10.39
N GLY A 1005 2.06 5.22 -9.33
CA GLY A 1005 2.02 6.46 -8.56
C GLY A 1005 1.00 7.48 -9.06
N PHE A 1006 0.67 8.43 -8.19
CA PHE A 1006 -0.45 9.35 -8.38
C PHE A 1006 -0.03 10.83 -8.56
N PRO A 1007 -0.89 11.73 -9.06
CA PRO A 1007 -0.59 13.16 -9.14
C PRO A 1007 -0.29 13.78 -7.77
N VAL A 1008 0.70 14.68 -7.72
CA VAL A 1008 1.10 15.36 -6.47
C VAL A 1008 0.05 16.34 -5.99
N GLU A 1009 -0.70 16.97 -6.90
CA GLU A 1009 -1.76 17.93 -6.57
C GLU A 1009 -2.82 17.32 -5.67
N ILE A 1010 -3.25 16.10 -6.02
CA ILE A 1010 -4.28 15.38 -5.26
C ILE A 1010 -3.69 14.99 -3.91
N GLY A 1011 -2.48 14.43 -3.88
CA GLY A 1011 -1.89 13.95 -2.64
C GLY A 1011 -1.60 15.05 -1.62
N VAL A 1012 -1.08 16.20 -2.07
CA VAL A 1012 -0.87 17.39 -1.21
C VAL A 1012 -2.18 17.89 -0.63
N ARG A 1013 -3.24 17.93 -1.45
CA ARG A 1013 -4.55 18.39 -1.01
C ARG A 1013 -5.17 17.45 0.02
N GLU A 1014 -5.14 16.14 -0.22
CA GLU A 1014 -5.65 15.14 0.74
C GLU A 1014 -4.91 15.20 2.07
N ALA A 1015 -3.57 15.28 2.05
CA ALA A 1015 -2.76 15.40 3.26
C ALA A 1015 -3.06 16.70 4.03
N HIS A 1016 -3.15 17.83 3.34
CA HIS A 1016 -3.47 19.11 3.96
C HIS A 1016 -4.85 19.10 4.62
N CYS A 1017 -5.88 18.58 3.95
CA CYS A 1017 -7.22 18.47 4.52
C CYS A 1017 -7.26 17.56 5.75
N ALA A 1018 -6.70 16.35 5.65
CA ALA A 1018 -6.73 15.38 6.75
C ALA A 1018 -5.98 15.89 7.99
N LEU A 1019 -4.82 16.52 7.81
CA LEU A 1019 -4.06 17.12 8.92
C LEU A 1019 -4.77 18.33 9.52
N THR A 1020 -5.49 19.11 8.72
CA THR A 1020 -6.26 20.28 9.19
C THR A 1020 -7.46 19.82 10.02
N GLU A 1021 -8.22 18.86 9.52
CA GLU A 1021 -9.36 18.26 10.22
C GLU A 1021 -8.94 17.65 11.56
N ALA A 1022 -7.78 16.97 11.60
CA ALA A 1022 -7.21 16.39 12.82
C ALA A 1022 -6.53 17.41 13.77
N GLY A 1023 -6.45 18.70 13.41
CA GLY A 1023 -5.77 19.72 14.22
C GLY A 1023 -4.25 19.53 14.32
N MET A 1024 -3.63 18.83 13.36
CA MET A 1024 -2.20 18.53 13.34
C MET A 1024 -1.42 19.34 12.28
N ARG A 1025 -2.12 20.07 11.40
CA ARG A 1025 -1.48 20.77 10.27
C ARG A 1025 -0.42 21.79 10.69
N ASP A 1026 -0.59 22.44 11.84
CA ASP A 1026 0.37 23.44 12.35
C ASP A 1026 1.67 22.83 12.90
N ARG A 1027 1.70 21.51 13.12
CA ARG A 1027 2.86 20.79 13.70
C ARG A 1027 3.78 20.18 12.65
N VAL A 1028 3.36 20.14 11.39
CA VAL A 1028 4.03 19.39 10.32
C VAL A 1028 4.11 20.23 9.05
N GLU A 1029 5.28 20.27 8.41
CA GLU A 1029 5.41 20.84 7.06
C GLU A 1029 5.07 19.78 6.00
N ILE A 1030 4.38 20.19 4.93
CA ILE A 1030 4.20 19.38 3.72
C ILE A 1030 5.18 19.85 2.65
N TRP A 1031 6.08 18.98 2.22
CA TRP A 1031 6.95 19.23 1.07
C TRP A 1031 6.38 18.47 -0.13
N ALA A 1032 6.48 19.06 -1.33
CA ALA A 1032 5.93 18.46 -2.54
C ALA A 1032 6.95 18.47 -3.68
N ASP A 1033 7.12 17.37 -4.40
CA ASP A 1033 7.91 17.34 -5.64
C ASP A 1033 7.26 16.48 -6.73
N GLY A 1034 7.74 16.64 -7.97
CA GLY A 1034 7.20 15.93 -9.16
C GLY A 1034 6.94 16.88 -10.33
N GLY A 1035 7.75 16.80 -11.40
CA GLY A 1035 7.53 17.58 -12.63
C GLY A 1035 7.44 19.11 -12.54
N MET A 1036 7.90 19.73 -11.44
CA MET A 1036 7.89 21.18 -11.22
C MET A 1036 8.88 21.91 -12.13
N LYS A 1037 8.48 23.03 -12.73
CA LYS A 1037 9.26 23.77 -13.75
C LYS A 1037 9.40 25.25 -13.46
N THR A 1038 8.37 25.90 -12.93
CA THR A 1038 8.31 27.38 -12.78
C THR A 1038 7.87 27.82 -11.38
N GLY A 1039 8.00 29.10 -11.06
CA GLY A 1039 7.44 29.69 -9.83
C GLY A 1039 5.91 29.59 -9.79
N ARG A 1040 5.24 29.53 -10.95
CA ARG A 1040 3.78 29.27 -11.03
C ARG A 1040 3.41 27.89 -10.47
N ASP A 1041 4.22 26.87 -10.76
CA ASP A 1041 4.02 25.53 -10.18
C ASP A 1041 4.14 25.57 -8.65
N VAL A 1042 5.15 26.30 -8.14
CA VAL A 1042 5.38 26.46 -6.70
C VAL A 1042 4.17 27.06 -6.01
N VAL A 1043 3.72 28.22 -6.48
CA VAL A 1043 2.61 28.94 -5.85
C VAL A 1043 1.31 28.13 -5.93
N LYS A 1044 1.05 27.42 -7.04
CA LYS A 1044 -0.13 26.54 -7.15
C LYS A 1044 -0.12 25.42 -6.12
N LEU A 1045 1.01 24.73 -5.92
CA LEU A 1045 1.09 23.68 -4.91
C LEU A 1045 1.01 24.23 -3.49
N MET A 1046 1.54 25.43 -3.24
CA MET A 1046 1.37 26.08 -1.95
C MET A 1046 -0.10 26.37 -1.65
N LEU A 1047 -0.84 26.92 -2.62
CA LEU A 1047 -2.28 27.14 -2.50
C LEU A 1047 -3.06 25.85 -2.22
N LEU A 1048 -2.59 24.69 -2.73
CA LEU A 1048 -3.19 23.39 -2.42
C LEU A 1048 -2.83 22.84 -1.02
N GLY A 1049 -1.73 23.32 -0.41
CA GLY A 1049 -1.36 22.98 0.98
C GLY A 1049 0.12 22.72 1.26
N ALA A 1050 1.01 22.78 0.25
CA ALA A 1050 2.44 22.56 0.45
C ALA A 1050 3.15 23.77 1.10
N ASP A 1051 4.09 23.54 2.00
CA ASP A 1051 4.98 24.56 2.57
C ASP A 1051 6.22 24.79 1.70
N ARG A 1052 6.70 23.75 1.02
CA ARG A 1052 7.86 23.81 0.11
C ARG A 1052 7.66 22.96 -1.13
N VAL A 1053 8.29 23.38 -2.22
CA VAL A 1053 8.23 22.69 -3.51
C VAL A 1053 9.62 22.33 -4.04
N GLY A 1054 9.81 21.06 -4.37
CA GLY A 1054 11.11 20.49 -4.73
C GLY A 1054 11.37 20.38 -6.23
N PHE A 1055 12.63 20.59 -6.62
CA PHE A 1055 13.12 20.50 -7.99
C PHE A 1055 14.25 19.48 -8.12
N GLY A 1056 14.03 18.43 -8.92
CA GLY A 1056 15.07 17.45 -9.28
C GLY A 1056 15.52 17.62 -10.73
N THR A 1057 14.67 17.23 -11.69
CA THR A 1057 15.00 17.30 -13.13
C THR A 1057 15.32 18.71 -13.60
N MET A 1058 14.56 19.73 -13.16
CA MET A 1058 14.87 21.11 -13.53
C MET A 1058 16.27 21.54 -13.04
N ALA A 1059 16.65 21.20 -11.81
CA ALA A 1059 17.99 21.48 -11.29
C ALA A 1059 19.09 20.83 -12.15
N MET A 1060 18.87 19.62 -12.69
CA MET A 1060 19.79 18.99 -13.63
C MET A 1060 19.85 19.70 -14.99
N VAL A 1061 18.70 20.17 -15.50
CA VAL A 1061 18.62 20.88 -16.79
C VAL A 1061 19.33 22.23 -16.71
N VAL A 1062 19.17 22.96 -15.60
CA VAL A 1062 19.84 24.25 -15.35
C VAL A 1062 21.37 24.15 -15.47
N ILE A 1063 21.97 23.06 -14.97
CA ILE A 1063 23.43 22.87 -15.08
C ILE A 1063 23.87 22.27 -16.44
N GLY A 1064 22.92 21.87 -17.30
CA GLY A 1064 23.19 21.47 -18.69
C GLY A 1064 22.71 20.08 -19.11
N CYS A 1065 21.76 19.45 -18.41
CA CYS A 1065 21.17 18.19 -18.85
C CYS A 1065 20.42 18.37 -20.19
N THR A 1066 20.78 17.55 -21.18
CA THR A 1066 20.16 17.54 -22.53
C THR A 1066 19.00 16.57 -22.66
N VAL A 1067 18.50 16.03 -21.53
CA VAL A 1067 17.35 15.12 -21.49
C VAL A 1067 17.52 13.84 -22.32
N CYS A 1068 18.76 13.33 -22.44
CA CYS A 1068 19.09 12.18 -23.29
C CYS A 1068 18.52 10.84 -22.81
N ARG A 1069 18.02 10.75 -21.57
CA ARG A 1069 17.42 9.55 -20.94
C ARG A 1069 18.33 8.31 -20.88
N GLY A 1070 19.65 8.53 -20.91
CA GLY A 1070 20.67 7.51 -20.75
C GLY A 1070 21.35 7.48 -19.37
N CYS A 1071 20.72 8.02 -18.31
CA CYS A 1071 21.36 8.17 -16.99
C CYS A 1071 21.79 6.82 -16.38
N HIS A 1072 21.02 5.78 -16.65
CA HIS A 1072 21.26 4.40 -16.22
C HIS A 1072 22.41 3.73 -16.99
N LEU A 1073 22.81 4.25 -18.16
CA LEU A 1073 23.90 3.69 -18.97
C LEU A 1073 25.29 4.15 -18.50
N GLY A 1074 25.37 5.18 -17.64
CA GLY A 1074 26.64 5.76 -17.19
C GLY A 1074 27.45 6.42 -18.31
N THR A 1075 26.81 6.82 -19.41
CA THR A 1075 27.41 7.45 -20.58
C THR A 1075 26.85 8.85 -20.82
N CYS A 1076 26.63 9.60 -19.73
CA CYS A 1076 26.14 10.97 -19.83
C CYS A 1076 27.21 11.89 -20.47
N HIS A 1077 26.98 12.32 -21.72
CA HIS A 1077 27.91 13.15 -22.48
C HIS A 1077 28.15 14.56 -21.91
N VAL A 1078 27.42 14.98 -20.87
CA VAL A 1078 27.60 16.28 -20.20
C VAL A 1078 28.14 16.16 -18.77
N GLY A 1079 28.53 14.96 -18.33
CA GLY A 1079 29.15 14.76 -17.00
C GLY A 1079 28.18 14.87 -15.82
N ILE A 1080 26.87 14.71 -16.03
CA ILE A 1080 25.87 14.83 -14.94
C ILE A 1080 25.58 13.48 -14.28
N ALA A 1081 25.00 12.54 -15.02
CA ALA A 1081 24.58 11.24 -14.50
C ALA A 1081 25.57 10.12 -14.89
N THR A 1082 26.86 10.36 -14.64
CA THR A 1082 27.98 9.47 -15.00
C THR A 1082 29.09 9.56 -13.97
N GLN A 1083 29.97 8.56 -13.96
CA GLN A 1083 31.22 8.55 -13.19
C GLN A 1083 32.46 8.73 -14.09
N ILE A 1084 32.25 9.15 -15.34
CA ILE A 1084 33.34 9.55 -16.26
C ILE A 1084 33.80 10.95 -15.88
N GLU A 1085 35.10 11.13 -15.74
CA GLU A 1085 35.72 12.40 -15.35
C GLU A 1085 36.50 13.04 -16.49
N THR A 1086 37.15 12.23 -17.32
CA THR A 1086 38.09 12.72 -18.34
C THR A 1086 37.60 12.50 -19.78
N PRO A 1087 38.02 13.35 -20.74
CA PRO A 1087 37.80 13.09 -22.17
C PRO A 1087 38.40 11.76 -22.66
N GLU A 1088 39.49 11.30 -22.06
CA GLU A 1088 40.14 10.02 -22.35
C GLU A 1088 39.25 8.85 -21.95
N GLU A 1089 38.75 8.82 -20.72
CA GLU A 1089 37.78 7.82 -20.24
C GLU A 1089 36.50 7.81 -21.09
N SER A 1090 36.01 9.00 -21.44
CA SER A 1090 34.87 9.17 -22.32
C SER A 1090 35.09 8.48 -23.67
N ARG A 1091 36.24 8.74 -24.31
CA ARG A 1091 36.61 8.13 -25.60
C ARG A 1091 36.71 6.61 -25.48
N ALA A 1092 37.32 6.12 -24.40
CA ALA A 1092 37.40 4.68 -24.12
C ALA A 1092 36.02 4.02 -23.94
N ARG A 1093 35.03 4.75 -23.43
CA ARG A 1093 33.63 4.28 -23.31
C ARG A 1093 32.76 4.57 -24.54
N GLY A 1094 33.37 4.95 -25.67
CA GLY A 1094 32.68 5.11 -26.97
C GLY A 1094 31.86 6.39 -27.10
N LEU A 1095 32.08 7.40 -26.25
CA LEU A 1095 31.40 8.68 -26.35
C LEU A 1095 32.09 9.57 -27.39
N LYS A 1096 31.32 9.98 -28.42
CA LYS A 1096 31.80 10.89 -29.48
C LYS A 1096 32.09 12.31 -29.00
N ARG A 1097 31.43 12.74 -27.93
CA ARG A 1097 31.56 14.09 -27.35
C ARG A 1097 31.33 14.00 -25.85
N PHE A 1098 32.18 14.68 -25.08
CA PHE A 1098 32.03 14.81 -23.63
C PHE A 1098 32.37 16.22 -23.19
N VAL A 1099 31.42 16.86 -22.49
CA VAL A 1099 31.55 18.23 -21.98
C VAL A 1099 31.20 18.20 -20.50
N PRO A 1100 32.15 17.86 -19.60
CA PRO A 1100 31.87 17.75 -18.17
C PRO A 1100 31.38 19.08 -17.59
N ARG A 1101 30.68 19.01 -16.46
CA ARG A 1101 30.26 20.23 -15.74
C ARG A 1101 31.46 20.82 -15.01
N VAL A 1102 31.52 22.15 -14.98
CA VAL A 1102 32.49 22.92 -14.19
C VAL A 1102 31.77 23.40 -12.93
N LEU A 1103 32.40 23.23 -11.77
CA LEU A 1103 31.80 23.49 -10.45
C LEU A 1103 31.30 24.93 -10.33
N GLU A 1104 32.18 25.91 -10.57
CA GLU A 1104 31.88 27.35 -10.42
C GLU A 1104 30.74 27.78 -11.35
N ASN A 1105 30.81 27.38 -12.61
CA ASN A 1105 29.78 27.68 -13.61
C ASN A 1105 28.44 27.06 -13.22
N GLY A 1106 28.44 25.80 -12.79
CA GLY A 1106 27.22 25.13 -12.34
C GLY A 1106 26.55 25.83 -11.16
N VAL A 1107 27.34 26.28 -10.18
CA VAL A 1107 26.83 27.05 -9.03
C VAL A 1107 26.24 28.40 -9.49
N ILE A 1108 26.91 29.11 -10.40
CA ILE A 1108 26.40 30.36 -11.00
C ILE A 1108 25.07 30.09 -11.73
N TYR A 1109 25.00 29.05 -12.55
CA TYR A 1109 23.79 28.70 -13.30
C TYR A 1109 22.60 28.42 -12.37
N GLN A 1110 22.80 27.63 -11.31
CA GLN A 1110 21.76 27.36 -10.32
C GLN A 1110 21.31 28.62 -9.60
N THR A 1111 22.25 29.39 -9.08
CA THR A 1111 21.93 30.60 -8.29
C THR A 1111 21.21 31.65 -9.13
N THR A 1112 21.64 31.86 -10.38
CA THR A 1112 20.98 32.76 -11.35
C THR A 1112 19.54 32.31 -11.61
N PHE A 1113 19.34 31.04 -11.97
CA PHE A 1113 18.03 30.52 -12.33
C PHE A 1113 17.04 30.57 -11.16
N PHE A 1114 17.44 30.07 -9.98
CA PHE A 1114 16.54 30.01 -8.84
C PHE A 1114 16.29 31.36 -8.17
N ARG A 1115 17.19 32.35 -8.30
CA ARG A 1115 16.89 33.75 -7.93
C ARG A 1115 15.80 34.34 -8.83
N ALA A 1116 15.88 34.11 -10.14
CA ALA A 1116 14.86 34.57 -11.08
C ALA A 1116 13.49 33.89 -10.80
N LEU A 1117 13.50 32.59 -10.52
CA LEU A 1117 12.31 31.85 -10.07
C LEU A 1117 11.75 32.42 -8.75
N GLY A 1118 12.62 32.75 -7.79
CA GLY A 1118 12.22 33.39 -6.53
C GLY A 1118 11.54 34.74 -6.72
N ARG A 1119 11.99 35.54 -7.70
CA ARG A 1119 11.31 36.79 -8.08
C ARG A 1119 9.92 36.54 -8.66
N GLU A 1120 9.75 35.48 -9.46
CA GLU A 1120 8.42 35.09 -9.95
C GLU A 1120 7.48 34.71 -8.79
N ILE A 1121 7.96 33.95 -7.81
CA ILE A 1121 7.17 33.60 -6.60
C ILE A 1121 6.72 34.86 -5.86
N ARG A 1122 7.63 35.80 -5.61
CA ARG A 1122 7.31 37.08 -4.95
C ARG A 1122 6.30 37.89 -5.75
N THR A 1123 6.50 37.98 -7.05
CA THR A 1123 5.57 38.67 -7.97
C THR A 1123 4.17 38.07 -7.91
N LEU A 1124 4.05 36.74 -7.94
CA LEU A 1124 2.76 36.05 -7.85
C LEU A 1124 2.10 36.25 -6.49
N THR A 1125 2.88 36.20 -5.40
CA THR A 1125 2.40 36.43 -4.03
C THR A 1125 1.83 37.85 -3.88
N ALA A 1126 2.57 38.85 -4.36
CA ALA A 1126 2.13 40.25 -4.38
C ALA A 1126 0.84 40.45 -5.18
N LYS A 1127 0.75 39.85 -6.38
CA LYS A 1127 -0.47 39.89 -7.23
C LYS A 1127 -1.69 39.21 -6.60
N LEU A 1128 -1.48 38.22 -5.72
CA LEU A 1128 -2.54 37.60 -4.94
C LEU A 1128 -2.93 38.45 -3.70
N GLY A 1129 -2.19 39.52 -3.41
CA GLY A 1129 -2.46 40.48 -2.34
C GLY A 1129 -1.82 40.13 -0.99
N PHE A 1130 -0.78 39.30 -0.98
CA PHE A 1130 -0.10 38.86 0.26
C PHE A 1130 1.31 39.42 0.35
N ARG A 1131 1.74 39.75 1.58
CA ARG A 1131 3.13 40.15 1.89
C ARG A 1131 4.02 38.99 2.30
N ARG A 1132 3.45 37.83 2.65
CA ARG A 1132 4.22 36.64 3.00
C ARG A 1132 3.75 35.46 2.17
N THR A 1133 4.67 34.77 1.50
CA THR A 1133 4.31 33.62 0.66
C THR A 1133 3.74 32.46 1.48
N ARG A 1134 4.14 32.32 2.75
CA ARG A 1134 3.58 31.32 3.68
C ARG A 1134 2.08 31.48 3.92
N ASP A 1135 1.53 32.69 3.81
CA ASP A 1135 0.10 32.92 4.03
C ASP A 1135 -0.77 32.35 2.89
N LEU A 1136 -0.14 31.94 1.77
CA LEU A 1136 -0.81 31.26 0.66
C LEU A 1136 -1.09 29.79 0.95
N VAL A 1137 -0.44 29.18 1.95
CA VAL A 1137 -0.53 27.74 2.19
C VAL A 1137 -1.99 27.33 2.46
N GLY A 1138 -2.54 26.45 1.63
CA GLY A 1138 -3.91 25.94 1.77
C GLY A 1138 -5.02 26.87 1.27
N GLN A 1139 -4.70 28.06 0.73
CA GLN A 1139 -5.67 29.02 0.19
C GLN A 1139 -6.18 28.62 -1.21
N ALA A 1140 -6.68 27.39 -1.35
CA ALA A 1140 -7.08 26.80 -2.62
C ALA A 1140 -8.17 27.60 -3.36
N HIS A 1141 -8.97 28.40 -2.63
CA HIS A 1141 -9.98 29.29 -3.18
C HIS A 1141 -9.43 30.41 -4.09
N LEU A 1142 -8.12 30.68 -4.05
CA LEU A 1142 -7.42 31.61 -4.94
C LEU A 1142 -7.04 30.97 -6.30
N LEU A 1143 -7.39 29.70 -6.49
CA LEU A 1143 -7.30 29.01 -7.77
C LEU A 1143 -8.68 28.84 -8.37
N GLU A 1144 -8.74 28.87 -9.69
CA GLU A 1144 -9.93 28.48 -10.44
C GLU A 1144 -9.58 27.64 -11.64
N GLN A 1145 -10.45 26.69 -11.99
CA GLN A 1145 -10.32 25.92 -13.21
C GLN A 1145 -10.72 26.79 -14.40
N THR A 1146 -9.77 27.13 -15.26
CA THR A 1146 -9.98 28.01 -16.43
C THR A 1146 -10.07 27.24 -17.74
N ARG A 1147 -9.74 25.95 -17.75
CA ARG A 1147 -9.67 25.12 -18.95
C ARG A 1147 -9.90 23.64 -18.67
N GLY A 1148 -10.10 22.86 -19.73
CA GLY A 1148 -10.38 21.42 -19.65
C GLY A 1148 -11.65 21.09 -18.85
N LEU A 1149 -12.65 21.98 -18.90
CA LEU A 1149 -13.93 21.86 -18.18
C LEU A 1149 -14.77 20.66 -18.63
N ASP A 1150 -14.59 20.23 -19.87
CA ASP A 1150 -15.16 19.02 -20.46
C ASP A 1150 -14.42 17.75 -20.01
N ARG A 1151 -13.15 17.88 -19.57
CA ARG A 1151 -12.24 16.75 -19.31
C ARG A 1151 -12.12 16.39 -17.83
N LEU A 1152 -12.01 17.37 -16.95
CA LEU A 1152 -11.83 17.15 -15.52
C LEU A 1152 -12.71 18.11 -14.71
N ASP A 1153 -13.08 17.69 -13.51
CA ASP A 1153 -13.71 18.55 -12.50
C ASP A 1153 -12.77 18.75 -11.31
N LEU A 1154 -12.28 19.98 -11.14
CA LEU A 1154 -11.38 20.34 -10.04
C LEU A 1154 -12.11 20.93 -8.83
N SER A 1155 -13.44 21.00 -8.84
CA SER A 1155 -14.24 21.61 -7.77
C SER A 1155 -13.88 21.11 -6.36
N ARG A 1156 -13.77 19.79 -6.17
CA ARG A 1156 -13.36 19.17 -4.90
C ARG A 1156 -11.91 19.50 -4.52
N LEU A 1157 -11.01 19.54 -5.50
CA LEU A 1157 -9.59 19.84 -5.27
C LEU A 1157 -9.40 21.29 -4.81
N LEU A 1158 -10.20 22.22 -5.35
CA LEU A 1158 -10.11 23.66 -5.11
C LEU A 1158 -11.06 24.17 -4.00
N ALA A 1159 -11.87 23.30 -3.41
CA ALA A 1159 -12.74 23.66 -2.29
C ALA A 1159 -11.91 24.18 -1.10
N PRO A 1160 -12.49 25.01 -0.20
CA PRO A 1160 -11.85 25.34 1.08
C PRO A 1160 -11.56 24.08 1.90
N PRO A 1161 -10.48 24.03 2.70
CA PRO A 1161 -10.25 22.91 3.61
C PRO A 1161 -11.41 22.81 4.63
N PRO A 1162 -11.71 21.60 5.14
CA PRO A 1162 -12.68 21.43 6.22
C PRO A 1162 -12.27 22.27 7.44
N ALA A 1163 -13.27 22.72 8.22
CA ALA A 1163 -12.99 23.42 9.47
C ALA A 1163 -12.21 22.48 10.39
N GLY A 1164 -11.03 22.91 10.85
CA GLY A 1164 -10.23 22.12 11.78
C GLY A 1164 -10.92 21.99 13.13
N ALA A 1165 -10.61 20.93 13.87
CA ALA A 1165 -10.94 20.88 15.29
C ALA A 1165 -10.42 22.17 15.96
N THR A 1166 -11.31 22.91 16.63
CA THR A 1166 -10.97 24.17 17.28
C THR A 1166 -9.78 23.99 18.21
N ARG A 1167 -8.96 25.04 18.29
CA ARG A 1167 -7.85 25.20 19.24
C ARG A 1167 -8.28 24.69 20.63
N ARG A 1168 -7.37 24.00 21.33
CA ARG A 1168 -7.53 23.45 22.69
C ARG A 1168 -8.58 24.21 23.52
N GLU A 1169 -9.61 23.52 24.01
CA GLU A 1169 -10.42 24.04 25.10
C GLU A 1169 -9.48 24.45 26.25
N GLU A 1170 -9.60 25.69 26.72
CA GLU A 1170 -8.71 26.28 27.73
C GLU A 1170 -8.73 25.51 29.07
N ASP A 1171 -9.76 24.69 29.30
CA ASP A 1171 -9.95 23.88 30.51
C ASP A 1171 -9.48 22.41 30.41
N ALA A 1172 -8.81 22.01 29.32
CA ALA A 1172 -8.36 20.62 29.14
C ALA A 1172 -7.09 20.29 29.96
N VAL A 1173 -7.17 19.30 30.86
CA VAL A 1173 -6.01 18.77 31.59
C VAL A 1173 -5.00 18.15 30.62
N ARG A 1174 -3.77 18.65 30.60
CA ARG A 1174 -2.67 18.06 29.81
C ARG A 1174 -2.00 16.93 30.60
N ILE A 1175 -2.11 15.70 30.09
CA ILE A 1175 -1.31 14.57 30.58
C ILE A 1175 0.07 14.63 29.91
N ILE A 1176 1.14 14.60 30.72
CA ILE A 1176 2.52 14.46 30.24
C ILE A 1176 2.98 13.05 30.61
N ARG A 1177 3.47 12.30 29.62
CA ARG A 1177 4.01 10.94 29.78
C ARG A 1177 5.55 10.99 29.79
N LYS A 1178 6.18 10.02 30.46
CA LYS A 1178 7.64 9.80 30.38
C LYS A 1178 8.01 9.57 28.90
N PRO A 1179 8.93 10.36 28.30
CA PRO A 1179 9.39 10.14 26.93
C PRO A 1179 10.03 8.76 26.77
N LEU A 1180 9.89 8.15 25.58
CA LEU A 1180 10.47 6.83 25.29
C LEU A 1180 12.00 6.81 25.40
N ASN A 1181 12.64 7.94 25.09
CA ASN A 1181 14.08 8.13 25.17
C ASN A 1181 14.56 8.65 26.54
N TYR A 1182 13.72 8.63 27.58
CA TYR A 1182 14.07 9.22 28.87
C TYR A 1182 15.30 8.56 29.51
N LEU A 1183 15.32 7.22 29.60
CA LEU A 1183 16.42 6.51 30.26
C LEU A 1183 17.74 6.71 29.49
N THR A 1184 17.72 6.52 28.16
CA THR A 1184 18.91 6.73 27.31
C THR A 1184 19.44 8.16 27.40
N SER A 1185 18.56 9.16 27.47
CA SER A 1185 18.95 10.57 27.62
C SER A 1185 19.52 10.88 29.01
N LEU A 1186 18.92 10.33 30.07
CA LEU A 1186 19.38 10.49 31.45
C LEU A 1186 20.79 9.92 31.63
N ILE A 1187 20.98 8.65 31.24
CA ILE A 1187 22.27 7.96 31.28
C ILE A 1187 23.31 8.76 30.51
N SER A 1188 22.95 9.25 29.33
CA SER A 1188 23.85 10.05 28.51
C SER A 1188 24.24 11.36 29.16
N GLY A 1189 23.31 12.03 29.84
CA GLY A 1189 23.59 13.26 30.60
C GLY A 1189 24.66 13.01 31.66
N LEU A 1190 24.45 12.01 32.52
CA LEU A 1190 25.39 11.59 33.57
C LEU A 1190 26.77 11.25 32.99
N MET A 1191 26.79 10.46 31.92
CA MET A 1191 28.02 10.07 31.23
C MET A 1191 28.78 11.28 30.67
N THR A 1192 28.08 12.17 29.96
CA THR A 1192 28.70 13.36 29.36
C THR A 1192 29.20 14.36 30.40
N GLU A 1193 28.55 14.44 31.56
CA GLU A 1193 29.01 15.26 32.69
C GLU A 1193 30.31 14.72 33.27
N ALA A 1194 30.41 13.41 33.50
CA ALA A 1194 31.65 12.76 33.94
C ALA A 1194 32.80 12.97 32.92
N PHE A 1195 32.53 12.78 31.63
CA PHE A 1195 33.51 13.05 30.57
C PHE A 1195 33.94 14.53 30.52
N ALA A 1196 33.03 15.47 30.76
CA ALA A 1196 33.35 16.90 30.84
C ALA A 1196 34.16 17.24 32.10
N GLY A 1197 34.01 16.46 33.18
CA GLY A 1197 34.80 16.53 34.41
C GLY A 1197 36.24 16.03 34.26
N GLY A 1198 36.59 15.39 33.14
CA GLY A 1198 37.93 14.92 32.82
C GLY A 1198 38.12 13.40 32.83
N ASP A 1199 37.09 12.63 33.17
CA ASP A 1199 37.17 11.16 33.19
C ASP A 1199 37.32 10.59 31.78
N ASP A 1200 38.23 9.64 31.57
CA ASP A 1200 38.41 8.98 30.25
C ASP A 1200 37.58 7.70 30.11
N ARG A 1201 37.20 7.08 31.23
CA ARG A 1201 36.44 5.83 31.30
C ARG A 1201 35.32 5.97 32.31
N VAL A 1202 34.09 5.76 31.89
CA VAL A 1202 32.91 5.89 32.75
C VAL A 1202 32.06 4.64 32.66
N HIS A 1203 31.62 4.13 33.81
CA HIS A 1203 30.80 2.93 33.94
C HIS A 1203 29.46 3.28 34.60
N TYR A 1204 28.36 2.95 33.94
CA TYR A 1204 27.00 3.01 34.48
C TYR A 1204 26.51 1.59 34.73
N ASP A 1205 26.15 1.30 35.97
CA ASP A 1205 25.55 0.04 36.40
C ASP A 1205 24.10 0.29 36.83
N ASP A 1206 23.17 -0.54 36.36
CA ASP A 1206 21.76 -0.56 36.78
C ASP A 1206 21.26 -2.01 36.84
N ASP A 1207 20.33 -2.29 37.75
CA ASP A 1207 19.75 -3.62 37.93
C ASP A 1207 18.46 -3.80 37.13
N SER A 1208 18.01 -2.82 36.32
CA SER A 1208 16.81 -3.00 35.50
C SER A 1208 16.77 -2.15 34.23
N ALA A 1209 16.32 -2.75 33.13
CA ALA A 1209 15.84 -2.06 31.94
C ALA A 1209 14.58 -2.76 31.41
N SER A 1210 13.53 -1.99 31.11
CA SER A 1210 12.26 -2.54 30.65
C SER A 1210 12.07 -2.42 29.14
N SER A 1211 11.09 -3.12 28.58
CA SER A 1211 10.77 -3.02 27.14
C SER A 1211 10.26 -1.62 26.73
N SER A 1212 9.91 -0.78 27.69
CA SER A 1212 9.55 0.62 27.48
C SER A 1212 10.77 1.55 27.35
N ASP A 1213 11.95 1.11 27.80
CA ASP A 1213 13.19 1.87 27.70
C ASP A 1213 13.86 1.57 26.35
N ARG A 1214 13.68 2.49 25.39
CA ARG A 1214 14.04 2.31 23.97
C ARG A 1214 15.31 3.07 23.61
N ALA A 1215 15.96 2.64 22.53
CA ALA A 1215 17.15 3.30 21.97
C ALA A 1215 18.29 3.52 22.99
N ILE A 1216 18.49 2.56 23.91
CA ILE A 1216 19.53 2.62 24.94
C ILE A 1216 20.91 2.71 24.27
N GLY A 1217 21.72 3.68 24.70
CA GLY A 1217 23.07 3.95 24.18
C GLY A 1217 23.10 4.89 22.96
N THR A 1218 22.03 4.95 22.16
CA THR A 1218 21.97 5.76 20.94
C THR A 1218 22.19 7.25 21.20
N TYR A 1219 21.60 7.81 22.26
CA TYR A 1219 21.77 9.23 22.59
C TYR A 1219 23.22 9.54 22.94
N LEU A 1220 23.86 8.67 23.72
CA LEU A 1220 25.25 8.82 24.16
C LEU A 1220 26.19 8.81 22.95
N ALA A 1221 26.02 7.84 22.05
CA ALA A 1221 26.78 7.76 20.81
C ALA A 1221 26.66 9.06 19.98
N GLY A 1222 25.45 9.60 19.84
CA GLY A 1222 25.22 10.88 19.17
C GLY A 1222 25.84 12.07 19.91
N ALA A 1223 25.73 12.12 21.24
CA ALA A 1223 26.27 13.19 22.07
C ALA A 1223 27.80 13.26 21.98
N LEU A 1224 28.48 12.11 22.02
CA LEU A 1224 29.93 12.00 21.88
C LEU A 1224 30.40 12.48 20.49
N ILE A 1225 29.70 12.08 19.42
CA ILE A 1225 30.00 12.55 18.06
C ILE A 1225 29.83 14.06 17.94
N ARG A 1226 28.71 14.62 18.45
CA ARG A 1226 28.50 16.07 18.43
C ARG A 1226 29.58 16.81 19.21
N ALA A 1227 29.93 16.33 20.41
CA ALA A 1227 30.94 16.96 21.24
C ALA A 1227 32.34 16.92 20.60
N ARG A 1228 32.72 15.80 19.96
CA ARG A 1228 33.97 15.72 19.18
C ARG A 1228 34.00 16.73 18.04
N ARG A 1229 32.90 16.84 17.27
CA ARG A 1229 32.79 17.80 16.15
C ARG A 1229 32.86 19.26 16.59
N GLU A 1230 32.31 19.55 17.76
CA GLU A 1230 32.31 20.89 18.36
C GLU A 1230 33.63 21.21 19.08
N GLY A 1231 34.61 20.29 19.06
CA GLY A 1231 35.88 20.46 19.77
C GLY A 1231 35.78 20.41 21.30
N ARG A 1232 34.61 20.00 21.84
CA ARG A 1232 34.35 19.92 23.28
C ARG A 1232 34.91 18.66 23.93
N LEU A 1233 35.28 17.66 23.13
CA LEU A 1233 35.86 16.41 23.61
C LEU A 1233 37.11 16.06 22.78
N ALA A 1234 38.25 15.95 23.46
CA ALA A 1234 39.52 15.47 22.92
C ALA A 1234 39.88 14.11 23.57
N GLY A 1235 40.61 13.27 22.84
CA GLY A 1235 41.04 11.95 23.32
C GLY A 1235 40.03 10.82 23.11
N ALA A 1236 40.45 9.59 23.40
CA ALA A 1236 39.59 8.41 23.40
C ALA A 1236 38.80 8.37 24.72
N ARG A 1237 37.48 8.26 24.63
CA ARG A 1237 36.60 8.01 25.78
C ARG A 1237 36.05 6.60 25.66
N GLU A 1238 35.83 5.95 26.79
CA GLU A 1238 35.16 4.65 26.85
C GLU A 1238 33.98 4.74 27.83
N ALA A 1239 32.80 4.34 27.37
CA ALA A 1239 31.60 4.25 28.17
C ALA A 1239 31.16 2.79 28.26
N LEU A 1240 30.89 2.31 29.46
CA LEU A 1240 30.27 1.02 29.71
C LEU A 1240 28.88 1.25 30.30
N LEU A 1241 27.85 0.75 29.63
CA LEU A 1241 26.47 0.71 30.13
C LEU A 1241 26.15 -0.74 30.47
N HIS A 1242 25.96 -1.06 31.74
CA HIS A 1242 25.76 -2.42 32.23
C HIS A 1242 24.42 -2.53 32.96
N PHE A 1243 23.50 -3.26 32.34
CA PHE A 1243 22.21 -3.60 32.91
C PHE A 1243 22.25 -5.06 33.36
N ARG A 1244 21.85 -5.32 34.61
CA ARG A 1244 21.95 -6.65 35.23
C ARG A 1244 20.58 -7.32 35.26
N ARG A 1245 20.20 -7.89 36.40
CA ARG A 1245 19.04 -8.79 36.57
C ARG A 1245 17.76 -8.26 35.91
N ASP A 1246 16.90 -9.15 35.43
CA ASP A 1246 15.56 -8.83 34.90
C ASP A 1246 15.49 -7.74 33.80
N SER A 1247 16.57 -7.56 33.02
CA SER A 1247 16.64 -6.52 31.99
C SER A 1247 16.24 -7.05 30.61
N ILE A 1248 15.11 -6.55 30.09
CA ILE A 1248 14.65 -6.79 28.71
C ILE A 1248 14.44 -5.41 28.07
N PRO A 1249 15.49 -4.77 27.54
CA PRO A 1249 15.37 -3.44 26.96
C PRO A 1249 14.49 -3.46 25.71
N GLY A 1250 13.86 -2.31 25.43
CA GLY A 1250 13.00 -2.15 24.26
C GLY A 1250 13.77 -2.10 22.94
N ASN A 1251 13.01 -1.96 21.85
CA ASN A 1251 13.56 -1.82 20.51
C ASN A 1251 14.59 -0.67 20.41
N GLY A 1252 15.59 -0.85 19.55
CA GLY A 1252 16.64 0.13 19.29
C GLY A 1252 17.86 0.05 20.21
N LEU A 1253 18.02 -1.00 21.03
CA LEU A 1253 19.22 -1.22 21.84
C LEU A 1253 20.49 -1.07 20.98
N GLY A 1254 21.33 -0.08 21.31
CA GLY A 1254 22.56 0.19 20.57
C GLY A 1254 22.34 0.65 19.12
N ALA A 1255 21.18 1.20 18.75
CA ALA A 1255 20.97 1.73 17.41
C ALA A 1255 22.02 2.81 17.09
N PHE A 1256 22.69 2.67 15.94
CA PHE A 1256 23.78 3.52 15.46
C PHE A 1256 24.97 3.65 16.44
N ASN A 1257 25.23 2.63 17.26
CA ASN A 1257 26.28 2.67 18.27
C ASN A 1257 27.68 2.94 17.67
N ILE A 1258 28.59 3.46 18.49
CA ILE A 1258 29.98 3.75 18.14
C ILE A 1258 30.94 2.95 19.02
N ALA A 1259 32.13 2.64 18.51
CA ALA A 1259 33.12 1.81 19.21
C ALA A 1259 33.42 2.22 20.67
N PRO A 1260 33.47 3.52 21.04
CA PRO A 1260 33.59 3.98 22.43
C PRO A 1260 32.52 3.52 23.43
N VAL A 1261 31.36 3.05 22.98
CA VAL A 1261 30.22 2.75 23.86
C VAL A 1261 29.98 1.25 23.86
N THR A 1262 30.17 0.62 25.01
CA THR A 1262 29.88 -0.80 25.24
C THR A 1262 28.59 -0.92 26.04
N ILE A 1263 27.72 -1.85 25.63
CA ILE A 1263 26.42 -2.11 26.29
C ILE A 1263 26.38 -3.59 26.65
N LEU A 1264 26.17 -3.88 27.93
CA LEU A 1264 25.99 -5.23 28.48
C LEU A 1264 24.59 -5.29 29.08
N VAL A 1265 23.83 -6.32 28.71
CA VAL A 1265 22.47 -6.61 29.20
C VAL A 1265 22.41 -8.07 29.59
#